data_AF-M1WST2-F1
#
_entry.id   AF-M1WST2-F1
#
_cell.length_a   1.000
_cell.length_b   1.000
_cell.length_c   1.000
_cell.angle_alpha   90.00
_cell.angle_beta   90.00
_cell.angle_gamma   90.00
#
_symmetry.space_group_name_H-M   'P 1'
#
loop_
_entity.id
_entity.type
_entity.pdbx_description
1 polymer ?
#
loop_
_entity_poly.entity_id
_entity_poly.type
_entity_poly.pdbx_seq_one_letter_code
_entity_poly.pdbx_strand_id
1 'polypeptide(L)'
;MPEVNSRVSDIASVVRTYALNTASQGMSDIDILADTYIKTVLSISPPTAGDAGPISETALNFSKIIQVSKDPRTIKACLRALLRSGRFARILAARFIHSRSIALRELAAMLASTPAGDRLALGHEMLLSYPGNHDKQTLDWLDALMASVSTAPPEELTPFIASLGEQGEILAFPARQVLMHSSFEVWLSNSLKKGGNTVKLSVLCHIILALNDPYYALELSRSLKTETFAPTKLALRTVAQVAEARNSEVLDMFLSVLKSSKGKLTAPCLDGIIDQQAPAAGKLLATLYMKMPSLRQTTISRIPMLGDTAYKSFLAALPKIQREHAESEGLSALIAIAPQFVASLARTGTVTSETFPSLVQETNQSPLPATEKETCPQPGFFSRLFGPRKKTLEKLLPKFNTFKNLDLNCSHVRAEELDGVEMTDLDLTDSVLADIRFIRAKIASSHFTNVIFSGGSHSGSICTVTDFTSAHFSDITFSKCSFNDCNFTDTVFSRCTFSHCRFRNCTLAGAVFLTCTLSQVGVTSSVMAGSTLHQTTIETSRFEDVDFSATNIADSTLKGVEFPNSVLYSVTMYNSSFAAVDMPGATVQSCAVTHSDLSHVLLLRNELRHLAKLTNKAKGVPLPDSSAFSHEAAAQIMRSWSREMSFLRREERMLTLNRARLARALAGLEREKQVYLRLLPYLLDTTVFEKKFSLRGVPSCEVWGYTPCLTSLELSKQFFPTHKHSQTKPTVRILAVYAMGSLGTVAQTAKSDIDCWVCYDGDIDLAAEAGLKRKLDALGLWAESEFGLEAHFFPMRMDDVRANIFSAGDEESSGSAQALLLKEEFYRTALRIAGKNLAWWVTPAGADKKTYDECLQAARRYPLTGRPRLEDFGYLAPVPADEYFGGSLWQMVKAVHSPFKSVLKLGLLETYADTETLPLPLCDRIKHSLFLHRRGVKQTDPYAVLFNTLRRFYHTHGDKEVARLLTESFMFKANLCDIPFFRGLPARFEDASLVEAMFGKEIISPDKICNTNEKWSFEKSLKMGSSVRHFMVNTYKRIQGTLTEGDDSRVLINPEDLTRMGRRIASNFSKKKNKIMRVPFMDTGSDGFPILHMTAQKAFGKRPIWVVRGGSLAETKKSAESLQLLHRSGDPVVMLAWLLANRLYNPKSLLQADRTIAPLSVADLQKLMPAMHDFFPFEETFEPDINEGLDAERVTRAFIILNLTAAPESNKIEEVAVVYATNWGEMFCKTFLSPGREFEDHPSAFLDKNLAQPVSETPEMLLFIPKGAQCKRINLI
;
A
#
# COMPACT_ATOMS: atom_id res chain seq x y z
N MET A 1 32.20 -28.92 38.79
CA MET A 1 31.34 -28.29 37.77
C MET A 1 32.21 -27.72 36.67
N PRO A 2 32.47 -28.48 35.59
CA PRO A 2 33.13 -27.96 34.39
C PRO A 2 32.17 -27.91 33.17
N GLU A 3 32.44 -26.93 32.30
CA GLU A 3 32.00 -26.79 30.89
C GLU A 3 30.54 -26.44 30.56
N VAL A 4 30.22 -25.14 30.67
CA VAL A 4 29.05 -24.47 30.07
C VAL A 4 29.31 -24.19 28.58
N ASN A 5 29.65 -25.24 27.82
CA ASN A 5 29.76 -25.22 26.36
C ASN A 5 28.83 -26.28 25.74
N SER A 6 27.62 -26.41 26.29
CA SER A 6 26.53 -27.12 25.59
C SER A 6 26.24 -26.38 24.28
N ARG A 7 26.58 -27.00 23.15
CA ARG A 7 26.28 -26.43 21.82
C ARG A 7 24.76 -26.33 21.70
N VAL A 8 24.22 -25.31 21.02
CA VAL A 8 22.76 -25.17 20.82
C VAL A 8 22.14 -26.46 20.23
N SER A 9 22.92 -27.22 19.47
CA SER A 9 22.57 -28.56 18.96
C SER A 9 22.14 -29.54 20.05
N ASP A 10 22.77 -29.49 21.22
CA ASP A 10 22.48 -30.41 22.33
C ASP A 10 21.10 -30.08 22.93
N ILE A 11 20.83 -28.79 23.09
CA ILE A 11 19.51 -28.29 23.53
C ILE A 11 18.44 -28.67 22.49
N ALA A 12 18.72 -28.46 21.20
CA ALA A 12 17.81 -28.81 20.11
C ALA A 12 17.42 -30.29 20.15
N SER A 13 18.40 -31.18 20.33
CA SER A 13 18.19 -32.63 20.43
C SER A 13 17.31 -33.02 21.62
N VAL A 14 17.56 -32.43 22.80
CA VAL A 14 16.75 -32.72 24.01
C VAL A 14 15.32 -32.21 23.85
N VAL A 15 15.13 -30.98 23.34
CA VAL A 15 13.79 -30.41 23.11
C VAL A 15 13.03 -31.18 22.02
N ARG A 16 13.72 -31.65 20.97
CA ARG A 16 13.13 -32.53 19.94
C ARG A 16 12.62 -33.82 20.55
N THR A 17 13.45 -34.48 21.36
CA THR A 17 13.07 -35.72 22.07
C THR A 17 11.84 -35.49 22.95
N TYR A 18 11.76 -34.34 23.61
CA TYR A 18 10.62 -33.96 24.45
C TYR A 18 9.35 -33.76 23.60
N ALA A 19 9.48 -33.11 22.44
CA ALA A 19 8.37 -32.89 21.52
C ALA A 19 7.80 -34.20 20.93
N LEU A 20 8.64 -35.24 20.78
CA LEU A 20 8.23 -36.56 20.27
C LEU A 20 7.64 -37.46 21.37
N ASN A 21 8.12 -37.37 22.60
CA ASN A 21 7.75 -38.26 23.70
C ASN A 21 6.80 -37.58 24.70
N THR A 22 5.49 -37.63 24.47
CA THR A 22 4.49 -37.08 25.41
C THR A 22 4.29 -37.93 26.68
N ALA A 23 5.04 -39.03 26.88
CA ALA A 23 4.76 -40.03 27.91
C ALA A 23 5.92 -40.37 28.89
N SER A 24 7.11 -39.74 28.81
CA SER A 24 8.25 -40.19 29.63
C SER A 24 8.46 -39.40 30.92
N GLN A 25 8.22 -40.06 32.06
CA GLN A 25 8.75 -39.69 33.38
C GLN A 25 10.28 -39.86 33.37
N GLY A 26 11.04 -38.77 33.26
CA GLY A 26 12.51 -38.82 33.34
C GLY A 26 13.27 -37.74 32.56
N MET A 27 12.60 -36.90 31.77
CA MET A 27 13.25 -35.79 31.06
C MET A 27 13.48 -34.56 31.97
N SER A 28 14.50 -33.77 31.64
CA SER A 28 14.79 -32.49 32.29
C SER A 28 13.57 -31.56 32.33
N ASP A 29 13.42 -30.80 33.42
CA ASP A 29 12.32 -29.85 33.60
C ASP A 29 12.27 -28.85 32.42
N ILE A 30 11.09 -28.73 31.78
CA ILE A 30 10.88 -27.89 30.60
C ILE A 30 11.20 -26.42 30.88
N ASP A 31 11.05 -25.97 32.14
CA ASP A 31 11.46 -24.63 32.57
C ASP A 31 12.97 -24.44 32.49
N ILE A 32 13.76 -25.45 32.91
CA ILE A 32 15.22 -25.43 32.84
C ILE A 32 15.67 -25.43 31.36
N LEU A 33 15.01 -26.21 30.50
CA LEU A 33 15.31 -26.23 29.07
C LEU A 33 15.02 -24.88 28.41
N ALA A 34 13.86 -24.28 28.69
CA ALA A 34 13.51 -22.96 28.20
C ALA A 34 14.52 -21.90 28.66
N ASP A 35 14.89 -21.88 29.95
CA ASP A 35 15.84 -20.91 30.50
C ASP A 35 17.26 -21.09 29.95
N THR A 36 17.68 -22.33 29.74
CA THR A 36 18.99 -22.64 29.13
C THR A 36 19.00 -22.17 27.69
N TYR A 37 17.96 -22.49 26.91
CA TYR A 37 17.81 -22.04 25.53
C TYR A 37 17.85 -20.51 25.41
N ILE A 38 17.08 -19.80 26.22
CA ILE A 38 17.05 -18.32 26.22
C ILE A 38 18.44 -17.76 26.48
N LYS A 39 19.16 -18.27 27.50
CA LYS A 39 20.52 -17.81 27.83
C LYS A 39 21.48 -18.03 26.67
N THR A 40 21.40 -19.19 26.01
CA THR A 40 22.28 -19.55 24.89
C THR A 40 21.98 -18.71 23.64
N VAL A 41 20.71 -18.47 23.30
CA VAL A 41 20.36 -17.60 22.15
C VAL A 41 20.83 -16.17 22.38
N LEU A 42 20.66 -15.64 23.60
CA LEU A 42 21.10 -14.30 23.95
C LEU A 42 22.64 -14.14 23.94
N SER A 43 23.41 -15.21 24.14
CA SER A 43 24.87 -15.17 24.07
C SER A 43 25.44 -15.30 22.65
N ILE A 44 24.64 -15.78 21.69
CA ILE A 44 25.07 -16.08 20.30
C ILE A 44 24.68 -14.95 19.32
N SER A 45 24.11 -13.83 19.77
CA SER A 45 23.70 -12.72 18.87
C SER A 45 24.90 -11.93 18.31
N PRO A 46 25.12 -11.87 16.98
CA PRO A 46 24.34 -12.47 15.89
C PRO A 46 24.73 -13.94 15.56
N PRO A 47 23.76 -14.82 15.23
CA PRO A 47 24.02 -16.24 15.05
C PRO A 47 24.91 -16.52 13.84
N THR A 48 25.82 -17.48 13.97
CA THR A 48 26.60 -17.99 12.83
C THR A 48 25.75 -18.95 11.98
N ALA A 49 26.24 -19.28 10.77
CA ALA A 49 25.54 -20.23 9.90
C ALA A 49 25.31 -21.61 10.56
N GLY A 50 26.26 -22.07 11.39
CA GLY A 50 26.13 -23.32 12.13
C GLY A 50 25.16 -23.25 13.31
N ASP A 51 24.90 -22.06 13.87
CA ASP A 51 23.98 -21.87 14.99
C ASP A 51 22.53 -21.67 14.54
N ALA A 52 22.33 -21.08 13.36
CA ALA A 52 21.01 -20.68 12.88
C ALA A 52 20.02 -21.86 12.77
N GLY A 53 20.46 -22.99 12.22
CA GLY A 53 19.65 -24.21 12.12
C GLY A 53 19.15 -24.71 13.48
N PRO A 54 20.04 -25.05 14.42
CA PRO A 54 19.67 -25.52 15.76
C PRO A 54 18.80 -24.53 16.56
N ILE A 55 19.05 -23.21 16.47
CA ILE A 55 18.23 -22.19 17.15
C ILE A 55 16.78 -22.28 16.64
N SER A 56 16.59 -22.20 15.33
CA SER A 56 15.27 -22.15 14.73
C SER A 56 14.52 -23.47 14.85
N GLU A 57 15.23 -24.61 14.77
CA GLU A 57 14.67 -25.93 15.05
C GLU A 57 14.15 -26.03 16.49
N THR A 58 14.94 -25.55 17.46
CA THR A 58 14.53 -25.55 18.87
C THR A 58 13.27 -24.70 19.09
N ALA A 59 13.19 -23.52 18.47
CA ALA A 59 11.99 -22.69 18.50
C ALA A 59 10.77 -23.41 17.90
N LEU A 60 10.94 -24.06 16.74
CA LEU A 60 9.87 -24.84 16.12
C LEU A 60 9.40 -25.98 17.03
N ASN A 61 10.32 -26.69 17.70
CA ASN A 61 9.96 -27.77 18.62
C ASN A 61 9.24 -27.24 19.87
N PHE A 62 9.62 -26.09 20.44
CA PHE A 62 8.82 -25.44 21.50
C PHE A 62 7.41 -25.09 21.02
N SER A 63 7.27 -24.64 19.77
CA SER A 63 5.94 -24.39 19.17
C SER A 63 5.12 -25.67 18.97
N LYS A 64 5.76 -26.83 18.76
CA LYS A 64 5.05 -28.12 18.69
C LYS A 64 4.58 -28.55 20.08
N ILE A 65 5.45 -28.43 21.09
CA ILE A 65 5.15 -28.77 22.49
C ILE A 65 3.94 -27.97 23.00
N ILE A 66 3.94 -26.65 22.78
CA ILE A 66 2.84 -25.80 23.25
C ILE A 66 1.50 -26.09 22.54
N GLN A 67 1.53 -26.55 21.28
CA GLN A 67 0.31 -26.88 20.53
C GLN A 67 -0.41 -28.12 21.05
N VAL A 68 0.33 -29.06 21.67
CA VAL A 68 -0.24 -30.32 22.19
C VAL A 68 -0.39 -30.34 23.72
N SER A 69 0.31 -29.48 24.44
CA SER A 69 0.26 -29.43 25.91
C SER A 69 -1.01 -28.74 26.43
N LYS A 70 -1.57 -29.29 27.51
CA LYS A 70 -2.64 -28.67 28.31
C LYS A 70 -2.15 -28.14 29.66
N ASP A 71 -0.87 -28.36 29.98
CA ASP A 71 -0.29 -27.93 31.26
C ASP A 71 0.12 -26.44 31.20
N PRO A 72 -0.50 -25.56 32.02
CA PRO A 72 -0.19 -24.13 32.01
C PRO A 72 1.28 -23.81 32.28
N ARG A 73 2.00 -24.63 33.05
CA ARG A 73 3.43 -24.42 33.34
C ARG A 73 4.27 -24.63 32.08
N THR A 74 4.08 -25.77 31.41
CA THR A 74 4.71 -26.08 30.11
C THR A 74 4.41 -25.00 29.07
N ILE A 75 3.15 -24.58 28.95
CA ILE A 75 2.73 -23.54 28.01
C ILE A 75 3.47 -22.23 28.30
N LYS A 76 3.52 -21.80 29.57
CA LYS A 76 4.21 -20.58 29.99
C LYS A 76 5.72 -20.66 29.71
N ALA A 77 6.36 -21.80 29.99
CA ALA A 77 7.78 -22.03 29.72
C ALA A 77 8.10 -21.90 28.23
N CYS A 78 7.31 -22.56 27.37
CA CYS A 78 7.47 -22.52 25.92
C CYS A 78 7.22 -21.12 25.35
N LEU A 79 6.16 -20.42 25.79
CA LEU A 79 5.91 -19.03 25.37
C LEU A 79 7.08 -18.13 25.71
N ARG A 80 7.62 -18.24 26.93
CA ARG A 80 8.77 -17.46 27.36
C ARG A 80 10.00 -17.72 26.48
N ALA A 81 10.26 -18.98 26.12
CA ALA A 81 11.32 -19.34 25.17
C ALA A 81 11.07 -18.73 23.80
N LEU A 82 9.85 -18.83 23.27
CA LEU A 82 9.52 -18.32 21.94
C LEU A 82 9.63 -16.80 21.83
N LEU A 83 9.13 -16.08 22.84
CA LEU A 83 9.07 -14.61 22.81
C LEU A 83 10.45 -13.94 22.89
N ARG A 84 11.47 -14.67 23.37
CA ARG A 84 12.84 -14.17 23.58
C ARG A 84 13.87 -14.66 22.56
N SER A 85 13.48 -15.53 21.63
CA SER A 85 14.42 -16.20 20.71
C SER A 85 14.31 -15.74 19.26
N GLY A 86 14.11 -14.44 19.07
CA GLY A 86 14.06 -13.82 17.74
C GLY A 86 12.68 -13.87 17.07
N ARG A 87 12.60 -13.29 15.88
CA ARG A 87 11.33 -13.03 15.21
C ARG A 87 10.58 -14.29 14.77
N PHE A 88 11.28 -15.27 14.20
CA PHE A 88 10.67 -16.54 13.79
C PHE A 88 9.93 -17.21 14.96
N ALA A 89 10.54 -17.21 16.15
CA ALA A 89 9.94 -17.76 17.36
C ALA A 89 8.71 -16.94 17.84
N ARG A 90 8.74 -15.61 17.75
CA ARG A 90 7.57 -14.76 18.02
C ARG A 90 6.41 -15.01 17.07
N ILE A 91 6.69 -15.20 15.78
CA ILE A 91 5.70 -15.54 14.75
C ILE A 91 5.00 -16.85 15.10
N LEU A 92 5.75 -17.88 15.51
CA LEU A 92 5.20 -19.15 15.97
C LEU A 92 4.31 -18.98 17.22
N ALA A 93 4.73 -18.15 18.18
CA ALA A 93 3.90 -17.81 19.34
C ALA A 93 2.60 -17.09 18.94
N ALA A 94 2.67 -16.12 18.02
CA ALA A 94 1.48 -15.45 17.50
C ALA A 94 0.55 -16.42 16.78
N ARG A 95 1.07 -17.36 15.98
CA ARG A 95 0.27 -18.42 15.34
C ARG A 95 -0.44 -19.31 16.34
N PHE A 96 0.25 -19.72 17.40
CA PHE A 96 -0.37 -20.51 18.48
C PHE A 96 -1.60 -19.78 19.06
N ILE A 97 -1.52 -18.48 19.28
CA ILE A 97 -2.64 -17.69 19.82
C ILE A 97 -3.78 -17.56 18.82
N HIS A 98 -3.46 -17.34 17.54
CA HIS A 98 -4.48 -17.29 16.47
C HIS A 98 -5.17 -18.64 16.27
N SER A 99 -4.50 -19.76 16.56
CA SER A 99 -5.09 -21.10 16.43
C SER A 99 -6.20 -21.40 17.44
N ARG A 100 -6.34 -20.58 18.49
CA ARG A 100 -7.35 -20.74 19.56
C ARG A 100 -7.26 -22.07 20.32
N SER A 101 -6.09 -22.72 20.35
CA SER A 101 -5.91 -23.96 21.14
C SER A 101 -6.19 -23.78 22.64
N ILE A 102 -6.06 -22.55 23.14
CA ILE A 102 -6.41 -22.15 24.51
C ILE A 102 -7.30 -20.91 24.46
N ALA A 103 -8.29 -20.84 25.36
CA ALA A 103 -9.15 -19.67 25.47
C ALA A 103 -8.34 -18.42 25.85
N LEU A 104 -8.59 -17.29 25.19
CA LEU A 104 -7.88 -16.03 25.45
C LEU A 104 -7.90 -15.59 26.92
N ARG A 105 -8.98 -15.90 27.65
CA ARG A 105 -9.11 -15.61 29.09
C ARG A 105 -8.10 -16.39 29.94
N GLU A 106 -7.91 -17.67 29.64
CA GLU A 106 -6.93 -18.52 30.33
C GLU A 106 -5.50 -18.08 29.98
N LEU A 107 -5.26 -17.75 28.70
CA LEU A 107 -3.99 -17.20 28.25
C LEU A 107 -3.66 -15.87 28.94
N ALA A 108 -4.66 -14.98 29.11
CA ALA A 108 -4.49 -13.73 29.84
C ALA A 108 -4.04 -13.96 31.29
N ALA A 109 -4.63 -14.94 31.98
CA ALA A 109 -4.24 -15.30 33.34
C ALA A 109 -2.79 -15.80 33.41
N MET A 110 -2.36 -16.61 32.43
CA MET A 110 -0.96 -17.09 32.35
C MET A 110 0.01 -15.93 32.11
N LEU A 111 -0.29 -15.05 31.15
CA LEU A 111 0.56 -13.92 30.77
C LEU A 111 0.60 -12.80 31.83
N ALA A 112 -0.42 -12.67 32.68
CA ALA A 112 -0.44 -11.68 33.76
C ALA A 112 0.80 -11.80 34.68
N SER A 113 1.31 -13.02 34.86
CA SER A 113 2.49 -13.33 35.66
C SER A 113 3.81 -13.37 34.88
N THR A 114 3.81 -12.97 33.61
CA THR A 114 5.03 -12.87 32.77
C THR A 114 5.61 -11.45 32.80
N PRO A 115 6.93 -11.27 32.61
CA PRO A 115 7.55 -9.95 32.52
C PRO A 115 6.91 -9.06 31.45
N ALA A 116 6.85 -7.75 31.69
CA ALA A 116 6.20 -6.83 30.75
C ALA A 116 6.86 -6.81 29.36
N GLY A 117 8.18 -7.02 29.29
CA GLY A 117 8.90 -7.17 28.02
C GLY A 117 8.42 -8.34 27.17
N ASP A 118 8.03 -9.47 27.79
CA ASP A 118 7.51 -10.63 27.05
C ASP A 118 6.09 -10.35 26.52
N ARG A 119 5.26 -9.69 27.34
CA ARG A 119 3.94 -9.22 26.90
C ARG A 119 4.04 -8.22 25.74
N LEU A 120 5.01 -7.30 25.80
CA LEU A 120 5.30 -6.36 24.72
C LEU A 120 5.82 -7.08 23.48
N ALA A 121 6.65 -8.11 23.61
CA ALA A 121 7.12 -8.91 22.48
C ALA A 121 5.97 -9.60 21.73
N LEU A 122 5.02 -10.12 22.50
CA LEU A 122 3.82 -10.74 21.93
C LEU A 122 2.89 -9.72 21.29
N GLY A 123 2.62 -8.60 21.99
CA GLY A 123 1.83 -7.50 21.47
C GLY A 123 2.45 -6.91 20.20
N HIS A 124 3.77 -6.78 20.15
CA HIS A 124 4.50 -6.32 18.96
C HIS A 124 4.20 -7.20 17.75
N GLU A 125 4.41 -8.53 17.85
CA GLU A 125 4.25 -9.43 16.71
C GLU A 125 2.79 -9.45 16.22
N MET A 126 1.83 -9.51 17.15
CA MET A 126 0.42 -9.52 16.79
C MET A 126 -0.07 -8.18 16.23
N LEU A 127 0.50 -7.04 16.63
CA LEU A 127 0.08 -5.71 16.17
C LEU A 127 0.78 -5.24 14.88
N LEU A 128 1.73 -6.00 14.31
CA LEU A 128 2.43 -5.64 13.06
C LEU A 128 1.49 -5.46 11.86
N SER A 129 0.37 -6.19 11.83
CA SER A 129 -0.60 -6.16 10.74
C SER A 129 -1.94 -5.53 11.13
N TYR A 130 -1.98 -4.67 12.15
CA TYR A 130 -3.24 -4.15 12.71
C TYR A 130 -4.10 -3.29 11.73
N PRO A 131 -5.45 -3.39 11.76
CA PRO A 131 -6.25 -4.37 12.52
C PRO A 131 -6.28 -5.77 11.87
N GLY A 132 -5.78 -5.87 10.63
CA GLY A 132 -5.51 -7.15 9.96
C GLY A 132 -6.74 -8.06 9.90
N ASN A 133 -6.51 -9.35 10.19
CA ASN A 133 -7.56 -10.36 10.29
C ASN A 133 -8.02 -10.61 11.74
N HIS A 134 -7.74 -9.69 12.67
CA HIS A 134 -8.11 -9.91 14.07
C HIS A 134 -9.61 -9.72 14.28
N ASP A 135 -10.24 -10.69 14.93
CA ASP A 135 -11.61 -10.55 15.42
C ASP A 135 -11.69 -9.59 16.61
N LYS A 136 -12.90 -9.11 16.92
CA LYS A 136 -13.14 -8.17 18.03
C LYS A 136 -12.60 -8.71 19.37
N GLN A 137 -12.76 -9.99 19.65
CA GLN A 137 -12.28 -10.61 20.89
C GLN A 137 -10.75 -10.56 21.03
N THR A 138 -10.02 -10.79 19.94
CA THR A 138 -8.56 -10.68 19.90
C THR A 138 -8.13 -9.25 20.13
N LEU A 139 -8.83 -8.29 19.50
CA LEU A 139 -8.53 -6.87 19.66
C LEU A 139 -8.75 -6.42 21.10
N ASP A 140 -9.87 -6.79 21.72
CA ASP A 140 -10.17 -6.48 23.13
C ASP A 140 -9.11 -7.11 24.06
N TRP A 141 -8.66 -8.33 23.76
CA TRP A 141 -7.61 -9.01 24.51
C TRP A 141 -6.23 -8.36 24.34
N LEU A 142 -5.87 -7.94 23.12
CA LEU A 142 -4.64 -7.20 22.85
C LEU A 142 -4.65 -5.83 23.53
N ASP A 143 -5.81 -5.16 23.59
CA ASP A 143 -5.97 -3.90 24.32
C ASP A 143 -5.66 -4.10 25.82
N ALA A 144 -6.24 -5.14 26.44
CA ALA A 144 -5.97 -5.49 27.84
C ALA A 144 -4.49 -5.88 28.07
N LEU A 145 -3.89 -6.65 27.16
CA LEU A 145 -2.47 -7.02 27.22
C LEU A 145 -1.60 -5.76 27.21
N MET A 146 -1.85 -4.84 26.27
CA MET A 146 -1.07 -3.61 26.12
C MET A 146 -1.34 -2.59 27.24
N ALA A 147 -2.51 -2.60 27.86
CA ALA A 147 -2.79 -1.79 29.04
C ALA A 147 -1.82 -2.13 30.18
N SER A 148 -1.57 -3.42 30.43
CA SER A 148 -0.58 -3.87 31.43
C SER A 148 0.87 -3.51 31.08
N VAL A 149 1.18 -3.33 29.79
CA VAL A 149 2.51 -2.91 29.31
C VAL A 149 2.69 -1.40 29.50
N SER A 150 1.64 -0.60 29.30
CA SER A 150 1.69 0.86 29.42
C SER A 150 1.98 1.36 30.85
N THR A 151 1.69 0.54 31.86
CA THR A 151 1.93 0.87 33.28
C THR A 151 3.21 0.23 33.83
N ALA A 152 3.93 -0.55 33.02
CA ALA A 152 5.13 -1.25 33.43
C ALA A 152 6.33 -0.29 33.61
N PRO A 153 7.27 -0.61 34.51
CA PRO A 153 8.50 0.17 34.64
C PRO A 153 9.33 0.11 33.35
N PRO A 154 9.92 1.22 32.87
CA PRO A 154 10.69 1.27 31.63
C PRO A 154 11.84 0.25 31.56
N GLU A 155 12.42 -0.10 32.70
CA GLU A 155 13.51 -1.07 32.84
C GLU A 155 13.10 -2.48 32.39
N GLU A 156 11.83 -2.86 32.55
CA GLU A 156 11.32 -4.17 32.08
C GLU A 156 11.10 -4.22 30.57
N LEU A 157 10.82 -3.07 29.94
CA LEU A 157 10.52 -2.96 28.51
C LEU A 157 11.79 -2.79 27.67
N THR A 158 12.78 -2.12 28.25
CA THR A 158 14.03 -1.73 27.60
C THR A 158 14.77 -2.88 26.90
N PRO A 159 14.96 -4.07 27.52
CA PRO A 159 15.71 -5.16 26.88
C PRO A 159 15.09 -5.59 25.56
N PHE A 160 13.76 -5.74 25.51
CA PHE A 160 13.07 -6.16 24.29
C PHE A 160 13.12 -5.07 23.21
N ILE A 161 12.81 -3.82 23.55
CA ILE A 161 12.82 -2.72 22.58
C ILE A 161 14.24 -2.51 22.01
N ALA A 162 15.26 -2.59 22.84
CA ALA A 162 16.66 -2.52 22.38
C ALA A 162 17.01 -3.72 21.48
N SER A 163 16.54 -4.93 21.79
CA SER A 163 16.79 -6.10 20.93
C SER A 163 16.19 -5.93 19.52
N LEU A 164 15.00 -5.31 19.39
CA LEU A 164 14.42 -4.99 18.08
C LEU A 164 15.33 -4.05 17.28
N GLY A 165 15.86 -3.01 17.92
CA GLY A 165 16.73 -2.04 17.26
C GLY A 165 18.07 -2.62 16.84
N GLU A 166 18.63 -3.52 17.65
CA GLU A 166 19.84 -4.29 17.32
C GLU A 166 19.59 -5.23 16.13
N GLN A 167 18.43 -5.89 16.11
CA GLN A 167 17.97 -6.72 15.00
C GLN A 167 17.60 -5.88 13.77
N GLY A 168 17.40 -4.56 13.90
CA GLY A 168 16.97 -3.69 12.80
C GLY A 168 15.48 -3.79 12.47
N GLU A 169 14.69 -4.26 13.42
CA GLU A 169 13.23 -4.27 13.41
C GLU A 169 12.66 -2.96 13.97
N ILE A 170 11.44 -2.62 13.55
CA ILE A 170 10.73 -1.43 14.02
C ILE A 170 9.54 -1.92 14.86
N LEU A 171 9.38 -1.36 16.05
CA LEU A 171 8.26 -1.67 16.93
C LEU A 171 6.93 -1.39 16.23
N ALA A 172 5.98 -2.31 16.36
CA ALA A 172 4.67 -2.21 15.75
C ALA A 172 4.00 -0.88 16.15
N PHE A 173 3.42 -0.19 15.18
CA PHE A 173 2.98 1.19 15.40
C PHE A 173 1.95 1.36 16.53
N PRO A 174 0.93 0.49 16.69
CA PRO A 174 0.00 0.60 17.82
C PRO A 174 0.71 0.43 19.17
N ALA A 175 1.64 -0.52 19.29
CA ALA A 175 2.43 -0.70 20.49
C ALA A 175 3.34 0.51 20.76
N ARG A 176 3.96 1.06 19.71
CA ARG A 176 4.73 2.31 19.79
C ARG A 176 3.88 3.46 20.32
N GLN A 177 2.66 3.65 19.81
CA GLN A 177 1.75 4.70 20.29
C GLN A 177 1.44 4.56 21.78
N VAL A 178 1.14 3.35 22.24
CA VAL A 178 0.89 3.06 23.66
C VAL A 178 2.10 3.44 24.53
N LEU A 179 3.32 3.06 24.11
CA LEU A 179 4.53 3.40 24.86
C LEU A 179 4.84 4.90 24.84
N MET A 180 4.64 5.57 23.70
CA MET A 180 4.92 7.00 23.55
C MET A 180 3.89 7.90 24.26
N HIS A 181 2.85 7.33 24.86
CA HIS A 181 1.87 8.03 25.70
C HIS A 181 1.82 7.45 27.13
N SER A 182 2.97 6.94 27.60
CA SER A 182 3.11 6.31 28.91
C SER A 182 4.30 6.87 29.69
N SER A 183 4.54 6.35 30.90
CA SER A 183 5.74 6.67 31.69
C SER A 183 7.06 6.39 30.96
N PHE A 184 7.06 5.48 29.99
CA PHE A 184 8.23 5.17 29.15
C PHE A 184 8.70 6.37 28.32
N GLU A 185 7.78 7.18 27.77
CA GLU A 185 8.13 8.35 26.96
C GLU A 185 8.82 9.44 27.79
N VAL A 186 8.27 9.70 28.98
CA VAL A 186 8.84 10.63 29.96
C VAL A 186 10.23 10.15 30.40
N TRP A 187 10.38 8.84 30.64
CA TRP A 187 11.66 8.25 30.99
C TRP A 187 12.69 8.36 29.86
N LEU A 188 12.31 8.07 28.61
CA LEU A 188 13.21 8.14 27.46
C LEU A 188 13.69 9.57 27.21
N SER A 189 12.74 10.53 27.23
CA SER A 189 13.03 11.96 27.08
C SER A 189 13.97 12.47 28.20
N ASN A 190 13.73 12.08 29.45
CA ASN A 190 14.60 12.45 30.56
C ASN A 190 15.98 11.81 30.46
N SER A 191 16.06 10.55 30.03
CA SER A 191 17.31 9.80 29.86
C SER A 191 18.20 10.44 28.80
N LEU A 192 17.61 10.89 27.69
CA LEU A 192 18.33 11.61 26.63
C LEU A 192 18.82 12.99 27.10
N LYS A 193 17.99 13.74 27.84
CA LYS A 193 18.32 15.12 28.27
C LYS A 193 19.30 15.20 29.44
N LYS A 194 19.17 14.32 30.43
CA LYS A 194 19.90 14.42 31.70
C LYS A 194 21.19 13.60 31.76
N GLY A 195 21.43 12.69 30.81
CA GLY A 195 22.68 11.92 30.73
C GLY A 195 22.96 11.01 31.94
N GLY A 196 21.93 10.57 32.67
CA GLY A 196 22.08 9.92 33.98
C GLY A 196 22.67 8.49 33.96
N ASN A 197 23.35 8.12 35.04
CA ASN A 197 24.10 6.88 35.31
C ASN A 197 23.32 5.53 35.22
N THR A 198 22.05 5.50 34.82
CA THR A 198 21.22 4.28 34.90
C THR A 198 21.14 3.46 33.61
N VAL A 199 21.30 4.06 32.42
CA VAL A 199 21.19 3.34 31.13
C VAL A 199 22.34 3.66 30.18
N LYS A 200 22.92 2.62 29.60
CA LYS A 200 24.01 2.74 28.61
C LYS A 200 23.51 3.43 27.34
N LEU A 201 24.30 4.35 26.79
CA LEU A 201 24.01 5.03 25.51
C LEU A 201 23.70 4.04 24.37
N SER A 202 24.37 2.89 24.33
CA SER A 202 24.12 1.87 23.31
C SER A 202 22.69 1.33 23.34
N VAL A 203 22.11 1.18 24.53
CA VAL A 203 20.72 0.74 24.72
C VAL A 203 19.75 1.82 24.21
N LEU A 204 19.99 3.09 24.57
CA LEU A 204 19.19 4.20 24.06
C LEU A 204 19.25 4.30 22.53
N CYS A 205 20.42 4.06 21.93
CA CYS A 205 20.56 4.04 20.47
C CYS A 205 19.69 2.96 19.83
N HIS A 206 19.72 1.73 20.37
CA HIS A 206 18.86 0.67 19.86
C HIS A 206 17.37 0.94 20.09
N ILE A 207 16.98 1.54 21.22
CA ILE A 207 15.60 2.00 21.42
C ILE A 207 15.19 3.00 20.33
N ILE A 208 16.03 3.98 20.02
CA ILE A 208 15.74 4.97 18.96
C ILE A 208 15.62 4.30 17.59
N LEU A 209 16.45 3.30 17.29
CA LEU A 209 16.35 2.51 16.06
C LEU A 209 15.04 1.72 15.99
N ALA A 210 14.62 1.10 17.09
CA ALA A 210 13.37 0.33 17.17
C ALA A 210 12.12 1.23 17.09
N LEU A 211 12.16 2.41 17.72
CA LEU A 211 11.10 3.40 17.60
C LEU A 211 11.08 4.04 16.22
N ASN A 212 12.25 4.20 15.60
CA ASN A 212 12.44 4.82 14.28
C ASN A 212 11.70 6.17 14.16
N ASP A 213 11.84 7.02 15.18
CA ASP A 213 11.20 8.34 15.27
C ASP A 213 12.26 9.46 15.16
N PRO A 214 12.15 10.36 14.17
CA PRO A 214 13.10 11.47 13.98
C PRO A 214 13.22 12.41 15.19
N TYR A 215 12.18 12.54 16.02
CA TYR A 215 12.23 13.40 17.21
C TYR A 215 13.32 12.94 18.19
N TYR A 216 13.38 11.65 18.53
CA TYR A 216 14.40 11.15 19.45
C TYR A 216 15.79 11.09 18.83
N ALA A 217 15.90 10.97 17.50
CA ALA A 217 17.18 11.14 16.81
C ALA A 217 17.71 12.57 16.91
N LEU A 218 16.82 13.57 16.84
CA LEU A 218 17.17 14.98 17.06
C LEU A 218 17.56 15.27 18.51
N GLU A 219 16.82 14.73 19.48
CA GLU A 219 17.18 14.84 20.91
C GLU A 219 18.54 14.19 21.19
N LEU A 220 18.80 12.99 20.66
CA LEU A 220 20.12 12.35 20.75
C LEU A 220 21.21 13.23 20.12
N SER A 221 20.95 13.82 18.95
CA SER A 221 21.87 14.75 18.29
C SER A 221 22.20 15.96 19.18
N ARG A 222 21.21 16.53 19.87
CA ARG A 222 21.40 17.64 20.81
C ARG A 222 22.29 17.19 21.98
N SER A 223 22.00 16.05 22.59
CA SER A 223 22.78 15.51 23.71
C SER A 223 24.22 15.16 23.36
N LEU A 224 24.48 14.71 22.14
CA LEU A 224 25.85 14.50 21.62
C LEU A 224 26.58 15.83 21.42
N LYS A 225 25.89 16.87 20.94
CA LYS A 225 26.45 18.21 20.69
C LYS A 225 26.76 18.96 21.99
N THR A 226 25.91 18.82 23.02
CA THR A 226 26.10 19.43 24.35
C THR A 226 27.00 18.61 25.27
N GLU A 227 27.63 17.54 24.75
CA GLU A 227 28.52 16.63 25.49
C GLU A 227 27.87 15.96 26.71
N THR A 228 26.54 15.90 26.75
CA THR A 228 25.77 15.11 27.74
C THR A 228 26.12 13.63 27.63
N PHE A 229 26.39 13.15 26.41
CA PHE A 229 26.95 11.84 26.14
C PHE A 229 28.22 11.94 25.31
N ALA A 230 29.21 11.09 25.64
CA ALA A 230 30.36 10.92 24.77
C ALA A 230 29.93 10.29 23.44
N PRO A 231 30.31 10.86 22.27
CA PRO A 231 29.90 10.33 20.98
C PRO A 231 30.51 8.95 20.72
N THR A 232 29.69 8.05 20.19
CA THR A 232 30.09 6.69 19.80
C THR A 232 29.72 6.41 18.35
N LYS A 233 30.35 5.39 17.74
CA LYS A 233 30.03 4.97 16.37
C LYS A 233 28.55 4.61 16.22
N LEU A 234 27.98 3.92 17.21
CA LEU A 234 26.57 3.51 17.20
C LEU A 234 25.62 4.71 17.31
N ALA A 235 25.91 5.67 18.20
CA ALA A 235 25.09 6.87 18.36
C ALA A 235 25.04 7.72 17.08
N LEU A 236 26.20 7.94 16.46
CA LEU A 236 26.31 8.68 15.20
C LEU A 236 25.56 7.99 14.05
N ARG A 237 25.68 6.66 13.93
CA ARG A 237 24.93 5.88 12.95
C ARG A 237 23.42 5.91 13.20
N THR A 238 23.02 5.88 14.47
CA THR A 238 21.61 5.96 14.87
C THR A 238 21.00 7.29 14.42
N VAL A 239 21.68 8.40 14.69
CA VAL A 239 21.24 9.72 14.21
C VAL A 239 21.19 9.76 12.68
N ALA A 240 22.22 9.28 11.98
CA ALA A 240 22.27 9.27 10.52
C ALA A 240 21.10 8.48 9.89
N GLN A 241 20.76 7.32 10.47
CA GLN A 241 19.73 6.43 9.94
C GLN A 241 18.31 6.92 10.20
N VAL A 242 18.07 7.59 11.33
CA VAL A 242 16.71 7.93 11.79
C VAL A 242 16.35 9.39 11.52
N ALA A 243 17.32 10.31 11.55
CA ALA A 243 17.06 11.72 11.33
C ALA A 243 16.64 12.02 9.89
N GLU A 244 15.82 13.06 9.73
CA GLU A 244 15.47 13.58 8.40
C GLU A 244 16.71 14.20 7.74
N ALA A 245 16.78 14.11 6.41
CA ALA A 245 17.89 14.68 5.66
C ALA A 245 17.81 16.21 5.60
N ARG A 246 18.96 16.86 5.41
CA ARG A 246 19.13 18.34 5.42
C ARG A 246 18.63 19.00 6.70
N ASN A 247 18.79 18.33 7.85
CA ASN A 247 18.56 18.93 9.15
C ASN A 247 19.83 19.68 9.60
N SER A 248 19.74 21.00 9.78
CA SER A 248 20.88 21.85 10.14
C SER A 248 21.44 21.52 11.53
N GLU A 249 20.59 21.22 12.51
CA GLU A 249 21.04 20.85 13.86
C GLU A 249 21.83 19.53 13.86
N VAL A 250 21.37 18.56 13.07
CA VAL A 250 22.04 17.26 12.91
C VAL A 250 23.36 17.41 12.17
N LEU A 251 23.38 18.20 11.08
CA LEU A 251 24.61 18.50 10.36
C LEU A 251 25.64 19.21 11.26
N ASP A 252 25.19 20.19 12.03
CA ASP A 252 26.04 20.90 13.00
C ASP A 252 26.61 19.96 14.07
N MET A 253 25.82 18.99 14.54
CA MET A 253 26.29 17.98 15.48
C MET A 253 27.42 17.15 14.87
N PHE A 254 27.24 16.61 13.65
CA PHE A 254 28.28 15.83 13.00
C PHE A 254 29.55 16.64 12.76
N LEU A 255 29.43 17.91 12.35
CA LEU A 255 30.56 18.81 12.17
C LEU A 255 31.28 19.12 13.50
N SER A 256 30.54 19.27 14.60
CA SER A 256 31.10 19.47 15.94
C SER A 256 31.90 18.25 16.40
N VAL A 257 31.29 17.05 16.32
CA VAL A 257 31.93 15.79 16.71
C VAL A 257 33.14 15.47 15.84
N LEU A 258 33.08 15.78 14.53
CA LEU A 258 34.21 15.61 13.63
C LEU A 258 35.42 16.45 14.08
N LYS A 259 35.19 17.69 14.53
CA LYS A 259 36.24 18.59 15.04
C LYS A 259 36.80 18.13 16.38
N SER A 260 35.95 17.72 17.32
CA SER A 260 36.38 17.37 18.69
C SER A 260 37.01 15.97 18.81
N SER A 261 36.62 15.02 17.96
CA SER A 261 37.02 13.60 18.09
C SER A 261 38.48 13.28 17.68
N LYS A 262 39.26 14.27 17.25
CA LYS A 262 40.67 14.12 16.82
C LYS A 262 40.90 12.93 15.86
N GLY A 263 39.94 12.68 14.97
CA GLY A 263 40.03 11.65 13.95
C GLY A 263 39.43 10.28 14.31
N LYS A 264 39.14 9.99 15.59
CA LYS A 264 38.65 8.67 16.04
C LYS A 264 37.26 8.29 15.50
N LEU A 265 36.39 9.29 15.29
CA LEU A 265 35.01 9.12 14.83
C LEU A 265 34.76 9.68 13.43
N THR A 266 35.83 9.89 12.65
CA THR A 266 35.73 10.48 11.31
C THR A 266 34.76 9.71 10.42
N ALA A 267 34.95 8.39 10.29
CA ALA A 267 34.13 7.51 9.45
C ALA A 267 32.62 7.69 9.69
N PRO A 268 32.07 7.42 10.90
CA PRO A 268 30.64 7.57 11.14
C PRO A 268 30.15 9.02 11.05
N CYS A 269 30.99 10.03 11.27
CA CYS A 269 30.60 11.43 11.02
C CYS A 269 30.43 11.72 9.52
N LEU A 270 31.36 11.24 8.68
CA LEU A 270 31.26 11.42 7.24
C LEU A 270 30.07 10.67 6.66
N ASP A 271 29.84 9.43 7.10
CA ASP A 271 28.68 8.63 6.69
C ASP A 271 27.38 9.41 6.99
N GLY A 272 27.25 9.95 8.21
CA GLY A 272 26.10 10.78 8.59
C GLY A 272 25.94 12.07 7.81
N ILE A 273 27.04 12.76 7.48
CA ILE A 273 27.01 13.99 6.67
C ILE A 273 26.56 13.70 5.23
N ILE A 274 26.97 12.56 4.67
CA ILE A 274 26.56 12.12 3.34
C ILE A 274 25.06 11.79 3.33
N ASP A 275 24.56 11.12 4.37
CA ASP A 275 23.14 10.78 4.50
C ASP A 275 22.23 12.02 4.65
N GLN A 276 22.78 13.14 5.14
CA GLN A 276 22.07 14.43 5.14
C GLN A 276 21.88 15.04 3.73
N GLN A 277 22.47 14.46 2.68
CA GLN A 277 22.28 14.82 1.26
C GLN A 277 22.36 16.34 0.96
N ALA A 278 23.27 17.02 1.66
CA ALA A 278 23.54 18.43 1.46
C ALA A 278 24.65 18.62 0.41
N PRO A 279 24.55 19.60 -0.52
CA PRO A 279 25.68 20.00 -1.37
C PRO A 279 26.94 20.33 -0.54
N ALA A 280 26.73 20.83 0.69
CA ALA A 280 27.79 21.09 1.66
C ALA A 280 28.63 19.85 2.00
N ALA A 281 28.06 18.63 1.93
CA ALA A 281 28.82 17.39 2.16
C ALA A 281 29.96 17.24 1.14
N GLY A 282 29.71 17.52 -0.14
CA GLY A 282 30.73 17.46 -1.18
C GLY A 282 31.88 18.45 -0.93
N LYS A 283 31.55 19.71 -0.63
CA LYS A 283 32.55 20.74 -0.30
C LYS A 283 33.37 20.39 0.95
N LEU A 284 32.72 19.82 1.96
CA LEU A 284 33.37 19.37 3.17
C LEU A 284 34.36 18.24 2.87
N LEU A 285 33.93 17.19 2.16
CA LEU A 285 34.80 16.08 1.79
C LEU A 285 36.00 16.58 0.96
N ALA A 286 35.80 17.53 0.03
CA ALA A 286 36.90 18.14 -0.72
C ALA A 286 37.88 18.87 0.20
N THR A 287 37.37 19.58 1.21
CA THR A 287 38.20 20.27 2.21
C THR A 287 39.02 19.29 3.03
N LEU A 288 38.42 18.19 3.50
CA LEU A 288 39.09 17.14 4.27
C LEU A 288 40.14 16.43 3.43
N TYR A 289 39.81 16.13 2.16
CA TYR A 289 40.72 15.54 1.19
C TYR A 289 41.98 16.39 0.99
N MET A 290 41.82 17.70 0.85
CA MET A 290 42.92 18.64 0.58
C MET A 290 43.73 19.01 1.82
N LYS A 291 43.07 19.26 2.95
CA LYS A 291 43.68 19.95 4.11
C LYS A 291 44.01 19.02 5.27
N MET A 292 43.56 17.76 5.27
CA MET A 292 43.72 16.85 6.40
C MET A 292 44.27 15.48 5.96
N PRO A 293 45.61 15.33 5.80
CA PRO A 293 46.25 14.10 5.32
C PRO A 293 45.86 12.85 6.11
N SER A 294 45.73 12.96 7.45
CA SER A 294 45.34 11.86 8.33
C SER A 294 43.93 11.32 8.07
N LEU A 295 43.03 12.12 7.47
CA LEU A 295 41.64 11.77 7.18
C LEU A 295 41.41 11.44 5.70
N ARG A 296 42.42 11.64 4.84
CA ARG A 296 42.31 11.49 3.38
C ARG A 296 41.83 10.10 2.97
N GLN A 297 42.42 9.03 3.48
CA GLN A 297 42.01 7.65 3.16
C GLN A 297 40.58 7.32 3.59
N THR A 298 40.17 7.79 4.76
CA THR A 298 38.78 7.65 5.21
C THR A 298 37.84 8.43 4.27
N THR A 299 38.23 9.64 3.84
CA THR A 299 37.46 10.46 2.90
C THR A 299 37.31 9.78 1.54
N ILE A 300 38.42 9.28 0.96
CA ILE A 300 38.45 8.58 -0.34
C ILE A 300 37.45 7.42 -0.36
N SER A 301 37.49 6.56 0.67
CA SER A 301 36.60 5.40 0.76
C SER A 301 35.09 5.73 0.82
N ARG A 302 34.72 7.01 1.05
CA ARG A 302 33.34 7.50 1.05
C ARG A 302 32.94 8.26 -0.20
N ILE A 303 33.88 8.64 -1.08
CA ILE A 303 33.55 9.32 -2.35
C ILE A 303 32.49 8.53 -3.13
N PRO A 304 32.56 7.19 -3.24
CA PRO A 304 31.51 6.41 -3.91
C PRO A 304 30.11 6.53 -3.28
N MET A 305 29.98 6.95 -2.03
CA MET A 305 28.66 7.10 -1.39
C MET A 305 27.98 8.45 -1.70
N LEU A 306 28.68 9.36 -2.39
CA LEU A 306 28.13 10.64 -2.81
C LEU A 306 27.11 10.46 -3.94
N GLY A 307 25.94 11.05 -3.77
CA GLY A 307 25.00 11.23 -4.89
C GLY A 307 25.49 12.32 -5.85
N ASP A 308 24.92 12.36 -7.05
CA ASP A 308 25.36 13.20 -8.19
C ASP A 308 25.54 14.67 -7.80
N THR A 309 24.60 15.27 -7.08
CA THR A 309 24.71 16.68 -6.64
C THR A 309 25.88 16.91 -5.69
N ALA A 310 26.08 16.02 -4.71
CA ALA A 310 27.16 16.15 -3.74
C ALA A 310 28.52 15.84 -4.38
N TYR A 311 28.57 14.88 -5.31
CA TYR A 311 29.76 14.53 -6.06
C TYR A 311 30.21 15.66 -7.01
N LYS A 312 29.28 16.27 -7.76
CA LYS A 312 29.56 17.49 -8.55
C LYS A 312 30.11 18.61 -7.68
N SER A 313 29.52 18.82 -6.50
CA SER A 313 30.00 19.83 -5.55
C SER A 313 31.37 19.50 -4.95
N PHE A 314 31.71 18.22 -4.79
CA PHE A 314 33.03 17.77 -4.36
C PHE A 314 34.09 18.12 -5.40
N LEU A 315 33.87 17.76 -6.66
CA LEU A 315 34.79 18.07 -7.76
C LEU A 315 34.96 19.58 -7.97
N ALA A 316 33.87 20.34 -7.95
CA ALA A 316 33.90 21.79 -8.13
C ALA A 316 34.75 22.51 -7.07
N ALA A 317 34.85 21.94 -5.86
CA ALA A 317 35.64 22.48 -4.76
C ALA A 317 37.14 22.12 -4.83
N LEU A 318 37.56 21.23 -5.75
CA LEU A 318 38.95 20.83 -5.93
C LEU A 318 39.63 21.60 -7.08
N PRO A 319 40.93 21.93 -6.96
CA PRO A 319 41.76 22.36 -8.10
C PRO A 319 41.85 21.30 -9.19
N LYS A 320 42.08 21.68 -10.45
CA LYS A 320 42.05 20.76 -11.61
C LYS A 320 42.89 19.49 -11.40
N ILE A 321 44.18 19.62 -11.08
CA ILE A 321 45.10 18.49 -10.86
C ILE A 321 44.60 17.54 -9.76
N GLN A 322 44.01 18.10 -8.69
CA GLN A 322 43.52 17.32 -7.55
C GLN A 322 42.19 16.61 -7.85
N ARG A 323 41.40 17.09 -8.82
CA ARG A 323 40.22 16.36 -9.31
C ARG A 323 40.66 15.03 -9.91
N GLU A 324 41.69 15.05 -10.75
CA GLU A 324 42.16 13.88 -11.47
C GLU A 324 42.63 12.77 -10.52
N HIS A 325 43.36 13.17 -9.48
CA HIS A 325 43.80 12.27 -8.41
C HIS A 325 42.62 11.76 -7.58
N ALA A 326 41.69 12.64 -7.19
CA ALA A 326 40.53 12.25 -6.38
C ALA A 326 39.57 11.30 -7.14
N GLU A 327 39.43 11.45 -8.45
CA GLU A 327 38.64 10.55 -9.29
C GLU A 327 39.30 9.18 -9.42
N SER A 328 40.63 9.14 -9.58
CA SER A 328 41.40 7.89 -9.64
C SER A 328 41.35 7.12 -8.31
N GLU A 329 41.58 7.80 -7.19
CA GLU A 329 41.48 7.20 -5.85
C GLU A 329 40.04 6.81 -5.50
N GLY A 330 39.06 7.60 -5.95
CA GLY A 330 37.65 7.29 -5.84
C GLY A 330 37.27 6.02 -6.61
N LEU A 331 37.85 5.83 -7.80
CA LEU A 331 37.68 4.61 -8.59
C LEU A 331 38.25 3.38 -7.87
N SER A 332 39.42 3.47 -7.23
CA SER A 332 39.96 2.37 -6.41
C SER A 332 38.99 1.95 -5.31
N ALA A 333 38.45 2.94 -4.59
CA ALA A 333 37.46 2.69 -3.55
C ALA A 333 36.18 2.09 -4.14
N LEU A 334 35.75 2.56 -5.32
CA LEU A 334 34.58 2.02 -6.01
C LEU A 334 34.79 0.57 -6.46
N ILE A 335 35.96 0.20 -6.98
CA ILE A 335 36.27 -1.19 -7.36
C ILE A 335 36.14 -2.12 -6.15
N ALA A 336 36.52 -1.66 -4.95
CA ALA A 336 36.37 -2.44 -3.72
C ALA A 336 34.93 -2.52 -3.20
N ILE A 337 34.08 -1.54 -3.52
CA ILE A 337 32.69 -1.44 -3.01
C ILE A 337 31.70 -2.07 -3.99
N ALA A 338 31.84 -1.81 -5.28
CA ALA A 338 30.95 -2.22 -6.34
C ALA A 338 31.72 -2.67 -7.60
N PRO A 339 32.55 -3.72 -7.51
CA PRO A 339 33.36 -4.20 -8.63
C PRO A 339 32.52 -4.55 -9.87
N GLN A 340 31.29 -5.00 -9.66
CA GLN A 340 30.36 -5.42 -10.72
C GLN A 340 29.90 -4.25 -11.59
N PHE A 341 29.65 -3.09 -10.99
CA PHE A 341 29.27 -1.88 -11.71
C PHE A 341 30.43 -1.42 -12.62
N VAL A 342 31.65 -1.49 -12.11
CA VAL A 342 32.85 -1.14 -12.88
C VAL A 342 33.04 -2.13 -14.06
N ALA A 343 32.85 -3.43 -13.81
CA ALA A 343 32.94 -4.47 -14.84
C ALA A 343 31.83 -4.41 -15.90
N SER A 344 30.63 -3.93 -15.57
CA SER A 344 29.55 -3.77 -16.56
C SER A 344 29.84 -2.61 -17.52
N LEU A 345 30.38 -1.51 -17.01
CA LEU A 345 30.80 -0.34 -17.77
C LEU A 345 31.93 -0.62 -18.77
N ALA A 346 32.83 -1.52 -18.42
CA ALA A 346 33.90 -2.01 -19.29
C ALA A 346 33.34 -2.73 -20.53
N ARG A 347 32.32 -3.58 -20.33
CA ARG A 347 31.71 -4.40 -21.38
C ARG A 347 30.90 -3.61 -22.40
N THR A 348 30.38 -2.44 -22.04
CA THR A 348 29.61 -1.57 -22.94
C THR A 348 30.48 -0.71 -23.87
N GLY A 349 31.80 -0.96 -23.94
CA GLY A 349 32.73 -0.26 -24.83
C GLY A 349 33.03 1.18 -24.41
N THR A 350 32.60 1.59 -23.21
CA THR A 350 32.84 2.92 -22.64
C THR A 350 34.30 3.15 -22.24
N VAL A 351 35.06 2.07 -22.10
CA VAL A 351 36.48 2.03 -21.74
C VAL A 351 37.13 0.96 -22.62
N THR A 352 38.31 1.23 -23.18
CA THR A 352 39.03 0.28 -24.04
C THR A 352 39.34 -1.01 -23.29
N SER A 353 38.94 -2.15 -23.88
CA SER A 353 38.95 -3.50 -23.28
C SER A 353 40.33 -4.03 -22.88
N GLU A 354 41.43 -3.42 -23.34
CA GLU A 354 42.78 -3.98 -23.19
C GLU A 354 43.38 -3.82 -21.79
N THR A 355 42.75 -3.03 -20.91
CA THR A 355 43.34 -2.60 -19.64
C THR A 355 42.58 -3.05 -18.38
N PHE A 356 41.69 -4.04 -18.50
CA PHE A 356 41.16 -4.76 -17.33
C PHE A 356 42.03 -6.00 -17.06
N PRO A 357 42.99 -5.97 -16.12
CA PRO A 357 43.46 -7.20 -15.53
C PRO A 357 42.27 -7.96 -14.94
N SER A 358 42.41 -9.28 -14.84
CA SER A 358 41.57 -10.21 -14.09
C SER A 358 41.52 -9.91 -12.57
N LEU A 359 41.26 -8.66 -12.20
CA LEU A 359 41.20 -8.11 -10.84
C LEU A 359 39.93 -8.53 -10.08
N VAL A 360 39.04 -9.29 -10.73
CA VAL A 360 38.02 -10.09 -10.06
C VAL A 360 38.55 -11.51 -9.92
N GLN A 361 39.46 -11.72 -8.96
CA GLN A 361 39.58 -13.07 -8.40
C GLN A 361 38.24 -13.33 -7.71
N GLU A 362 37.46 -14.26 -8.25
CA GLU A 362 36.22 -14.76 -7.66
C GLU A 362 36.52 -15.52 -6.36
N THR A 363 36.89 -14.80 -5.30
CA THR A 363 36.93 -15.35 -3.96
C THR A 363 35.53 -15.27 -3.36
N ASN A 364 34.73 -16.29 -3.65
CA ASN A 364 33.88 -17.02 -2.69
C ASN A 364 33.01 -18.01 -3.48
N GLN A 365 33.65 -19.00 -4.11
CA GLN A 365 33.00 -20.30 -4.21
C GLN A 365 32.94 -20.83 -2.78
N SER A 366 31.76 -20.81 -2.16
CA SER A 366 31.55 -21.71 -1.02
C SER A 366 31.80 -23.12 -1.55
N PRO A 367 32.63 -23.93 -0.88
CA PRO A 367 32.87 -25.30 -1.32
C PRO A 367 31.52 -26.00 -1.44
N LEU A 368 31.21 -26.52 -2.62
CA LEU A 368 30.19 -27.55 -2.76
C LEU A 368 30.58 -28.66 -1.77
N PRO A 369 29.65 -29.17 -0.94
CA PRO A 369 29.92 -30.42 -0.25
C PRO A 369 30.33 -31.43 -1.32
N ALA A 370 31.50 -32.05 -1.13
CA ALA A 370 32.00 -33.04 -2.08
C ALA A 370 30.89 -34.08 -2.28
N THR A 371 30.49 -34.29 -3.54
CA THR A 371 29.70 -35.46 -3.92
C THR A 371 30.57 -36.67 -3.65
N GLU A 372 30.53 -37.20 -2.43
CA GLU A 372 31.09 -38.51 -2.15
C GLU A 372 30.41 -39.51 -3.09
N LYS A 373 31.24 -40.32 -3.75
CA LYS A 373 30.76 -41.42 -4.58
C LYS A 373 29.82 -42.27 -3.73
N GLU A 374 28.64 -42.53 -4.28
CA GLU A 374 27.68 -43.52 -3.80
C GLU A 374 28.41 -44.86 -3.62
N THR A 375 28.91 -45.09 -2.41
CA THR A 375 29.46 -46.37 -2.01
C THR A 375 28.63 -46.86 -0.86
N CYS A 376 27.69 -47.74 -1.21
CA CYS A 376 26.93 -48.52 -0.26
C CYS A 376 27.91 -49.20 0.72
N PRO A 377 27.78 -49.02 2.04
CA PRO A 377 28.57 -49.80 2.99
C PRO A 377 28.31 -51.29 2.72
N GLN A 378 29.35 -52.01 2.27
CA GLN A 378 29.26 -53.45 2.09
C GLN A 378 29.26 -54.10 3.48
N PRO A 379 28.28 -54.97 3.82
CA PRO A 379 28.33 -55.70 5.08
C PRO A 379 29.63 -56.51 5.12
N GLY A 380 30.37 -56.38 6.22
CA GLY A 380 31.64 -57.06 6.42
C GLY A 380 31.52 -58.58 6.24
N PHE A 381 32.58 -59.22 5.72
CA PHE A 381 32.61 -60.65 5.39
C PHE A 381 32.07 -61.57 6.51
N PHE A 382 32.29 -61.22 7.78
CA PHE A 382 31.83 -62.00 8.94
C PHE A 382 30.33 -61.86 9.26
N SER A 383 29.67 -60.75 8.92
CA SER A 383 28.22 -60.58 9.13
C SER A 383 27.37 -61.35 8.11
N ARG A 384 27.93 -61.62 6.91
CA ARG A 384 27.31 -62.45 5.87
C ARG A 384 27.31 -63.95 6.19
N LEU A 385 28.27 -64.44 6.98
CA LEU A 385 28.46 -65.87 7.27
C LEU A 385 27.80 -66.35 8.57
N PHE A 386 27.63 -65.48 9.58
CA PHE A 386 27.16 -65.89 10.93
C PHE A 386 26.09 -64.98 11.56
N GLY A 387 25.55 -63.99 10.85
CA GLY A 387 24.49 -63.12 11.36
C GLY A 387 23.08 -63.76 11.29
N PRO A 388 22.17 -63.45 12.24
CA PRO A 388 20.76 -63.83 12.10
C PRO A 388 20.17 -63.21 10.82
N ARG A 389 19.34 -63.96 10.08
CA ARG A 389 18.66 -63.44 8.89
C ARG A 389 17.68 -62.32 9.28
N LYS A 390 18.11 -61.06 9.17
CA LYS A 390 17.29 -59.87 9.45
C LYS A 390 16.09 -59.81 8.50
N LYS A 391 14.93 -59.38 9.02
CA LYS A 391 13.74 -59.09 8.19
C LYS A 391 14.04 -57.82 7.40
N THR A 392 13.93 -57.87 6.07
CA THR A 392 14.13 -56.72 5.18
C THR A 392 12.79 -56.30 4.60
N LEU A 393 12.64 -55.02 4.26
CA LEU A 393 11.42 -54.49 3.65
C LEU A 393 11.05 -55.26 2.38
N GLU A 394 12.02 -55.51 1.49
CA GLU A 394 11.86 -56.25 0.23
C GLU A 394 11.11 -57.59 0.39
N LYS A 395 11.41 -58.35 1.45
CA LYS A 395 10.79 -59.65 1.70
C LYS A 395 9.35 -59.55 2.21
N LEU A 396 8.96 -58.40 2.75
CA LEU A 396 7.66 -58.16 3.35
C LEU A 396 6.68 -57.47 2.39
N LEU A 397 7.17 -56.70 1.41
CA LEU A 397 6.34 -55.99 0.42
C LEU A 397 5.31 -56.88 -0.31
N PRO A 398 5.62 -58.13 -0.73
CA PRO A 398 4.64 -58.96 -1.43
C PRO A 398 3.48 -59.46 -0.56
N LYS A 399 3.54 -59.28 0.77
CA LYS A 399 2.64 -59.94 1.72
C LYS A 399 1.73 -58.99 2.50
N PHE A 400 2.08 -57.70 2.55
CA PHE A 400 1.42 -56.74 3.43
C PHE A 400 1.33 -55.36 2.78
N ASN A 401 0.21 -54.68 3.00
CA ASN A 401 0.04 -53.25 2.67
C ASN A 401 0.10 -52.35 3.93
N THR A 402 0.36 -52.93 5.11
CA THR A 402 0.48 -52.21 6.38
C THR A 402 1.66 -52.75 7.17
N PHE A 403 2.56 -51.86 7.57
CA PHE A 403 3.79 -52.14 8.30
C PHE A 403 3.81 -51.29 9.57
N LYS A 404 3.97 -51.92 10.73
CA LYS A 404 3.97 -51.22 12.03
C LYS A 404 5.04 -51.77 12.97
N ASN A 405 5.79 -50.88 13.63
CA ASN A 405 6.74 -51.24 14.71
C ASN A 405 7.81 -52.27 14.28
N LEU A 406 8.51 -52.01 13.17
CA LEU A 406 9.52 -52.93 12.63
C LEU A 406 10.89 -52.24 12.48
N ASP A 407 11.94 -52.90 12.95
CA ASP A 407 13.33 -52.59 12.57
C ASP A 407 13.68 -53.29 11.25
N LEU A 408 13.83 -52.49 10.20
CA LEU A 408 14.13 -52.87 8.83
C LEU A 408 15.36 -52.11 8.31
N ASN A 409 16.26 -51.65 9.19
CA ASN A 409 17.45 -50.91 8.77
C ASN A 409 18.30 -51.69 7.76
N CYS A 410 19.10 -50.97 6.97
CA CYS A 410 19.92 -51.53 5.89
C CYS A 410 19.10 -52.36 4.88
N SER A 411 17.82 -52.04 4.66
CA SER A 411 17.00 -52.69 3.63
C SER A 411 17.40 -52.22 2.24
N HIS A 412 17.31 -53.12 1.26
CA HIS A 412 17.48 -52.79 -0.16
C HIS A 412 16.18 -53.12 -0.87
N VAL A 413 15.55 -52.12 -1.49
CA VAL A 413 14.32 -52.31 -2.27
C VAL A 413 14.48 -51.62 -3.61
N ARG A 414 14.06 -52.27 -4.68
CA ARG A 414 14.18 -51.74 -6.03
C ARG A 414 12.93 -51.96 -6.88
N ALA A 415 12.55 -50.95 -7.66
CA ALA A 415 11.54 -51.03 -8.72
C ALA A 415 10.15 -51.50 -8.24
N GLU A 416 9.76 -51.10 -7.03
CA GLU A 416 8.47 -51.45 -6.43
C GLU A 416 7.46 -50.30 -6.55
N GLU A 417 6.20 -50.66 -6.81
CA GLU A 417 5.07 -49.73 -6.74
C GLU A 417 4.22 -50.03 -5.52
N LEU A 418 4.13 -49.05 -4.62
CA LEU A 418 3.48 -49.15 -3.33
C LEU A 418 2.32 -48.15 -3.28
N ASP A 419 1.14 -48.62 -3.68
CA ASP A 419 -0.10 -47.84 -3.69
C ASP A 419 -0.92 -48.07 -2.42
N GLY A 420 -1.22 -46.99 -1.70
CA GLY A 420 -2.03 -47.01 -0.48
C GLY A 420 -1.36 -47.69 0.72
N VAL A 421 -0.05 -47.93 0.66
CA VAL A 421 0.69 -48.57 1.75
C VAL A 421 0.70 -47.71 3.01
N GLU A 422 0.55 -48.34 4.17
CA GLU A 422 0.66 -47.68 5.47
C GLU A 422 1.93 -48.16 6.21
N MET A 423 2.79 -47.22 6.59
CA MET A 423 4.08 -47.47 7.24
C MET A 423 4.13 -46.63 8.51
N THR A 424 4.14 -47.26 9.68
CA THR A 424 4.14 -46.56 10.97
C THR A 424 5.21 -47.11 11.89
N ASP A 425 5.94 -46.26 12.60
CA ASP A 425 6.97 -46.68 13.57
C ASP A 425 7.99 -47.68 12.96
N LEU A 426 8.43 -47.41 11.72
CA LEU A 426 9.44 -48.23 11.06
C LEU A 426 10.82 -47.61 11.22
N ASP A 427 11.84 -48.44 11.39
CA ASP A 427 13.23 -48.03 11.26
C ASP A 427 13.80 -48.56 9.95
N LEU A 428 14.07 -47.67 9.00
CA LEU A 428 14.70 -47.93 7.71
C LEU A 428 16.07 -47.26 7.63
N THR A 429 16.71 -46.93 8.74
CA THR A 429 18.02 -46.28 8.78
C THR A 429 19.04 -47.00 7.89
N ASP A 430 19.87 -46.23 7.18
CA ASP A 430 20.91 -46.71 6.25
C ASP A 430 20.39 -47.64 5.11
N SER A 431 19.10 -47.55 4.76
CA SER A 431 18.51 -48.34 3.66
C SER A 431 18.73 -47.69 2.29
N VAL A 432 18.60 -48.50 1.22
CA VAL A 432 18.64 -48.05 -0.18
C VAL A 432 17.33 -48.40 -0.89
N LEU A 433 16.67 -47.38 -1.41
CA LEU A 433 15.34 -47.43 -2.02
C LEU A 433 15.42 -46.89 -3.46
N ALA A 434 15.63 -47.77 -4.43
CA ALA A 434 15.84 -47.41 -5.83
C ALA A 434 14.58 -47.60 -6.68
N ASP A 435 14.26 -46.67 -7.56
CA ASP A 435 13.14 -46.74 -8.52
C ASP A 435 11.77 -47.01 -7.85
N ILE A 436 11.58 -46.59 -6.59
CA ILE A 436 10.34 -46.86 -5.83
C ILE A 436 9.27 -45.83 -6.16
N ARG A 437 8.01 -46.29 -6.30
CA ARG A 437 6.84 -45.43 -6.45
C ARG A 437 5.93 -45.53 -5.24
N PHE A 438 5.86 -44.46 -4.44
CA PHE A 438 4.87 -44.36 -3.36
C PHE A 438 3.65 -43.60 -3.88
N ILE A 439 2.52 -44.29 -4.04
CA ILE A 439 1.28 -43.68 -4.50
C ILE A 439 0.31 -43.69 -3.32
N ARG A 440 -0.20 -42.53 -2.91
CA ARG A 440 -1.15 -42.41 -1.78
C ARG A 440 -0.67 -43.12 -0.50
N ALA A 441 0.64 -43.26 -0.32
CA ALA A 441 1.22 -43.92 0.83
C ALA A 441 1.05 -43.04 2.08
N LYS A 442 0.89 -43.67 3.25
CA LYS A 442 0.86 -42.98 4.54
C LYS A 442 2.03 -43.46 5.38
N ILE A 443 2.99 -42.57 5.60
CA ILE A 443 4.18 -42.83 6.38
C ILE A 443 4.09 -41.99 7.66
N ALA A 444 4.18 -42.62 8.82
CA ALA A 444 4.03 -41.96 10.10
C ALA A 444 5.12 -42.40 11.09
N SER A 445 5.67 -41.47 11.87
CA SER A 445 6.56 -41.78 12.99
C SER A 445 7.72 -42.73 12.64
N SER A 446 8.21 -42.71 11.40
CA SER A 446 9.21 -43.65 10.89
C SER A 446 10.57 -42.98 10.69
N HIS A 447 11.64 -43.75 10.80
CA HIS A 447 13.03 -43.31 10.67
C HIS A 447 13.60 -43.73 9.32
N PHE A 448 13.98 -42.76 8.51
CA PHE A 448 14.66 -42.87 7.23
C PHE A 448 16.01 -42.14 7.28
N THR A 449 16.66 -42.17 8.44
CA THR A 449 17.96 -41.53 8.64
C THR A 449 19.00 -42.15 7.71
N ASN A 450 19.81 -41.32 7.04
CA ASN A 450 20.82 -41.76 6.06
C ASN A 450 20.28 -42.65 4.91
N VAL A 451 18.97 -42.63 4.64
CA VAL A 451 18.41 -43.45 3.55
C VAL A 451 18.76 -42.85 2.19
N ILE A 452 19.10 -43.71 1.24
CA ILE A 452 19.34 -43.31 -0.15
C ILE A 452 18.12 -43.69 -0.99
N PHE A 453 17.42 -42.67 -1.49
CA PHE A 453 16.41 -42.81 -2.52
C PHE A 453 16.99 -42.40 -3.88
N SER A 454 16.85 -43.24 -4.89
CA SER A 454 17.35 -42.96 -6.24
C SER A 454 16.32 -43.33 -7.29
N GLY A 455 15.95 -42.38 -8.14
CA GLY A 455 14.88 -42.56 -9.13
C GLY A 455 13.50 -42.80 -8.52
N GLY A 456 12.47 -42.80 -9.38
CA GLY A 456 11.09 -43.08 -8.99
C GLY A 456 10.22 -41.83 -8.84
N SER A 457 8.98 -42.05 -8.39
CA SER A 457 7.97 -41.00 -8.27
C SER A 457 7.02 -41.24 -7.12
N HIS A 458 6.81 -40.23 -6.29
CA HIS A 458 5.87 -40.26 -5.19
C HIS A 458 4.69 -39.35 -5.48
N SER A 459 3.47 -39.85 -5.36
CA SER A 459 2.26 -39.11 -5.75
C SER A 459 1.16 -39.25 -4.72
N GLY A 460 0.69 -38.12 -4.18
CA GLY A 460 -0.43 -38.09 -3.23
C GLY A 460 -0.13 -38.70 -1.86
N SER A 461 1.14 -38.98 -1.56
CA SER A 461 1.58 -39.58 -0.29
C SER A 461 1.63 -38.56 0.84
N ILE A 462 1.39 -39.02 2.06
CA ILE A 462 1.36 -38.22 3.29
C ILE A 462 2.42 -38.78 4.24
N CYS A 463 3.36 -37.94 4.65
CA CYS A 463 4.34 -38.24 5.69
C CYS A 463 4.05 -37.37 6.92
N THR A 464 4.00 -37.98 8.10
CA THR A 464 3.75 -37.30 9.38
C THR A 464 4.80 -37.70 10.40
N VAL A 465 5.44 -36.72 11.07
CA VAL A 465 6.42 -36.99 12.15
C VAL A 465 7.52 -37.97 11.70
N THR A 466 7.91 -37.92 10.42
CA THR A 466 8.88 -38.84 9.82
C THR A 466 10.26 -38.20 9.80
N ASP A 467 11.29 -38.97 10.15
CA ASP A 467 12.67 -38.51 10.21
C ASP A 467 13.43 -38.91 8.94
N PHE A 468 13.87 -37.93 8.15
CA PHE A 468 14.70 -38.06 6.96
C PHE A 468 16.07 -37.42 7.16
N THR A 469 16.53 -37.27 8.42
CA THR A 469 17.83 -36.66 8.74
C THR A 469 18.93 -37.30 7.89
N SER A 470 19.71 -36.46 7.21
CA SER A 470 20.83 -36.90 6.36
C SER A 470 20.48 -37.90 5.25
N ALA A 471 19.19 -38.03 4.89
CA ALA A 471 18.77 -38.82 3.73
C ALA A 471 19.25 -38.17 2.42
N HIS A 472 19.38 -38.98 1.36
CA HIS A 472 19.71 -38.51 0.01
C HIS A 472 18.60 -38.93 -0.95
N PHE A 473 17.96 -37.95 -1.59
CA PHE A 473 17.01 -38.14 -2.67
C PHE A 473 17.65 -37.70 -3.99
N SER A 474 17.71 -38.60 -4.97
CA SER A 474 18.25 -38.31 -6.30
C SER A 474 17.25 -38.68 -7.38
N ASP A 475 17.03 -37.78 -8.35
CA ASP A 475 16.19 -38.02 -9.54
C ASP A 475 14.73 -38.43 -9.23
N ILE A 476 14.14 -37.87 -8.17
CA ILE A 476 12.78 -38.21 -7.70
C ILE A 476 11.77 -37.10 -8.01
N THR A 477 10.58 -37.51 -8.43
CA THR A 477 9.42 -36.61 -8.56
C THR A 477 8.43 -36.80 -7.42
N PHE A 478 8.21 -35.74 -6.62
CA PHE A 478 7.14 -35.64 -5.65
C PHE A 478 5.98 -34.82 -6.24
N SER A 479 4.80 -35.42 -6.35
CA SER A 479 3.59 -34.75 -6.84
C SER A 479 2.48 -34.82 -5.79
N LYS A 480 1.93 -33.67 -5.41
CA LYS A 480 0.79 -33.59 -4.47
C LYS A 480 1.05 -34.28 -3.12
N CYS A 481 2.31 -34.36 -2.69
CA CYS A 481 2.69 -34.95 -1.42
C CYS A 481 2.52 -33.95 -0.26
N SER A 482 2.25 -34.46 0.94
CA SER A 482 2.17 -33.66 2.16
C SER A 482 3.16 -34.17 3.19
N PHE A 483 4.00 -33.28 3.70
CA PHE A 483 4.95 -33.53 4.78
C PHE A 483 4.54 -32.67 5.98
N ASN A 484 4.17 -33.32 7.08
CA ASN A 484 3.75 -32.64 8.30
C ASN A 484 4.66 -33.06 9.44
N ASP A 485 5.23 -32.08 10.16
CA ASP A 485 6.08 -32.32 11.32
C ASP A 485 7.31 -33.20 11.03
N CYS A 486 7.70 -33.32 9.76
CA CYS A 486 8.83 -34.14 9.32
C CYS A 486 10.18 -33.42 9.53
N ASN A 487 11.24 -34.21 9.67
CA ASN A 487 12.59 -33.73 9.82
C ASN A 487 13.42 -34.06 8.58
N PHE A 488 13.92 -33.03 7.90
CA PHE A 488 14.82 -33.10 6.74
C PHE A 488 16.15 -32.38 7.02
N THR A 489 16.57 -32.36 8.29
CA THR A 489 17.85 -31.74 8.66
C THR A 489 19.00 -32.43 7.92
N ASP A 490 19.84 -31.64 7.28
CA ASP A 490 20.98 -32.08 6.46
C ASP A 490 20.62 -33.07 5.33
N THR A 491 19.35 -33.13 4.90
CA THR A 491 18.92 -33.94 3.75
C THR A 491 19.45 -33.34 2.44
N VAL A 492 19.87 -34.21 1.50
CA VAL A 492 20.29 -33.82 0.16
C VAL A 492 19.21 -34.18 -0.86
N PHE A 493 18.75 -33.20 -1.64
CA PHE A 493 17.88 -33.37 -2.80
C PHE A 493 18.66 -33.02 -4.06
N SER A 494 18.94 -34.01 -4.89
CA SER A 494 19.67 -33.87 -6.15
C SER A 494 18.72 -34.14 -7.32
N ARG A 495 18.57 -33.17 -8.24
CA ARG A 495 17.74 -33.30 -9.45
C ARG A 495 16.29 -33.73 -9.16
N CYS A 496 15.75 -33.32 -8.02
CA CYS A 496 14.39 -33.66 -7.61
C CYS A 496 13.37 -32.62 -8.09
N THR A 497 12.14 -33.07 -8.33
CA THR A 497 11.01 -32.20 -8.69
C THR A 497 9.91 -32.28 -7.64
N PHE A 498 9.48 -31.13 -7.11
CA PHE A 498 8.34 -31.00 -6.21
C PHE A 498 7.24 -30.22 -6.93
N SER A 499 6.09 -30.85 -7.13
CA SER A 499 4.93 -30.23 -7.79
C SER A 499 3.70 -30.33 -6.89
N HIS A 500 3.11 -29.19 -6.54
CA HIS A 500 1.93 -29.13 -5.67
C HIS A 500 2.11 -29.77 -4.28
N CYS A 501 3.35 -29.80 -3.77
CA CYS A 501 3.67 -30.37 -2.47
C CYS A 501 3.42 -29.38 -1.32
N ARG A 502 3.19 -29.91 -0.12
CA ARG A 502 3.05 -29.10 1.09
C ARG A 502 4.01 -29.56 2.19
N PHE A 503 4.68 -28.61 2.83
CA PHE A 503 5.51 -28.81 4.01
C PHE A 503 4.94 -27.97 5.14
N ARG A 504 4.61 -28.60 6.27
CA ARG A 504 4.07 -27.90 7.44
C ARG A 504 4.82 -28.33 8.68
N ASN A 505 5.28 -27.36 9.47
CA ASN A 505 6.01 -27.63 10.71
C ASN A 505 7.25 -28.50 10.50
N CYS A 506 7.89 -28.41 9.33
CA CYS A 506 9.05 -29.21 8.98
C CYS A 506 10.35 -28.48 9.37
N THR A 507 11.38 -29.26 9.70
CA THR A 507 12.75 -28.73 9.68
C THR A 507 13.43 -29.20 8.41
N LEU A 508 14.03 -28.26 7.68
CA LEU A 508 14.93 -28.44 6.54
C LEU A 508 16.24 -27.68 6.83
N ALA A 509 16.62 -27.60 8.11
CA ALA A 509 17.85 -26.94 8.52
C ALA A 509 19.05 -27.63 7.87
N GLY A 510 19.96 -26.85 7.27
CA GLY A 510 21.12 -27.41 6.57
C GLY A 510 20.82 -28.22 5.29
N ALA A 511 19.55 -28.37 4.90
CA ALA A 511 19.18 -29.16 3.72
C ALA A 511 19.80 -28.59 2.43
N VAL A 512 20.17 -29.47 1.50
CA VAL A 512 20.83 -29.09 0.24
C VAL A 512 19.94 -29.46 -0.94
N PHE A 513 19.58 -28.47 -1.77
CA PHE A 513 18.86 -28.64 -3.01
C PHE A 513 19.80 -28.35 -4.19
N LEU A 514 20.17 -29.39 -4.92
CA LEU A 514 21.04 -29.32 -6.09
C LEU A 514 20.21 -29.57 -7.35
N THR A 515 20.13 -28.56 -8.21
CA THR A 515 19.45 -28.68 -9.52
C THR A 515 17.98 -29.13 -9.37
N CYS A 516 17.29 -28.67 -8.32
CA CYS A 516 15.91 -29.04 -8.03
C CYS A 516 14.89 -28.10 -8.71
N THR A 517 13.66 -28.58 -8.87
CA THR A 517 12.51 -27.76 -9.31
C THR A 517 11.38 -27.82 -8.27
N LEU A 518 10.94 -26.67 -7.77
CA LEU A 518 9.81 -26.52 -6.86
C LEU A 518 8.72 -25.68 -7.54
N SER A 519 7.60 -26.28 -7.90
CA SER A 519 6.48 -25.60 -8.55
C SER A 519 5.19 -25.74 -7.76
N GLN A 520 4.56 -24.62 -7.44
CA GLN A 520 3.33 -24.57 -6.63
C GLN A 520 3.47 -25.28 -5.28
N VAL A 521 4.62 -25.11 -4.64
CA VAL A 521 4.92 -25.67 -3.32
C VAL A 521 4.47 -24.69 -2.24
N GLY A 522 3.82 -25.21 -1.20
CA GLY A 522 3.52 -24.46 0.02
C GLY A 522 4.38 -24.94 1.18
N VAL A 523 5.15 -24.06 1.78
CA VAL A 523 5.91 -24.30 3.01
C VAL A 523 5.38 -23.36 4.09
N THR A 524 4.98 -23.92 5.22
CA THR A 524 4.36 -23.15 6.32
C THR A 524 4.99 -23.49 7.66
N SER A 525 5.32 -22.47 8.45
CA SER A 525 5.81 -22.62 9.83
C SER A 525 6.99 -23.59 9.93
N SER A 526 7.99 -23.43 9.05
CA SER A 526 9.08 -24.39 8.87
C SER A 526 10.45 -23.71 8.93
N VAL A 527 11.50 -24.51 9.11
CA VAL A 527 12.88 -24.03 9.23
C VAL A 527 13.66 -24.40 7.98
N MET A 528 14.27 -23.42 7.32
CA MET A 528 15.24 -23.62 6.23
C MET A 528 16.60 -22.96 6.57
N ALA A 529 16.84 -22.67 7.84
CA ALA A 529 18.05 -22.00 8.28
C ALA A 529 19.31 -22.83 7.95
N GLY A 530 20.33 -22.18 7.40
CA GLY A 530 21.57 -22.82 6.94
C GLY A 530 21.43 -23.69 5.68
N SER A 531 20.26 -23.74 5.04
CA SER A 531 20.06 -24.54 3.82
C SER A 531 20.84 -24.00 2.62
N THR A 532 21.04 -24.84 1.59
CA THR A 532 21.65 -24.46 0.32
C THR A 532 20.71 -24.75 -0.85
N LEU A 533 20.44 -23.73 -1.66
CA LEU A 533 19.69 -23.80 -2.92
C LEU A 533 20.67 -23.47 -4.04
N HIS A 534 21.14 -24.50 -4.77
CA HIS A 534 22.07 -24.33 -5.88
C HIS A 534 21.44 -24.81 -7.18
N GLN A 535 21.48 -23.98 -8.23
CA GLN A 535 20.85 -24.26 -9.52
C GLN A 535 19.37 -24.67 -9.41
N THR A 536 18.67 -24.15 -8.41
CA THR A 536 17.30 -24.55 -8.10
C THR A 536 16.31 -23.56 -8.72
N THR A 537 15.23 -24.10 -9.29
CA THR A 537 14.12 -23.31 -9.85
C THR A 537 12.92 -23.39 -8.92
N ILE A 538 12.46 -22.26 -8.41
CA ILE A 538 11.28 -22.13 -7.55
C ILE A 538 10.26 -21.24 -8.26
N GLU A 539 9.10 -21.79 -8.58
CA GLU A 539 8.07 -21.09 -9.34
C GLU A 539 6.72 -21.15 -8.62
N THR A 540 6.03 -20.00 -8.56
CA THR A 540 4.64 -19.89 -8.07
C THR A 540 4.42 -20.56 -6.72
N SER A 541 5.36 -20.37 -5.78
CA SER A 541 5.40 -21.08 -4.49
C SER A 541 5.29 -20.12 -3.31
N ARG A 542 4.89 -20.60 -2.14
CA ARG A 542 4.69 -19.79 -0.92
C ARG A 542 5.49 -20.35 0.25
N PHE A 543 6.30 -19.50 0.87
CA PHE A 543 7.04 -19.76 2.12
C PHE A 543 6.53 -18.83 3.21
N GLU A 544 5.56 -19.32 3.97
CA GLU A 544 4.84 -18.57 4.99
C GLU A 544 5.37 -18.92 6.38
N ASP A 545 5.82 -17.90 7.13
CA ASP A 545 6.44 -18.06 8.44
C ASP A 545 7.60 -19.07 8.39
N VAL A 546 8.55 -18.82 7.49
CA VAL A 546 9.72 -19.67 7.29
C VAL A 546 10.98 -18.91 7.68
N ASP A 547 11.89 -19.61 8.37
CA ASP A 547 13.20 -19.07 8.68
C ASP A 547 14.23 -19.47 7.61
N PHE A 548 14.78 -18.48 6.91
CA PHE A 548 15.85 -18.62 5.92
C PHE A 548 17.21 -18.16 6.46
N SER A 549 17.36 -17.94 7.77
CA SER A 549 18.59 -17.41 8.34
C SER A 549 19.82 -18.20 7.90
N ALA A 550 20.85 -17.50 7.41
CA ALA A 550 22.08 -18.08 6.87
C ALA A 550 21.92 -19.05 5.68
N THR A 551 20.81 -18.98 4.94
CA THR A 551 20.62 -19.76 3.70
C THR A 551 21.55 -19.27 2.60
N ASN A 552 22.05 -20.20 1.78
CA ASN A 552 22.78 -19.90 0.56
C ASN A 552 21.91 -20.14 -0.68
N ILE A 553 21.70 -19.11 -1.50
CA ILE A 553 20.96 -19.15 -2.77
C ILE A 553 21.94 -18.81 -3.89
N ALA A 554 22.34 -19.80 -4.68
CA ALA A 554 23.31 -19.65 -5.74
C ALA A 554 22.76 -20.17 -7.08
N ASP A 555 22.98 -19.42 -8.16
CA ASP A 555 22.63 -19.80 -9.53
C ASP A 555 21.15 -20.22 -9.69
N SER A 556 20.27 -19.64 -8.88
CA SER A 556 18.90 -20.10 -8.71
C SER A 556 17.87 -19.10 -9.24
N THR A 557 16.71 -19.61 -9.63
CA THR A 557 15.63 -18.79 -10.21
C THR A 557 14.39 -18.87 -9.33
N LEU A 558 13.95 -17.73 -8.79
CA LEU A 558 12.73 -17.59 -8.02
C LEU A 558 11.76 -16.69 -8.79
N LYS A 559 10.62 -17.24 -9.22
CA LYS A 559 9.59 -16.52 -10.00
C LYS A 559 8.21 -16.64 -9.35
N GLY A 560 7.55 -15.52 -9.08
CA GLY A 560 6.21 -15.52 -8.47
C GLY A 560 6.19 -16.15 -7.07
N VAL A 561 7.30 -16.05 -6.33
CA VAL A 561 7.45 -16.64 -4.99
C VAL A 561 7.02 -15.66 -3.92
N GLU A 562 6.26 -16.15 -2.95
CA GLU A 562 5.76 -15.38 -1.82
C GLU A 562 6.53 -15.75 -0.54
N PHE A 563 6.96 -14.76 0.24
CA PHE A 563 7.60 -14.94 1.55
C PHE A 563 6.80 -14.30 2.71
N PRO A 564 5.51 -14.62 2.93
CA PRO A 564 4.75 -13.96 3.98
C PRO A 564 5.37 -14.21 5.36
N ASN A 565 5.65 -13.13 6.10
CA ASN A 565 6.21 -13.17 7.45
C ASN A 565 7.51 -13.98 7.60
N SER A 566 8.23 -14.25 6.53
CA SER A 566 9.46 -15.04 6.59
C SER A 566 10.67 -14.21 7.01
N VAL A 567 11.67 -14.86 7.60
CA VAL A 567 12.88 -14.23 8.13
C VAL A 567 14.07 -14.53 7.22
N LEU A 568 14.62 -13.49 6.57
CA LEU A 568 15.83 -13.58 5.76
C LEU A 568 16.94 -12.80 6.46
N TYR A 569 17.71 -13.49 7.30
CA TYR A 569 18.84 -12.92 8.01
C TYR A 569 20.16 -13.53 7.52
N SER A 570 21.13 -12.70 7.16
CA SER A 570 22.45 -13.18 6.71
C SER A 570 22.42 -14.17 5.53
N VAL A 571 21.42 -14.05 4.65
CA VAL A 571 21.29 -14.88 3.43
C VAL A 571 22.33 -14.45 2.40
N THR A 572 22.97 -15.41 1.75
CA THR A 572 23.84 -15.16 0.58
C THR A 572 23.08 -15.44 -0.70
N MET A 573 23.03 -14.45 -1.60
CA MET A 573 22.36 -14.54 -2.90
C MET A 573 23.40 -14.27 -3.99
N TYR A 574 23.73 -15.29 -4.77
CA TYR A 574 24.71 -15.22 -5.84
C TYR A 574 24.09 -15.64 -7.16
N ASN A 575 24.28 -14.83 -8.21
CA ASN A 575 23.84 -15.12 -9.58
C ASN A 575 22.40 -15.65 -9.69
N SER A 576 21.47 -15.04 -8.93
CA SER A 576 20.10 -15.53 -8.76
C SER A 576 19.06 -14.48 -9.14
N SER A 577 17.88 -14.93 -9.57
CA SER A 577 16.77 -14.03 -9.93
C SER A 577 15.60 -14.11 -8.96
N PHE A 578 15.01 -12.97 -8.62
CA PHE A 578 13.87 -12.77 -7.73
C PHE A 578 12.72 -12.07 -8.47
N ALA A 579 12.36 -12.56 -9.65
CA ALA A 579 11.32 -11.97 -10.48
C ALA A 579 9.92 -12.17 -9.87
N ALA A 580 9.13 -11.09 -9.83
CA ALA A 580 7.76 -11.11 -9.29
C ALA A 580 7.66 -11.69 -7.86
N VAL A 581 8.69 -11.48 -7.04
CA VAL A 581 8.70 -11.92 -5.63
C VAL A 581 7.94 -10.92 -4.76
N ASP A 582 7.09 -11.43 -3.88
CA ASP A 582 6.42 -10.65 -2.83
C ASP A 582 6.88 -11.09 -1.44
N MET A 583 6.98 -10.13 -0.53
CA MET A 583 7.52 -10.33 0.83
C MET A 583 6.68 -9.61 1.88
N PRO A 584 5.36 -9.85 1.98
CA PRO A 584 4.50 -9.16 2.95
C PRO A 584 4.91 -9.57 4.36
N GLY A 585 5.15 -8.62 5.25
CA GLY A 585 5.60 -8.90 6.62
C GLY A 585 7.00 -9.54 6.75
N ALA A 586 7.72 -9.85 5.67
CA ALA A 586 9.05 -10.45 5.76
C ALA A 586 10.12 -9.46 6.23
N THR A 587 11.22 -9.98 6.78
CA THR A 587 12.44 -9.21 7.11
C THR A 587 13.60 -9.63 6.21
N VAL A 588 14.36 -8.65 5.70
CA VAL A 588 15.61 -8.87 4.94
C VAL A 588 16.71 -8.02 5.57
N GLN A 589 17.68 -8.66 6.21
CA GLN A 589 18.72 -7.99 6.98
C GLN A 589 20.06 -8.69 6.86
N SER A 590 21.13 -7.89 6.75
CA SER A 590 22.52 -8.37 6.68
C SER A 590 22.77 -9.41 5.57
N CYS A 591 21.93 -9.42 4.53
CA CYS A 591 22.09 -10.33 3.41
C CYS A 591 23.17 -9.81 2.45
N ALA A 592 23.84 -10.70 1.74
CA ALA A 592 24.79 -10.36 0.69
C ALA A 592 24.16 -10.68 -0.68
N VAL A 593 23.97 -9.68 -1.53
CA VAL A 593 23.34 -9.85 -2.85
C VAL A 593 24.35 -9.52 -3.94
N THR A 594 24.72 -10.53 -4.72
CA THR A 594 25.84 -10.48 -5.66
C THR A 594 25.39 -11.06 -7.00
N HIS A 595 25.60 -10.36 -8.12
CA HIS A 595 25.16 -10.81 -9.46
C HIS A 595 23.66 -11.16 -9.55
N SER A 596 22.83 -10.61 -8.66
CA SER A 596 21.41 -10.93 -8.52
C SER A 596 20.57 -9.67 -8.61
N ASP A 597 19.30 -9.77 -9.02
CA ASP A 597 18.45 -8.58 -9.17
C ASP A 597 17.98 -8.00 -7.82
N LEU A 598 17.85 -6.67 -7.78
CA LEU A 598 17.37 -5.91 -6.61
C LEU A 598 15.95 -5.38 -6.80
N SER A 599 15.11 -6.11 -7.56
CA SER A 599 13.78 -5.61 -7.97
C SER A 599 12.82 -5.35 -6.82
N HIS A 600 12.98 -6.05 -5.70
CA HIS A 600 12.18 -5.87 -4.51
C HIS A 600 12.81 -4.86 -3.52
N VAL A 601 11.98 -3.99 -2.94
CA VAL A 601 12.42 -2.87 -2.08
C VAL A 601 13.26 -3.30 -0.88
N LEU A 602 12.98 -4.46 -0.29
CA LEU A 602 13.73 -4.98 0.86
C LEU A 602 15.16 -5.41 0.47
N LEU A 603 15.35 -5.95 -0.73
CA LEU A 603 16.67 -6.30 -1.26
C LEU A 603 17.47 -5.04 -1.59
N LEU A 604 16.84 -4.08 -2.27
CA LEU A 604 17.46 -2.79 -2.59
C LEU A 604 17.89 -2.02 -1.33
N ARG A 605 17.02 -1.97 -0.30
CA ARG A 605 17.36 -1.36 0.99
C ARG A 605 18.50 -2.09 1.70
N ASN A 606 18.49 -3.42 1.67
CA ASN A 606 19.59 -4.22 2.21
C ASN A 606 20.91 -3.90 1.49
N GLU A 607 20.89 -3.79 0.16
CA GLU A 607 22.09 -3.47 -0.62
C GLU A 607 22.63 -2.07 -0.33
N LEU A 608 21.79 -1.04 -0.25
CA LEU A 608 22.24 0.31 0.14
C LEU A 608 22.94 0.32 1.51
N ARG A 609 22.44 -0.47 2.47
CA ARG A 609 23.09 -0.64 3.79
C ARG A 609 24.38 -1.46 3.69
N HIS A 610 24.42 -2.46 2.82
CA HIS A 610 25.59 -3.30 2.59
C HIS A 610 26.74 -2.48 1.98
N LEU A 611 26.49 -1.70 0.92
CA LEU A 611 27.45 -0.78 0.30
C LEU A 611 28.06 0.19 1.32
N ALA A 612 27.23 0.78 2.19
CA ALA A 612 27.71 1.66 3.26
C ALA A 612 28.66 0.95 4.23
N LYS A 613 28.41 -0.32 4.56
CA LYS A 613 29.32 -1.13 5.41
C LYS A 613 30.66 -1.40 4.71
N LEU A 614 30.66 -1.65 3.39
CA LEU A 614 31.87 -1.95 2.60
C LEU A 614 32.86 -0.78 2.52
N THR A 615 32.41 0.46 2.67
CA THR A 615 33.31 1.66 2.69
C THR A 615 34.44 1.54 3.71
N ASN A 616 34.24 0.84 4.82
CA ASN A 616 35.29 0.63 5.82
C ASN A 616 36.36 -0.36 5.35
N LYS A 617 35.96 -1.37 4.56
CA LYS A 617 36.88 -2.36 3.97
C LYS A 617 37.66 -1.77 2.79
N ALA A 618 37.08 -0.80 2.09
CA ALA A 618 37.71 -0.10 0.97
C ALA A 618 38.80 0.92 1.36
N LYS A 619 39.10 1.08 2.66
CA LYS A 619 40.10 2.05 3.15
C LYS A 619 41.51 1.56 2.83
N GLY A 620 42.31 2.38 2.14
CA GLY A 620 43.70 2.06 1.84
C GLY A 620 43.88 1.06 0.69
N VAL A 621 42.84 0.80 -0.09
CA VAL A 621 42.95 0.03 -1.34
C VAL A 621 43.87 0.80 -2.30
N PRO A 622 44.94 0.17 -2.82
CA PRO A 622 45.90 0.83 -3.69
C PRO A 622 45.25 1.33 -4.99
N LEU A 623 45.86 2.34 -5.60
CA LEU A 623 45.49 2.78 -6.94
C LEU A 623 45.70 1.63 -7.94
N PRO A 624 44.76 1.39 -8.87
CA PRO A 624 45.05 0.61 -10.07
C PRO A 624 46.28 1.20 -10.78
N ASP A 625 47.08 0.35 -11.42
CA ASP A 625 48.22 0.81 -12.21
C ASP A 625 47.78 1.89 -13.22
N SER A 626 48.60 2.92 -13.43
CA SER A 626 48.28 4.05 -14.33
C SER A 626 48.13 3.65 -15.80
N SER A 627 48.57 2.44 -16.17
CA SER A 627 48.32 1.81 -17.46
C SER A 627 46.93 1.17 -17.56
N ALA A 628 46.23 0.94 -16.44
CA ALA A 628 44.95 0.22 -16.38
C ALA A 628 43.73 1.13 -16.71
N PHE A 629 43.78 2.41 -16.35
CA PHE A 629 42.68 3.36 -16.59
C PHE A 629 43.18 4.76 -16.90
N SER A 630 42.66 5.38 -17.97
CA SER A 630 42.87 6.81 -18.20
C SER A 630 42.07 7.63 -17.17
N HIS A 631 42.54 8.86 -16.94
CA HIS A 631 41.83 9.82 -16.10
C HIS A 631 40.39 10.06 -16.60
N GLU A 632 40.19 10.20 -17.92
CA GLU A 632 38.86 10.41 -18.52
C GLU A 632 37.92 9.24 -18.21
N ALA A 633 38.43 8.00 -18.25
CA ALA A 633 37.66 6.81 -17.91
C ALA A 633 37.28 6.80 -16.43
N ALA A 634 38.22 7.10 -15.52
CA ALA A 634 37.93 7.19 -14.09
C ALA A 634 36.87 8.25 -13.77
N ALA A 635 37.00 9.44 -14.37
CA ALA A 635 36.04 10.52 -14.24
C ALA A 635 34.64 10.12 -14.77
N GLN A 636 34.58 9.39 -15.88
CA GLN A 636 33.31 8.93 -16.45
C GLN A 636 32.64 7.85 -15.59
N ILE A 637 33.41 6.88 -15.09
CA ILE A 637 32.90 5.81 -14.21
C ILE A 637 32.36 6.41 -12.92
N MET A 638 33.13 7.29 -12.26
CA MET A 638 32.71 7.90 -11.00
C MET A 638 31.49 8.82 -11.16
N ARG A 639 31.42 9.58 -12.25
CA ARG A 639 30.20 10.35 -12.60
C ARG A 639 29.00 9.43 -12.79
N SER A 640 29.17 8.32 -13.50
CA SER A 640 28.10 7.34 -13.73
C SER A 640 27.64 6.69 -12.43
N TRP A 641 28.57 6.31 -11.55
CA TRP A 641 28.28 5.74 -10.24
C TRP A 641 27.55 6.71 -9.30
N SER A 642 27.95 7.98 -9.24
CA SER A 642 27.26 8.96 -8.38
C SER A 642 25.79 9.20 -8.81
N ARG A 643 25.51 9.07 -10.12
CA ARG A 643 24.15 9.06 -10.66
C ARG A 643 23.41 7.78 -10.27
N GLU A 644 24.04 6.61 -10.45
CA GLU A 644 23.50 5.31 -10.04
C GLU A 644 23.10 5.31 -8.55
N MET A 645 23.98 5.78 -7.66
CA MET A 645 23.68 5.90 -6.23
C MET A 645 22.50 6.83 -5.94
N SER A 646 22.32 7.88 -6.74
CA SER A 646 21.17 8.77 -6.62
C SER A 646 19.88 8.06 -7.06
N PHE A 647 19.93 7.31 -8.15
CA PHE A 647 18.81 6.56 -8.67
C PHE A 647 18.39 5.43 -7.72
N LEU A 648 19.32 4.62 -7.21
CA LEU A 648 19.04 3.54 -6.25
C LEU A 648 18.32 4.08 -4.99
N ARG A 649 18.81 5.20 -4.43
CA ARG A 649 18.19 5.84 -3.27
C ARG A 649 16.79 6.39 -3.58
N ARG A 650 16.57 6.95 -4.76
CA ARG A 650 15.26 7.47 -5.18
C ARG A 650 14.27 6.35 -5.45
N GLU A 651 14.70 5.28 -6.11
CA GLU A 651 13.89 4.09 -6.38
C GLU A 651 13.47 3.41 -5.08
N GLU A 652 14.40 3.22 -4.12
CA GLU A 652 14.07 2.64 -2.81
C GLU A 652 12.95 3.41 -2.10
N ARG A 653 13.02 4.74 -2.12
CA ARG A 653 12.03 5.63 -1.50
C ARG A 653 10.67 5.54 -2.17
N MET A 654 10.66 5.53 -3.50
CA MET A 654 9.43 5.38 -4.28
C MET A 654 8.79 4.02 -4.04
N LEU A 655 9.55 2.94 -4.11
CA LEU A 655 9.03 1.58 -3.88
C LEU A 655 8.51 1.42 -2.45
N THR A 656 9.17 2.04 -1.47
CA THR A 656 8.71 2.09 -0.08
C THR A 656 7.35 2.78 0.02
N LEU A 657 7.19 3.94 -0.61
CA LEU A 657 5.91 4.64 -0.63
C LEU A 657 4.83 3.83 -1.35
N ASN A 658 5.12 3.27 -2.53
CA ASN A 658 4.17 2.48 -3.29
C ASN A 658 3.67 1.27 -2.50
N ARG A 659 4.57 0.56 -1.81
CA ARG A 659 4.22 -0.57 -0.96
C ARG A 659 3.35 -0.16 0.23
N ALA A 660 3.68 0.94 0.90
CA ALA A 660 2.86 1.47 2.00
C ALA A 660 1.45 1.87 1.52
N ARG A 661 1.36 2.57 0.38
CA ARG A 661 0.09 2.96 -0.24
C ARG A 661 -0.72 1.76 -0.74
N LEU A 662 -0.09 0.73 -1.29
CA LEU A 662 -0.78 -0.49 -1.73
C LEU A 662 -1.32 -1.29 -0.53
N ALA A 663 -0.55 -1.37 0.56
CA ALA A 663 -1.02 -1.97 1.81
C ALA A 663 -2.22 -1.19 2.38
N ARG A 664 -2.17 0.15 2.36
CA ARG A 664 -3.29 1.01 2.75
C ARG A 664 -4.50 0.82 1.82
N ALA A 665 -4.27 0.70 0.51
CA ALA A 665 -5.31 0.46 -0.48
C ALA A 665 -6.11 -0.81 -0.16
N LEU A 666 -5.39 -1.92 0.04
CA LEU A 666 -6.00 -3.19 0.43
C LEU A 666 -6.70 -3.09 1.78
N ALA A 667 -6.08 -2.44 2.79
CA ALA A 667 -6.68 -2.31 4.11
C ALA A 667 -7.93 -1.41 4.15
N GLY A 668 -8.06 -0.46 3.22
CA GLY A 668 -9.24 0.40 3.08
C GLY A 668 -10.36 -0.20 2.23
N LEU A 669 -10.14 -1.37 1.63
CA LEU A 669 -11.15 -2.13 0.89
C LEU A 669 -11.73 -3.24 1.77
N GLU A 670 -13.02 -3.51 1.61
CA GLU A 670 -13.65 -4.69 2.17
C GLU A 670 -12.96 -5.97 1.66
N ARG A 671 -12.97 -7.03 2.48
CA ARG A 671 -12.21 -8.26 2.23
C ARG A 671 -12.53 -8.90 0.87
N GLU A 672 -13.78 -8.81 0.44
CA GLU A 672 -14.25 -9.30 -0.86
C GLU A 672 -13.68 -8.45 -2.01
N LYS A 673 -13.70 -7.12 -1.87
CA LYS A 673 -13.16 -6.18 -2.88
C LYS A 673 -11.64 -6.26 -3.02
N GLN A 674 -10.92 -6.62 -1.96
CA GLN A 674 -9.46 -6.86 -2.03
C GLN A 674 -9.09 -7.97 -3.01
N VAL A 675 -9.97 -8.97 -3.19
CA VAL A 675 -9.74 -10.09 -4.11
C VAL A 675 -9.62 -9.60 -5.54
N TYR A 676 -10.49 -8.69 -5.96
CA TYR A 676 -10.46 -8.11 -7.30
C TYR A 676 -9.12 -7.43 -7.60
N LEU A 677 -8.66 -6.56 -6.69
CA LEU A 677 -7.39 -5.83 -6.87
C LEU A 677 -6.19 -6.78 -6.93
N ARG A 678 -6.21 -7.89 -6.17
CA ARG A 678 -5.16 -8.93 -6.20
C ARG A 678 -5.19 -9.76 -7.49
N LEU A 679 -6.38 -10.03 -8.03
CA LEU A 679 -6.57 -10.80 -9.26
C LEU A 679 -6.32 -9.97 -10.53
N LEU A 680 -6.48 -8.64 -10.48
CA LEU A 680 -6.41 -7.80 -11.68
C LEU A 680 -5.17 -8.05 -12.57
N PRO A 681 -3.93 -8.12 -12.05
CA PRO A 681 -2.77 -8.45 -12.89
C PRO A 681 -2.87 -9.84 -13.55
N TYR A 682 -3.38 -10.84 -12.82
CA TYR A 682 -3.62 -12.19 -13.33
C TYR A 682 -4.66 -12.21 -14.46
N LEU A 683 -5.74 -11.44 -14.30
CA LEU A 683 -6.81 -11.36 -15.30
C LEU A 683 -6.35 -10.65 -16.57
N LEU A 684 -5.46 -9.65 -16.43
CA LEU A 684 -4.86 -8.98 -17.57
C LEU A 684 -3.88 -9.88 -18.32
N ASP A 685 -3.01 -10.60 -17.59
CA ASP A 685 -1.94 -11.45 -18.15
C ASP A 685 -2.43 -12.77 -18.76
N THR A 686 -3.60 -13.25 -18.36
CA THR A 686 -4.12 -14.56 -18.77
C THR A 686 -5.39 -14.46 -19.61
N THR A 687 -5.80 -15.58 -20.21
CA THR A 687 -7.01 -15.70 -21.04
C THR A 687 -8.23 -16.29 -20.29
N VAL A 688 -8.14 -16.43 -18.96
CA VAL A 688 -9.20 -17.12 -18.18
C VAL A 688 -10.50 -16.32 -18.13
N PHE A 689 -10.39 -14.98 -18.11
CA PHE A 689 -11.52 -14.08 -18.00
C PHE A 689 -12.35 -14.11 -19.29
N GLU A 690 -11.66 -13.98 -20.42
CA GLU A 690 -12.22 -14.02 -21.76
C GLU A 690 -12.93 -15.35 -22.02
N LYS A 691 -12.35 -16.48 -21.59
CA LYS A 691 -12.97 -17.79 -21.74
C LYS A 691 -14.25 -17.92 -20.90
N LYS A 692 -14.26 -17.43 -19.66
CA LYS A 692 -15.44 -17.47 -18.79
C LYS A 692 -16.61 -16.66 -19.37
N PHE A 693 -16.32 -15.47 -19.89
CA PHE A 693 -17.34 -14.55 -20.41
C PHE A 693 -17.52 -14.64 -21.93
N SER A 694 -16.89 -15.61 -22.59
CA SER A 694 -16.96 -15.82 -24.05
C SER A 694 -16.64 -14.57 -24.87
N LEU A 695 -15.68 -13.76 -24.41
CA LEU A 695 -15.27 -12.52 -25.09
C LEU A 695 -14.54 -12.86 -26.39
N ARG A 696 -14.96 -12.25 -27.50
CA ARG A 696 -14.37 -12.46 -28.84
C ARG A 696 -13.53 -11.26 -29.26
N GLY A 697 -12.51 -11.52 -30.09
CA GLY A 697 -11.64 -10.48 -30.62
C GLY A 697 -10.86 -9.73 -29.54
N VAL A 698 -10.49 -10.42 -28.46
CA VAL A 698 -9.63 -9.89 -27.39
C VAL A 698 -8.20 -10.39 -27.64
N PRO A 699 -7.19 -9.51 -27.65
CA PRO A 699 -5.80 -9.94 -27.85
C PRO A 699 -5.27 -10.71 -26.64
N SER A 700 -4.28 -11.58 -26.88
CA SER A 700 -3.44 -12.09 -25.80
C SER A 700 -2.57 -10.97 -25.24
N CYS A 701 -2.57 -10.80 -23.92
CA CYS A 701 -1.77 -9.78 -23.24
C CYS A 701 -0.67 -10.43 -22.40
N GLU A 702 0.44 -9.72 -22.20
CA GLU A 702 1.47 -10.03 -21.21
C GLU A 702 1.70 -8.80 -20.35
N VAL A 703 1.66 -8.95 -19.02
CA VAL A 703 2.01 -7.89 -18.07
C VAL A 703 3.48 -7.99 -17.75
N TRP A 704 4.23 -6.91 -18.02
CA TRP A 704 5.68 -6.89 -17.86
C TRP A 704 6.11 -7.30 -16.45
N GLY A 705 7.01 -8.28 -16.35
CA GLY A 705 7.58 -8.71 -15.08
C GLY A 705 6.57 -9.33 -14.11
N TYR A 706 5.36 -9.64 -14.55
CA TYR A 706 4.38 -10.37 -13.77
C TYR A 706 4.61 -11.88 -13.90
N THR A 707 4.37 -12.60 -12.82
CA THR A 707 4.26 -14.05 -12.82
C THR A 707 3.21 -14.38 -11.77
N PRO A 708 2.23 -15.25 -12.07
CA PRO A 708 1.23 -15.63 -11.08
C PRO A 708 1.90 -16.16 -9.82
N CYS A 709 1.54 -15.60 -8.67
CA CYS A 709 1.92 -16.16 -7.38
C CYS A 709 0.92 -17.24 -6.95
N LEU A 710 1.25 -18.03 -5.93
CA LEU A 710 0.36 -19.09 -5.45
C LEU A 710 -0.99 -18.53 -5.00
N THR A 711 -1.01 -17.36 -4.34
CA THR A 711 -2.26 -16.66 -3.98
C THR A 711 -3.13 -16.36 -5.19
N SER A 712 -2.54 -15.84 -6.27
CA SER A 712 -3.29 -15.53 -7.49
C SER A 712 -3.88 -16.79 -8.12
N LEU A 713 -3.14 -17.91 -8.13
CA LEU A 713 -3.64 -19.18 -8.63
C LEU A 713 -4.77 -19.75 -7.75
N GLU A 714 -4.65 -19.68 -6.43
CA GLU A 714 -5.69 -20.13 -5.49
C GLU A 714 -6.99 -19.34 -5.67
N LEU A 715 -6.89 -18.01 -5.73
CA LEU A 715 -8.04 -17.14 -6.02
C LEU A 715 -8.60 -17.43 -7.42
N SER A 716 -7.75 -17.65 -8.43
CA SER A 716 -8.24 -17.98 -9.77
C SER A 716 -9.06 -19.27 -9.81
N LYS A 717 -8.68 -20.30 -9.03
CA LYS A 717 -9.43 -21.56 -8.96
C LYS A 717 -10.81 -21.37 -8.32
N GLN A 718 -10.94 -20.40 -7.41
CA GLN A 718 -12.23 -20.05 -6.79
C GLN A 718 -13.21 -19.43 -7.81
N PHE A 719 -12.74 -18.50 -8.65
CA PHE A 719 -13.61 -17.76 -9.57
C PHE A 719 -13.68 -18.35 -11.00
N PHE A 720 -12.70 -19.19 -11.38
CA PHE A 720 -12.51 -19.75 -12.73
C PHE A 720 -12.13 -21.26 -12.70
N PRO A 721 -12.89 -22.14 -12.02
CA PRO A 721 -12.48 -23.53 -11.75
C PRO A 721 -12.27 -24.40 -13.00
N THR A 722 -12.96 -24.10 -14.10
CA THR A 722 -12.95 -24.89 -15.36
C THR A 722 -11.86 -24.45 -16.35
N HIS A 723 -11.21 -23.30 -16.12
CA HIS A 723 -10.28 -22.72 -17.09
C HIS A 723 -8.84 -22.81 -16.57
N LYS A 724 -7.99 -23.54 -17.31
CA LYS A 724 -6.56 -23.64 -17.00
C LYS A 724 -5.80 -22.43 -17.54
N HIS A 725 -4.80 -22.01 -16.78
CA HIS A 725 -3.78 -21.06 -17.21
C HIS A 725 -3.12 -21.56 -18.51
N SER A 726 -3.08 -20.71 -19.53
CA SER A 726 -2.41 -20.98 -20.80
C SER A 726 -1.77 -19.68 -21.28
N GLN A 727 -0.44 -19.68 -21.36
CA GLN A 727 0.31 -18.60 -21.97
C GLN A 727 0.36 -18.84 -23.48
N THR A 728 -0.14 -17.87 -24.22
CA THR A 728 0.05 -17.76 -25.67
C THR A 728 1.04 -16.63 -25.93
N LYS A 729 1.69 -16.62 -27.09
CA LYS A 729 2.56 -15.49 -27.45
C LYS A 729 1.72 -14.19 -27.37
N PRO A 730 2.15 -13.18 -26.60
CA PRO A 730 1.35 -11.99 -26.40
C PRO A 730 1.30 -11.18 -27.69
N THR A 731 0.10 -10.68 -27.99
CA THR A 731 -0.14 -9.71 -29.07
C THR A 731 0.00 -8.29 -28.54
N VAL A 732 -0.38 -8.07 -27.27
CA VAL A 732 -0.25 -6.78 -26.57
C VAL A 732 0.69 -6.94 -25.38
N ARG A 733 1.67 -6.04 -25.25
CA ARG A 733 2.57 -5.98 -24.10
C ARG A 733 2.13 -4.84 -23.18
N ILE A 734 1.56 -5.18 -22.02
CA ILE A 734 1.20 -4.25 -20.97
C ILE A 734 2.46 -3.96 -20.15
N LEU A 735 2.95 -2.74 -20.24
CA LEU A 735 4.19 -2.30 -19.61
C LEU A 735 3.99 -1.95 -18.13
N ALA A 736 2.82 -1.41 -17.77
CA ALA A 736 2.46 -1.11 -16.40
C ALA A 736 0.94 -0.94 -16.19
N VAL A 737 0.51 -1.16 -14.94
CA VAL A 737 -0.86 -0.91 -14.48
C VAL A 737 -0.80 -0.01 -13.25
N TYR A 738 -1.39 1.17 -13.36
CA TYR A 738 -1.39 2.19 -12.31
C TYR A 738 -2.80 2.59 -11.94
N ALA A 739 -3.13 2.54 -10.65
CA ALA A 739 -4.28 3.28 -10.14
C ALA A 739 -3.93 4.75 -9.94
N MET A 740 -4.91 5.64 -10.12
CA MET A 740 -4.80 7.08 -9.89
C MET A 740 -5.87 7.54 -8.88
N GLY A 741 -5.72 8.75 -8.33
CA GLY A 741 -6.75 9.34 -7.47
C GLY A 741 -6.57 9.02 -5.98
N SER A 742 -7.67 8.73 -5.28
CA SER A 742 -7.64 8.55 -3.81
C SER A 742 -7.17 7.18 -3.34
N LEU A 743 -7.07 6.16 -4.21
CA LEU A 743 -6.66 4.82 -3.80
C LEU A 743 -5.26 4.82 -3.15
N GLY A 744 -5.17 4.20 -1.97
CA GLY A 744 -3.96 4.14 -1.16
C GLY A 744 -3.54 5.47 -0.52
N THR A 745 -4.40 6.49 -0.48
CA THR A 745 -4.13 7.79 0.17
C THR A 745 -4.91 7.94 1.47
N VAL A 746 -4.66 9.01 2.23
CA VAL A 746 -5.50 9.36 3.40
C VAL A 746 -6.93 9.71 3.04
N ALA A 747 -7.20 10.03 1.77
CA ALA A 747 -8.52 10.36 1.26
C ALA A 747 -9.30 9.15 0.71
N GLN A 748 -8.75 7.94 0.79
CA GLN A 748 -9.47 6.73 0.42
C GLN A 748 -10.61 6.46 1.40
N THR A 749 -11.78 6.13 0.85
CA THR A 749 -12.97 5.69 1.59
C THR A 749 -13.50 4.39 0.98
N ALA A 750 -14.41 3.70 1.67
CA ALA A 750 -15.05 2.48 1.14
C ALA A 750 -15.86 2.71 -0.16
N LYS A 751 -16.21 3.96 -0.46
CA LYS A 751 -16.92 4.39 -1.69
C LYS A 751 -15.98 4.93 -2.78
N SER A 752 -14.66 4.84 -2.58
CA SER A 752 -13.72 5.32 -3.60
C SER A 752 -13.70 4.37 -4.79
N ASP A 753 -13.78 4.97 -5.97
CA ASP A 753 -13.59 4.37 -7.28
C ASP A 753 -12.12 3.96 -7.51
N ILE A 754 -11.92 3.05 -8.48
CA ILE A 754 -10.59 2.67 -8.97
C ILE A 754 -10.45 3.13 -10.42
N ASP A 755 -9.71 4.22 -10.63
CA ASP A 755 -9.29 4.66 -11.95
C ASP A 755 -7.93 4.04 -12.30
N CYS A 756 -7.86 3.23 -13.36
CA CYS A 756 -6.68 2.48 -13.73
C CYS A 756 -6.17 2.79 -15.14
N TRP A 757 -4.94 3.28 -15.24
CA TRP A 757 -4.21 3.37 -16.49
C TRP A 757 -3.55 2.02 -16.80
N VAL A 758 -3.95 1.43 -17.93
CA VAL A 758 -3.37 0.19 -18.47
C VAL A 758 -2.44 0.57 -19.60
N CYS A 759 -1.15 0.66 -19.28
CA CYS A 759 -0.13 1.26 -20.13
C CYS A 759 0.48 0.18 -21.02
N TYR A 760 0.43 0.33 -22.35
CA TYR A 760 0.83 -0.69 -23.30
C TYR A 760 1.76 -0.15 -24.41
N ASP A 761 2.55 -1.05 -24.99
CA ASP A 761 3.50 -0.74 -26.07
C ASP A 761 2.78 -0.41 -27.39
N GLY A 762 3.26 0.61 -28.12
CA GLY A 762 2.53 1.21 -29.25
C GLY A 762 2.42 0.37 -30.53
N ASP A 763 3.18 -0.73 -30.62
CA ASP A 763 3.24 -1.61 -31.80
C ASP A 763 2.08 -2.61 -31.87
N ILE A 764 0.83 -2.14 -31.91
CA ILE A 764 -0.37 -2.99 -32.05
C ILE A 764 -1.34 -2.45 -33.11
N ASP A 765 -2.14 -3.34 -33.72
CA ASP A 765 -3.16 -2.93 -34.69
C ASP A 765 -4.46 -2.42 -34.03
N LEU A 766 -5.31 -1.75 -34.80
CA LEU A 766 -6.57 -1.18 -34.32
C LEU A 766 -7.55 -2.24 -33.78
N ALA A 767 -7.47 -3.48 -34.28
CA ALA A 767 -8.34 -4.56 -33.83
C ALA A 767 -7.93 -5.05 -32.44
N ALA A 768 -6.63 -5.16 -32.17
CA ALA A 768 -6.07 -5.48 -30.87
C ALA A 768 -6.36 -4.36 -29.85
N GLU A 769 -6.22 -3.10 -30.24
CA GLU A 769 -6.54 -1.96 -29.37
C GLU A 769 -8.04 -1.94 -28.98
N ALA A 770 -8.94 -2.09 -29.95
CA ALA A 770 -10.38 -2.21 -29.69
C ALA A 770 -10.72 -3.46 -28.84
N GLY A 771 -10.02 -4.56 -29.07
CA GLY A 771 -10.13 -5.79 -28.29
C GLY A 771 -9.69 -5.63 -26.83
N LEU A 772 -8.59 -4.90 -26.61
CA LEU A 772 -8.10 -4.56 -25.27
C LEU A 772 -9.14 -3.70 -24.55
N LYS A 773 -9.66 -2.64 -25.19
CA LYS A 773 -10.71 -1.81 -24.60
C LYS A 773 -11.93 -2.63 -24.18
N ARG A 774 -12.42 -3.53 -25.04
CA ARG A 774 -13.53 -4.45 -24.68
C ARG A 774 -13.22 -5.31 -23.45
N LYS A 775 -12.00 -5.83 -23.32
CA LYS A 775 -11.59 -6.59 -22.12
C LYS A 775 -11.63 -5.72 -20.87
N LEU A 776 -11.12 -4.49 -20.97
CA LEU A 776 -11.05 -3.55 -19.87
C LEU A 776 -12.44 -3.08 -19.40
N ASP A 777 -13.33 -2.75 -20.34
CA ASP A 777 -14.72 -2.38 -20.03
C ASP A 777 -15.46 -3.56 -19.35
N ALA A 778 -15.25 -4.79 -19.84
CA ALA A 778 -15.83 -5.99 -19.23
C ALA A 778 -15.28 -6.28 -17.82
N LEU A 779 -13.99 -5.99 -17.56
CA LEU A 779 -13.40 -6.11 -16.23
C LEU A 779 -14.03 -5.09 -15.26
N GLY A 780 -14.27 -3.85 -15.68
CA GLY A 780 -14.96 -2.83 -14.89
C GLY A 780 -16.39 -3.26 -14.52
N LEU A 781 -17.16 -3.75 -15.50
CA LEU A 781 -18.50 -4.30 -15.25
C LEU A 781 -18.50 -5.51 -14.30
N TRP A 782 -17.50 -6.38 -14.42
CA TRP A 782 -17.36 -7.51 -13.51
C TRP A 782 -17.01 -7.07 -12.08
N ALA A 783 -16.16 -6.06 -11.92
CA ALA A 783 -15.83 -5.48 -10.62
C ALA A 783 -17.08 -4.96 -9.89
N GLU A 784 -17.94 -4.23 -10.60
CA GLU A 784 -19.18 -3.68 -10.06
C GLU A 784 -20.20 -4.79 -9.74
N SER A 785 -20.46 -5.69 -10.69
CA SER A 785 -21.48 -6.73 -10.54
C SER A 785 -21.14 -7.80 -9.49
N GLU A 786 -19.88 -8.21 -9.38
CA GLU A 786 -19.46 -9.29 -8.47
C GLU A 786 -19.04 -8.78 -7.10
N PHE A 787 -18.45 -7.57 -7.02
CA PHE A 787 -17.85 -7.04 -5.80
C PHE A 787 -18.44 -5.70 -5.33
N GLY A 788 -19.37 -5.08 -6.07
CA GLY A 788 -19.85 -3.72 -5.78
C GLY A 788 -18.71 -2.71 -5.75
N LEU A 789 -17.74 -2.88 -6.65
CA LEU A 789 -16.53 -2.08 -6.75
C LEU A 789 -16.50 -1.35 -8.10
N GLU A 790 -16.71 -0.03 -8.04
CA GLU A 790 -16.62 0.83 -9.21
C GLU A 790 -15.17 0.93 -9.68
N ALA A 791 -14.88 0.43 -10.89
CA ALA A 791 -13.54 0.43 -11.48
C ALA A 791 -13.58 0.84 -12.96
N HIS A 792 -12.81 1.87 -13.29
CA HIS A 792 -12.70 2.44 -14.63
C HIS A 792 -11.30 2.19 -15.19
N PHE A 793 -11.20 1.69 -16.42
CA PHE A 793 -9.94 1.32 -17.04
C PHE A 793 -9.68 2.12 -18.31
N PHE A 794 -8.52 2.75 -18.36
CA PHE A 794 -8.09 3.60 -19.45
C PHE A 794 -6.90 2.93 -20.18
N PRO A 795 -7.08 2.43 -21.41
CA PRO A 795 -5.98 1.94 -22.22
C PRO A 795 -5.07 3.11 -22.62
N MET A 796 -3.81 3.05 -22.21
CA MET A 796 -2.84 4.13 -22.41
C MET A 796 -1.70 3.69 -23.33
N ARG A 797 -1.70 4.16 -24.57
CA ARG A 797 -0.60 3.93 -25.51
C ARG A 797 0.59 4.79 -25.11
N MET A 798 1.76 4.19 -24.92
CA MET A 798 2.89 4.91 -24.35
C MET A 798 3.39 6.09 -25.18
N ASP A 799 3.29 6.04 -26.51
CA ASP A 799 3.68 7.16 -27.37
C ASP A 799 2.76 8.36 -27.20
N ASP A 800 1.45 8.12 -27.05
CA ASP A 800 0.46 9.17 -26.77
C ASP A 800 0.68 9.77 -25.38
N VAL A 801 0.90 8.93 -24.36
CA VAL A 801 1.22 9.38 -23.00
C VAL A 801 2.44 10.29 -23.00
N ARG A 802 3.52 9.92 -23.70
CA ARG A 802 4.74 10.76 -23.82
C ARG A 802 4.46 12.08 -24.54
N ALA A 803 3.59 12.06 -25.55
CA ALA A 803 3.16 13.24 -26.30
C ALA A 803 2.11 14.11 -25.57
N ASN A 804 1.63 13.71 -24.38
CA ASN A 804 0.50 14.33 -23.68
C ASN A 804 -0.82 14.26 -24.47
N ILE A 805 -1.01 13.18 -25.22
CA ILE A 805 -2.25 12.89 -25.93
C ILE A 805 -3.03 11.88 -25.09
N PHE A 806 -4.16 12.30 -24.54
CA PHE A 806 -5.05 11.44 -23.77
C PHE A 806 -6.40 11.43 -24.50
N SER A 807 -6.77 10.28 -25.08
CA SER A 807 -7.89 10.12 -26.00
C SER A 807 -9.21 10.66 -25.42
N ALA A 808 -9.99 11.36 -26.26
CA ALA A 808 -11.36 11.84 -25.98
C ALA A 808 -12.40 10.69 -26.04
N GLY A 809 -12.18 9.65 -25.23
CA GLY A 809 -12.93 8.39 -25.29
C GLY A 809 -14.26 8.36 -24.55
N ASP A 810 -14.62 9.42 -23.82
CA ASP A 810 -15.94 9.59 -23.23
C ASP A 810 -16.47 10.95 -23.70
N GLU A 811 -17.78 11.04 -23.97
CA GLU A 811 -18.49 12.31 -24.24
C GLU A 811 -18.34 13.33 -23.09
N GLU A 812 -17.73 12.92 -21.98
CA GLU A 812 -17.34 13.74 -20.82
C GLU A 812 -15.85 14.10 -20.73
N SER A 813 -14.94 13.57 -21.55
CA SER A 813 -13.50 13.79 -21.34
C SER A 813 -12.97 14.97 -22.16
N SER A 814 -12.70 16.10 -21.50
CA SER A 814 -12.05 17.30 -22.04
C SER A 814 -10.55 17.09 -22.36
N GLY A 815 -10.16 15.89 -22.81
CA GLY A 815 -8.80 15.33 -22.79
C GLY A 815 -7.71 16.16 -23.49
N SER A 816 -8.06 17.03 -24.43
CA SER A 816 -7.10 17.95 -25.07
C SER A 816 -6.86 19.26 -24.29
N ALA A 817 -7.79 19.67 -23.42
CA ALA A 817 -7.77 20.97 -22.73
C ALA A 817 -7.17 20.91 -21.31
N GLN A 818 -6.69 19.75 -20.84
CA GLN A 818 -6.16 19.54 -19.47
C GLN A 818 -5.05 18.47 -19.41
N ALA A 819 -4.35 18.21 -20.53
CA ALA A 819 -3.42 17.09 -20.62
C ALA A 819 -2.28 17.16 -19.61
N LEU A 820 -1.69 18.34 -19.39
CA LEU A 820 -0.60 18.50 -18.43
C LEU A 820 -1.10 18.48 -16.98
N LEU A 821 -2.29 19.00 -16.71
CA LEU A 821 -2.95 18.86 -15.41
C LEU A 821 -3.23 17.39 -15.05
N LEU A 822 -3.69 16.60 -16.02
CA LEU A 822 -3.92 15.17 -15.86
C LEU A 822 -2.61 14.42 -15.58
N LYS A 823 -1.53 14.73 -16.33
CA LYS A 823 -0.21 14.15 -16.10
C LYS A 823 0.36 14.55 -14.73
N GLU A 824 0.14 15.78 -14.28
CA GLU A 824 0.52 16.22 -12.93
C GLU A 824 -0.25 15.45 -11.84
N GLU A 825 -1.57 15.28 -11.99
CA GLU A 825 -2.38 14.47 -11.08
C GLU A 825 -1.93 13.00 -11.07
N PHE A 826 -1.59 12.45 -12.23
CA PHE A 826 -1.03 11.10 -12.37
C PHE A 826 0.30 10.99 -11.61
N TYR A 827 1.29 11.83 -11.89
CA TYR A 827 2.58 11.79 -11.17
C TYR A 827 2.45 12.03 -9.67
N ARG A 828 1.47 12.82 -9.25
CA ARG A 828 1.19 13.04 -7.83
C ARG A 828 0.58 11.80 -7.17
N THR A 829 -0.36 11.13 -7.83
CA THR A 829 -1.24 10.12 -7.19
C THR A 829 -1.02 8.68 -7.63
N ALA A 830 -0.22 8.43 -8.66
CA ALA A 830 -0.02 7.10 -9.23
C ALA A 830 0.36 6.06 -8.15
N LEU A 831 -0.38 4.94 -8.16
CA LEU A 831 -0.16 3.76 -7.34
C LEU A 831 0.06 2.58 -8.28
N ARG A 832 1.30 2.07 -8.33
CA ARG A 832 1.64 0.93 -9.17
C ARG A 832 1.01 -0.35 -8.61
N ILE A 833 0.16 -0.98 -9.42
CA ILE A 833 -0.44 -2.29 -9.16
C ILE A 833 0.49 -3.38 -9.73
N ALA A 834 0.94 -3.24 -10.98
CA ALA A 834 1.83 -4.19 -11.64
C ALA A 834 2.71 -3.51 -12.71
N GLY A 835 3.77 -4.20 -13.14
CA GLY A 835 4.64 -3.76 -14.23
C GLY A 835 5.80 -2.84 -13.81
N LYS A 836 6.30 -2.08 -14.79
CA LYS A 836 7.48 -1.21 -14.65
C LYS A 836 7.23 -0.04 -13.68
N ASN A 837 8.31 0.55 -13.19
CA ASN A 837 8.38 1.75 -12.34
C ASN A 837 8.33 3.02 -13.20
N LEU A 838 7.75 4.13 -12.69
CA LEU A 838 7.77 5.41 -13.42
C LEU A 838 9.19 6.00 -13.41
N ALA A 839 9.76 6.26 -14.58
CA ALA A 839 11.10 6.84 -14.71
C ALA A 839 11.20 8.27 -14.16
N TRP A 840 10.09 9.01 -14.07
CA TRP A 840 10.04 10.33 -13.45
C TRP A 840 10.61 10.35 -12.02
N TRP A 841 10.45 9.27 -11.25
CA TRP A 841 10.97 9.16 -9.88
C TRP A 841 12.49 9.16 -9.77
N VAL A 842 13.22 8.79 -10.82
CA VAL A 842 14.69 8.81 -10.78
C VAL A 842 15.27 10.20 -11.13
N THR A 843 14.43 11.15 -11.55
CA THR A 843 14.83 12.53 -11.86
C THR A 843 14.76 13.46 -10.64
N PRO A 844 15.56 14.54 -10.59
CA PRO A 844 15.40 15.59 -9.57
C PRO A 844 13.99 16.23 -9.58
N ALA A 845 13.56 16.79 -8.45
CA ALA A 845 12.36 17.65 -8.41
C ALA A 845 12.63 18.99 -9.10
N GLY A 846 11.69 19.47 -9.90
CA GLY A 846 11.84 20.67 -10.71
C GLY A 846 12.84 20.52 -11.86
N ALA A 847 13.13 19.29 -12.29
CA ALA A 847 14.04 19.06 -13.41
C ALA A 847 13.49 19.70 -14.69
N ASP A 848 14.33 20.44 -15.42
CA ASP A 848 14.01 20.90 -16.77
C ASP A 848 14.06 19.73 -17.77
N LYS A 849 13.58 19.97 -19.00
CA LYS A 849 13.56 18.94 -20.05
C LYS A 849 14.94 18.34 -20.31
N LYS A 850 15.98 19.17 -20.36
CA LYS A 850 17.36 18.72 -20.58
C LYS A 850 17.82 17.77 -19.47
N THR A 851 17.61 18.14 -18.21
CA THR A 851 17.99 17.32 -17.06
C THR A 851 17.19 16.02 -17.02
N TYR A 852 15.90 16.07 -17.39
CA TYR A 852 15.04 14.90 -17.52
C TYR A 852 15.61 13.91 -18.55
N ASP A 853 15.90 14.38 -19.77
CA ASP A 853 16.44 13.56 -20.87
C ASP A 853 17.82 12.98 -20.51
N GLU A 854 18.70 13.76 -19.89
CA GLU A 854 20.00 13.29 -19.39
C GLU A 854 19.85 12.18 -18.34
N CYS A 855 18.88 12.31 -17.42
CA CYS A 855 18.61 11.30 -16.41
C CYS A 855 18.06 10.01 -17.04
N LEU A 856 17.14 10.12 -18.01
CA LEU A 856 16.60 8.97 -18.73
C LEU A 856 17.68 8.25 -19.53
N GLN A 857 18.51 8.99 -20.26
CA GLN A 857 19.61 8.40 -21.01
C GLN A 857 20.59 7.66 -20.09
N ALA A 858 20.88 8.24 -18.92
CA ALA A 858 21.72 7.59 -17.91
C ALA A 858 21.06 6.32 -17.34
N ALA A 859 19.78 6.38 -16.98
CA ALA A 859 19.03 5.24 -16.45
C ALA A 859 18.87 4.09 -17.47
N ARG A 860 18.82 4.39 -18.77
CA ARG A 860 18.81 3.37 -19.84
C ARG A 860 20.15 2.66 -19.99
N ARG A 861 21.27 3.35 -19.74
CA ARG A 861 22.63 2.77 -19.80
C ARG A 861 22.93 1.89 -18.59
N TYR A 862 22.39 2.24 -17.42
CA TYR A 862 22.67 1.60 -16.14
C TYR A 862 21.37 1.12 -15.52
N PRO A 863 20.95 -0.13 -15.76
CA PRO A 863 19.62 -0.57 -15.35
C PRO A 863 19.61 -0.99 -13.87
N LEU A 864 19.99 -0.11 -12.93
CA LEU A 864 19.82 -0.22 -11.47
C LEU A 864 19.88 -1.66 -10.92
N THR A 865 20.96 -2.33 -11.34
CA THR A 865 21.42 -3.73 -11.14
C THR A 865 20.51 -4.89 -11.62
N GLY A 866 19.80 -4.77 -12.74
CA GLY A 866 19.03 -5.87 -13.36
C GLY A 866 18.41 -5.56 -14.74
N ARG A 867 17.29 -6.22 -15.10
CA ARG A 867 16.52 -5.94 -16.34
C ARG A 867 15.94 -4.51 -16.35
N PRO A 868 15.74 -3.87 -17.53
CA PRO A 868 15.14 -2.53 -17.60
C PRO A 868 13.72 -2.54 -16.98
N ARG A 869 13.57 -1.93 -15.80
CA ARG A 869 12.31 -1.91 -15.04
C ARG A 869 11.68 -0.53 -14.89
N LEU A 870 12.23 0.48 -15.58
CA LEU A 870 11.69 1.84 -15.63
C LEU A 870 10.94 2.04 -16.95
N GLU A 871 9.83 2.79 -16.91
CA GLU A 871 9.06 3.19 -18.08
C GLU A 871 8.91 4.72 -18.13
N ASP A 872 9.05 5.27 -19.33
CA ASP A 872 9.07 6.71 -19.57
C ASP A 872 7.68 7.20 -19.99
N PHE A 873 7.06 7.99 -19.11
CA PHE A 873 5.74 8.60 -19.29
C PHE A 873 5.86 10.07 -19.81
N GLY A 874 7.07 10.53 -20.10
CA GLY A 874 7.37 11.84 -20.65
C GLY A 874 7.59 12.93 -19.61
N TYR A 875 8.23 14.01 -20.06
CA TYR A 875 8.48 15.22 -19.28
C TYR A 875 7.17 15.94 -18.93
N LEU A 876 7.06 16.43 -17.68
CA LEU A 876 5.97 17.31 -17.26
C LEU A 876 6.37 18.76 -17.57
N ALA A 877 5.85 19.29 -18.68
CA ALA A 877 6.03 20.70 -19.04
C ALA A 877 5.23 21.62 -18.10
N PRO A 878 5.61 22.90 -17.98
CA PRO A 878 4.78 23.90 -17.32
C PRO A 878 3.37 23.92 -17.92
N VAL A 879 2.35 23.90 -17.06
CA VAL A 879 0.95 23.93 -17.48
C VAL A 879 0.61 25.33 -18.01
N PRO A 880 0.05 25.46 -19.23
CA PRO A 880 -0.32 26.75 -19.80
C PRO A 880 -1.60 27.30 -19.14
N ALA A 881 -1.81 28.62 -19.26
CA ALA A 881 -2.85 29.31 -18.49
C ALA A 881 -4.28 28.89 -18.90
N ASP A 882 -4.49 28.57 -20.17
CA ASP A 882 -5.75 28.08 -20.73
C ASP A 882 -6.15 26.71 -20.17
N GLU A 883 -5.20 25.82 -19.87
CA GLU A 883 -5.49 24.55 -19.18
C GLU A 883 -6.03 24.78 -17.75
N TYR A 884 -5.56 25.81 -17.02
CA TYR A 884 -6.14 26.15 -15.71
C TYR A 884 -7.58 26.64 -15.83
N PHE A 885 -7.87 27.42 -16.87
CA PHE A 885 -9.22 27.90 -17.16
C PHE A 885 -10.17 26.75 -17.53
N GLY A 886 -9.78 25.90 -18.48
CA GLY A 886 -10.53 24.70 -18.84
C GLY A 886 -10.72 23.77 -17.64
N GLY A 887 -9.68 23.61 -16.82
CA GLY A 887 -9.69 22.93 -15.52
C GLY A 887 -10.78 23.47 -14.59
N SER A 888 -10.89 24.79 -14.48
CA SER A 888 -11.82 25.45 -13.56
C SER A 888 -13.28 25.24 -13.96
N LEU A 889 -13.60 25.37 -15.26
CA LEU A 889 -14.92 25.08 -15.81
C LEU A 889 -15.33 23.63 -15.51
N TRP A 890 -14.40 22.69 -15.68
CA TRP A 890 -14.66 21.27 -15.44
C TRP A 890 -14.98 20.98 -13.98
N GLN A 891 -14.21 21.55 -13.06
CA GLN A 891 -14.50 21.42 -11.63
C GLN A 891 -15.84 22.07 -11.25
N MET A 892 -16.27 23.15 -11.92
CA MET A 892 -17.60 23.72 -11.68
C MET A 892 -18.75 22.80 -12.10
N VAL A 893 -18.60 22.08 -13.21
CA VAL A 893 -19.60 21.08 -13.66
C VAL A 893 -19.60 19.87 -12.71
N LYS A 894 -18.43 19.30 -12.40
CA LYS A 894 -18.32 18.14 -11.49
C LYS A 894 -18.71 18.45 -10.04
N ALA A 895 -18.65 19.71 -9.63
CA ALA A 895 -19.08 20.12 -8.29
C ALA A 895 -20.53 19.75 -8.00
N VAL A 896 -21.41 19.73 -9.01
CA VAL A 896 -22.83 19.36 -8.86
C VAL A 896 -23.00 18.01 -8.17
N HIS A 897 -22.17 17.02 -8.54
CA HIS A 897 -22.21 15.68 -7.98
C HIS A 897 -21.19 15.47 -6.85
N SER A 898 -20.02 16.13 -6.92
CA SER A 898 -18.94 15.98 -5.93
C SER A 898 -18.38 17.33 -5.49
N PRO A 899 -19.12 18.11 -4.68
CA PRO A 899 -18.76 19.49 -4.34
C PRO A 899 -17.45 19.59 -3.57
N PHE A 900 -17.29 18.78 -2.53
CA PHE A 900 -16.13 18.87 -1.64
C PHE A 900 -14.83 18.46 -2.35
N LYS A 901 -14.87 17.47 -3.25
CA LYS A 901 -13.74 17.10 -4.13
C LYS A 901 -13.41 18.27 -5.07
N SER A 902 -14.43 18.88 -5.65
CA SER A 902 -14.28 19.98 -6.61
C SER A 902 -13.79 21.28 -5.96
N VAL A 903 -14.17 21.57 -4.72
CA VAL A 903 -13.64 22.69 -3.92
C VAL A 903 -12.12 22.55 -3.75
N LEU A 904 -11.65 21.36 -3.37
CA LEU A 904 -10.21 21.11 -3.21
C LEU A 904 -9.46 21.21 -4.55
N LYS A 905 -10.01 20.64 -5.63
CA LYS A 905 -9.38 20.70 -6.96
C LYS A 905 -9.38 22.11 -7.55
N LEU A 906 -10.47 22.86 -7.42
CA LEU A 906 -10.54 24.24 -7.92
C LEU A 906 -9.61 25.17 -7.14
N GLY A 907 -9.52 25.01 -5.81
CA GLY A 907 -8.54 25.75 -5.01
C GLY A 907 -7.09 25.44 -5.41
N LEU A 908 -6.81 24.22 -5.85
CA LEU A 908 -5.49 23.85 -6.38
C LEU A 908 -5.19 24.59 -7.68
N LEU A 909 -6.15 24.66 -8.59
CA LEU A 909 -5.99 25.39 -9.85
C LEU A 909 -5.72 26.87 -9.60
N GLU A 910 -6.43 27.49 -8.65
CA GLU A 910 -6.13 28.87 -8.23
C GLU A 910 -4.71 29.00 -7.67
N THR A 911 -4.30 28.07 -6.82
CA THR A 911 -2.94 28.08 -6.24
C THR A 911 -1.86 27.89 -7.31
N TYR A 912 -2.15 27.12 -8.38
CA TYR A 912 -1.22 26.94 -9.50
C TYR A 912 -1.19 28.15 -10.45
N ALA A 913 -2.31 28.85 -10.61
CA ALA A 913 -2.35 30.10 -11.37
C ALA A 913 -1.51 31.20 -10.70
N ASP A 914 -1.34 31.16 -9.37
CA ASP A 914 -0.40 32.03 -8.64
C ASP A 914 1.03 31.44 -8.62
N THR A 915 1.82 31.76 -9.65
CA THR A 915 3.20 31.28 -9.77
C THR A 915 4.18 31.92 -8.78
N GLU A 916 3.81 33.02 -8.11
CA GLU A 916 4.70 33.69 -7.14
C GLU A 916 4.76 32.92 -5.82
N THR A 917 3.64 32.34 -5.38
CA THR A 917 3.55 31.68 -4.07
C THR A 917 3.87 30.18 -4.12
N LEU A 918 3.76 29.54 -5.29
CA LEU A 918 4.02 28.10 -5.46
C LEU A 918 5.02 27.78 -6.58
N PRO A 919 6.34 27.70 -6.27
CA PRO A 919 7.37 27.57 -7.31
C PRO A 919 7.46 26.16 -7.95
N LEU A 920 6.79 25.15 -7.39
CA LEU A 920 6.79 23.78 -7.90
C LEU A 920 5.39 23.16 -7.80
N PRO A 921 4.97 22.36 -8.81
CA PRO A 921 3.73 21.60 -8.73
C PRO A 921 3.78 20.57 -7.60
N LEU A 922 2.62 20.13 -7.12
CA LEU A 922 2.51 19.24 -5.97
C LEU A 922 3.24 17.91 -6.19
N CYS A 923 3.19 17.31 -7.39
CA CYS A 923 3.94 16.09 -7.69
C CYS A 923 5.45 16.25 -7.37
N ASP A 924 6.07 17.36 -7.78
CA ASP A 924 7.49 17.61 -7.54
C ASP A 924 7.79 17.97 -6.07
N ARG A 925 6.84 18.59 -5.36
CA ARG A 925 6.98 18.85 -3.92
C ARG A 925 6.93 17.55 -3.11
N ILE A 926 6.06 16.61 -3.48
CA ILE A 926 6.02 15.26 -2.88
C ILE A 926 7.33 14.54 -3.19
N LYS A 927 7.76 14.54 -4.46
CA LYS A 927 9.03 13.94 -4.88
C LYS A 927 10.22 14.51 -4.11
N HIS A 928 10.28 15.83 -3.96
CA HIS A 928 11.30 16.50 -3.17
C HIS A 928 11.27 16.07 -1.70
N SER A 929 10.08 16.01 -1.09
CA SER A 929 9.91 15.62 0.33
C SER A 929 10.35 14.18 0.59
N LEU A 930 10.01 13.26 -0.32
CA LEU A 930 10.48 11.87 -0.28
C LEU A 930 12.00 11.78 -0.42
N PHE A 931 12.60 12.59 -1.31
CA PHE A 931 14.05 12.62 -1.47
C PHE A 931 14.78 13.21 -0.25
N LEU A 932 14.10 13.97 0.59
CA LEU A 932 14.62 14.46 1.86
C LEU A 932 14.36 13.51 3.03
N HIS A 933 13.80 12.32 2.76
CA HIS A 933 13.45 11.36 3.82
C HIS A 933 12.49 11.94 4.86
N ARG A 934 11.70 12.96 4.49
CA ARG A 934 10.67 13.53 5.36
C ARG A 934 9.62 12.47 5.62
N ARG A 935 9.31 12.23 6.89
CA ARG A 935 8.37 11.17 7.30
C ARG A 935 7.02 11.79 7.65
N GLY A 936 5.95 11.13 7.24
CA GLY A 936 4.59 11.53 7.56
C GLY A 936 3.77 11.91 6.32
N VAL A 937 2.46 11.74 6.43
CA VAL A 937 1.53 12.00 5.32
C VAL A 937 1.48 13.49 4.97
N LYS A 938 1.75 14.38 5.94
CA LYS A 938 1.71 15.85 5.74
C LYS A 938 2.51 16.34 4.55
N GLN A 939 3.62 15.67 4.20
CA GLN A 939 4.52 16.05 3.10
C GLN A 939 4.59 15.03 1.96
N THR A 940 4.03 13.82 2.13
CA THR A 940 4.24 12.71 1.17
C THR A 940 2.94 12.10 0.64
N ASP A 941 1.82 12.25 1.35
CA ASP A 941 0.52 11.81 0.86
C ASP A 941 -0.08 12.87 -0.09
N PRO A 942 -0.58 12.47 -1.27
CA PRO A 942 -1.13 13.40 -2.26
C PRO A 942 -2.21 14.34 -1.75
N TYR A 943 -3.15 13.83 -0.97
CA TYR A 943 -4.31 14.58 -0.50
C TYR A 943 -4.00 15.40 0.76
N ALA A 944 -3.13 14.90 1.64
CA ALA A 944 -2.66 15.69 2.77
C ALA A 944 -1.78 16.87 2.32
N VAL A 945 -0.91 16.67 1.32
CA VAL A 945 -0.09 17.75 0.74
C VAL A 945 -0.95 18.78 0.03
N LEU A 946 -1.97 18.33 -0.72
CA LEU A 946 -2.99 19.19 -1.30
C LEU A 946 -3.64 20.07 -0.22
N PHE A 947 -4.24 19.45 0.80
CA PHE A 947 -4.92 20.15 1.87
C PHE A 947 -4.01 21.18 2.59
N ASN A 948 -2.80 20.78 2.97
CA ASN A 948 -1.86 21.67 3.65
C ASN A 948 -1.44 22.85 2.77
N THR A 949 -1.33 22.62 1.46
CA THR A 949 -0.99 23.68 0.50
C THR A 949 -2.12 24.70 0.39
N LEU A 950 -3.36 24.24 0.18
CA LEU A 950 -4.52 25.13 0.09
C LEU A 950 -4.74 25.89 1.38
N ARG A 951 -4.71 25.20 2.52
CA ARG A 951 -4.88 25.83 3.84
C ARG A 951 -3.84 26.93 4.08
N ARG A 952 -2.57 26.69 3.72
CA ARG A 952 -1.52 27.70 3.82
C ARG A 952 -1.78 28.88 2.87
N PHE A 953 -2.10 28.59 1.61
CA PHE A 953 -2.37 29.59 0.58
C PHE A 953 -3.46 30.59 1.02
N TYR A 954 -4.66 30.11 1.36
CA TYR A 954 -5.76 31.00 1.76
C TYR A 954 -5.54 31.66 3.13
N HIS A 955 -4.80 31.03 4.04
CA HIS A 955 -4.45 31.67 5.31
C HIS A 955 -3.49 32.84 5.11
N THR A 956 -2.49 32.70 4.23
CA THR A 956 -1.57 33.78 3.87
C THR A 956 -2.28 34.93 3.16
N HIS A 957 -3.31 34.64 2.37
CA HIS A 957 -4.17 35.65 1.72
C HIS A 957 -5.28 36.22 2.62
N GLY A 958 -5.35 35.81 3.90
CA GLY A 958 -6.32 36.34 4.87
C GLY A 958 -7.74 35.79 4.78
N ASP A 959 -8.02 34.83 3.88
CA ASP A 959 -9.35 34.25 3.68
C ASP A 959 -9.61 33.06 4.63
N LYS A 960 -9.92 33.38 5.89
CA LYS A 960 -10.16 32.39 6.95
C LYS A 960 -11.42 31.55 6.71
N GLU A 961 -12.43 32.12 6.06
CA GLU A 961 -13.69 31.41 5.76
C GLU A 961 -13.46 30.33 4.71
N VAL A 962 -12.70 30.63 3.64
CA VAL A 962 -12.31 29.61 2.65
C VAL A 962 -11.40 28.54 3.26
N ALA A 963 -10.45 28.92 4.12
CA ALA A 963 -9.62 27.93 4.82
C ALA A 963 -10.46 26.97 5.70
N ARG A 964 -11.54 27.48 6.32
CA ARG A 964 -12.50 26.65 7.06
C ARG A 964 -13.30 25.73 6.12
N LEU A 965 -13.81 26.27 5.02
CA LEU A 965 -14.52 25.49 4.00
C LEU A 965 -13.66 24.35 3.46
N LEU A 966 -12.38 24.60 3.16
CA LEU A 966 -11.42 23.59 2.70
C LEU A 966 -11.17 22.51 3.76
N THR A 967 -11.10 22.91 5.02
CA THR A 967 -10.96 21.97 6.13
C THR A 967 -12.17 21.06 6.21
N GLU A 968 -13.39 21.61 6.23
CA GLU A 968 -14.62 20.82 6.25
C GLU A 968 -14.72 19.92 5.00
N SER A 969 -14.42 20.44 3.81
CA SER A 969 -14.40 19.68 2.55
C SER A 969 -13.44 18.50 2.59
N PHE A 970 -12.24 18.70 3.14
CA PHE A 970 -11.25 17.63 3.31
C PHE A 970 -11.72 16.57 4.30
N MET A 971 -12.36 16.96 5.42
CA MET A 971 -12.89 15.98 6.40
C MET A 971 -13.91 15.04 5.75
N PHE A 972 -14.84 15.58 4.96
CA PHE A 972 -15.81 14.75 4.22
C PHE A 972 -15.14 13.82 3.23
N LYS A 973 -14.13 14.31 2.51
CA LYS A 973 -13.43 13.48 1.53
C LYS A 973 -12.60 12.38 2.19
N ALA A 974 -12.01 12.65 3.35
CA ALA A 974 -11.11 11.72 4.05
C ALA A 974 -11.83 10.69 4.93
N ASN A 975 -13.11 10.92 5.25
CA ASN A 975 -13.93 10.06 6.11
C ASN A 975 -13.18 9.60 7.38
N LEU A 976 -12.86 10.54 8.27
CA LEU A 976 -11.99 10.28 9.42
C LEU A 976 -12.53 9.24 10.42
N CYS A 977 -13.83 8.91 10.34
CA CYS A 977 -14.46 7.87 11.16
C CYS A 977 -13.91 6.47 10.90
N ASP A 978 -13.41 6.21 9.70
CA ASP A 978 -12.86 4.90 9.31
C ASP A 978 -11.41 4.70 9.82
N ILE A 979 -10.84 5.71 10.49
CA ILE A 979 -9.50 5.61 11.06
C ILE A 979 -9.53 4.54 12.16
N PRO A 980 -8.70 3.49 12.08
CA PRO A 980 -8.62 2.48 13.12
C PRO A 980 -7.90 3.07 14.34
N PHE A 981 -8.54 2.96 15.51
CA PHE A 981 -7.98 3.36 16.80
C PHE A 981 -7.65 2.15 17.66
N PHE A 982 -6.53 2.22 18.37
CA PHE A 982 -6.11 1.25 19.38
C PHE A 982 -5.80 2.00 20.67
N ARG A 983 -6.38 1.60 21.81
CA ARG A 983 -6.23 2.31 23.09
C ARG A 983 -6.61 3.81 23.03
N GLY A 984 -7.52 4.18 22.12
CA GLY A 984 -7.94 5.58 21.89
C GLY A 984 -6.95 6.42 21.07
N LEU A 985 -5.89 5.80 20.53
CA LEU A 985 -4.89 6.45 19.67
C LEU A 985 -4.96 5.91 18.24
N PRO A 986 -4.67 6.71 17.21
CA PRO A 986 -4.63 6.22 15.83
C PRO A 986 -3.64 5.06 15.69
N ALA A 987 -4.07 3.97 15.06
CA ALA A 987 -3.32 2.72 15.04
C ALA A 987 -2.40 2.55 13.81
N ARG A 988 -2.37 3.54 12.91
CA ARG A 988 -1.43 3.60 11.77
C ARG A 988 -0.70 4.95 11.76
N PHE A 989 0.56 4.95 11.35
CA PHE A 989 1.41 6.14 11.36
C PHE A 989 0.86 7.26 10.49
N GLU A 990 0.32 6.87 9.33
CA GLU A 990 -0.31 7.75 8.37
C GLU A 990 -1.53 8.46 8.96
N ASP A 991 -2.35 7.73 9.71
CA ASP A 991 -3.56 8.26 10.32
C ASP A 991 -3.22 9.18 11.50
N ALA A 992 -2.23 8.81 12.32
CA ALA A 992 -1.74 9.67 13.39
C ALA A 992 -1.23 11.02 12.83
N SER A 993 -0.45 10.96 11.75
CA SER A 993 0.08 12.17 11.09
C SER A 993 -1.02 13.01 10.42
N LEU A 994 -2.10 12.39 9.90
CA LEU A 994 -3.29 13.07 9.40
C LEU A 994 -4.05 13.79 10.52
N VAL A 995 -4.39 13.07 11.60
CA VAL A 995 -5.10 13.62 12.77
C VAL A 995 -4.31 14.82 13.33
N GLU A 996 -2.99 14.68 13.44
CA GLU A 996 -2.11 15.77 13.88
C GLU A 996 -2.09 16.96 12.90
N ALA A 997 -2.27 16.74 11.60
CA ALA A 997 -2.34 17.81 10.60
C ALA A 997 -3.64 18.62 10.72
N MET A 998 -4.73 17.92 11.01
CA MET A 998 -6.07 18.49 11.02
C MET A 998 -6.36 19.22 12.32
N PHE A 999 -6.00 18.62 13.44
CA PHE A 999 -6.45 19.08 14.75
C PHE A 999 -5.31 19.47 15.71
N GLY A 1000 -4.05 19.31 15.28
CA GLY A 1000 -2.88 19.57 16.12
C GLY A 1000 -2.45 18.36 16.96
N LYS A 1001 -1.52 18.59 17.89
CA LYS A 1001 -0.86 17.51 18.67
C LYS A 1001 -1.65 17.00 19.87
N GLU A 1002 -2.81 17.59 20.17
CA GLU A 1002 -3.63 17.16 21.30
C GLU A 1002 -4.22 15.78 21.01
N ILE A 1003 -4.30 14.92 22.03
CA ILE A 1003 -4.99 13.63 21.94
C ILE A 1003 -6.47 13.92 21.74
N ILE A 1004 -7.03 13.40 20.66
CA ILE A 1004 -8.43 13.60 20.32
C ILE A 1004 -9.14 12.29 20.49
N SER A 1005 -10.24 12.32 21.24
CA SER A 1005 -11.06 11.13 21.42
C SER A 1005 -11.57 10.62 20.07
N PRO A 1006 -11.61 9.29 19.86
CA PRO A 1006 -12.24 8.71 18.68
C PRO A 1006 -13.63 9.28 18.45
N ASP A 1007 -14.43 9.46 19.51
CA ASP A 1007 -15.77 10.04 19.45
C ASP A 1007 -15.79 11.44 18.83
N LYS A 1008 -14.83 12.31 19.16
CA LYS A 1008 -14.76 13.67 18.60
C LYS A 1008 -14.42 13.65 17.11
N ILE A 1009 -13.65 12.64 16.65
CA ILE A 1009 -13.37 12.42 15.23
C ILE A 1009 -14.59 11.81 14.54
N CYS A 1010 -15.26 10.83 15.17
CA CYS A 1010 -16.48 10.23 14.66
C CYS A 1010 -17.63 11.24 14.50
N ASN A 1011 -17.73 12.19 15.42
CA ASN A 1011 -18.74 13.25 15.37
C ASN A 1011 -18.54 14.23 14.21
N THR A 1012 -17.41 14.18 13.48
CA THR A 1012 -17.24 14.96 12.25
C THR A 1012 -18.19 14.54 11.12
N ASN A 1013 -18.76 13.33 11.20
CA ASN A 1013 -19.75 12.79 10.26
C ASN A 1013 -21.21 12.84 10.78
N GLU A 1014 -21.50 13.55 11.88
CA GLU A 1014 -22.90 13.72 12.30
C GLU A 1014 -23.73 14.35 11.17
N LYS A 1015 -24.92 13.79 10.91
CA LYS A 1015 -25.87 14.35 9.94
C LYS A 1015 -26.10 15.82 10.27
N TRP A 1016 -25.80 16.68 9.30
CA TRP A 1016 -25.97 18.11 9.47
C TRP A 1016 -27.42 18.48 9.68
N SER A 1017 -27.66 19.49 10.51
CA SER A 1017 -28.94 20.18 10.47
C SER A 1017 -29.15 20.78 9.08
N PHE A 1018 -30.40 20.87 8.64
CA PHE A 1018 -30.74 21.45 7.34
C PHE A 1018 -30.14 22.86 7.17
N GLU A 1019 -30.16 23.66 8.25
CA GLU A 1019 -29.55 25.00 8.28
C GLU A 1019 -28.04 24.98 8.02
N LYS A 1020 -27.31 24.02 8.60
CA LYS A 1020 -25.87 23.86 8.37
C LYS A 1020 -25.59 23.43 6.92
N SER A 1021 -26.37 22.50 6.38
CA SER A 1021 -26.25 22.08 4.97
C SER A 1021 -26.50 23.25 4.00
N LEU A 1022 -27.50 24.10 4.27
CA LEU A 1022 -27.79 25.29 3.46
C LEU A 1022 -26.66 26.34 3.51
N LYS A 1023 -26.11 26.58 4.72
CA LYS A 1023 -24.94 27.46 4.91
C LYS A 1023 -23.73 26.91 4.14
N MET A 1024 -23.45 25.61 4.28
CA MET A 1024 -22.35 24.97 3.56
C MET A 1024 -22.54 25.08 2.04
N GLY A 1025 -23.71 24.72 1.52
CA GLY A 1025 -23.97 24.79 0.08
C GLY A 1025 -23.81 26.22 -0.47
N SER A 1026 -24.18 27.23 0.32
CA SER A 1026 -23.94 28.64 -0.01
C SER A 1026 -22.46 29.00 -0.04
N SER A 1027 -21.67 28.52 0.94
CA SER A 1027 -20.22 28.74 1.00
C SER A 1027 -19.50 28.07 -0.16
N VAL A 1028 -19.83 26.81 -0.49
CA VAL A 1028 -19.30 26.09 -1.66
C VAL A 1028 -19.59 26.88 -2.92
N ARG A 1029 -20.85 27.27 -3.16
CA ARG A 1029 -21.23 28.06 -4.34
C ARG A 1029 -20.45 29.36 -4.44
N HIS A 1030 -20.34 30.10 -3.34
CA HIS A 1030 -19.61 31.37 -3.33
C HIS A 1030 -18.13 31.18 -3.66
N PHE A 1031 -17.50 30.17 -3.04
CA PHE A 1031 -16.12 29.79 -3.33
C PHE A 1031 -15.94 29.43 -4.80
N MET A 1032 -16.77 28.54 -5.35
CA MET A 1032 -16.64 28.08 -6.74
C MET A 1032 -16.73 29.25 -7.73
N VAL A 1033 -17.74 30.11 -7.59
CA VAL A 1033 -17.96 31.25 -8.50
C VAL A 1033 -16.85 32.29 -8.38
N ASN A 1034 -16.43 32.65 -7.16
CA ASN A 1034 -15.41 33.68 -6.98
C ASN A 1034 -14.03 33.20 -7.44
N THR A 1035 -13.69 31.94 -7.14
CA THR A 1035 -12.40 31.35 -7.55
C THR A 1035 -12.29 31.25 -9.06
N TYR A 1036 -13.36 30.79 -9.72
CA TYR A 1036 -13.45 30.81 -11.18
C TYR A 1036 -13.22 32.21 -11.76
N LYS A 1037 -13.88 33.24 -11.21
CA LYS A 1037 -13.71 34.64 -11.66
C LYS A 1037 -12.28 35.15 -11.48
N ARG A 1038 -11.59 34.75 -10.41
CA ARG A 1038 -10.18 35.15 -10.18
C ARG A 1038 -9.24 34.49 -11.19
N ILE A 1039 -9.38 33.18 -11.43
CA ILE A 1039 -8.63 32.46 -12.48
C ILE A 1039 -8.92 33.05 -13.87
N GLN A 1040 -10.17 33.46 -14.12
CA GLN A 1040 -10.53 34.14 -15.36
C GLN A 1040 -9.84 35.50 -15.49
N GLY A 1041 -9.81 36.29 -14.41
CA GLY A 1041 -9.17 37.62 -14.39
C GLY A 1041 -7.68 37.59 -14.73
N THR A 1042 -6.96 36.56 -14.24
CA THR A 1042 -5.52 36.40 -14.55
C THR A 1042 -5.23 36.10 -16.02
N LEU A 1043 -6.22 35.66 -16.80
CA LEU A 1043 -6.07 35.39 -18.24
C LEU A 1043 -6.28 36.64 -19.09
N THR A 1044 -7.16 37.55 -18.65
CA THR A 1044 -7.49 38.78 -19.40
C THR A 1044 -6.40 39.86 -19.35
N GLU A 1045 -5.43 39.73 -18.46
CA GLU A 1045 -4.29 40.65 -18.32
C GLU A 1045 -3.03 40.17 -19.08
N GLY A 1046 -3.03 38.93 -19.58
CA GLY A 1046 -1.94 38.34 -20.37
C GLY A 1046 -2.16 38.46 -21.88
N ASP A 1047 -1.10 38.79 -22.62
CA ASP A 1047 -1.08 39.06 -24.06
C ASP A 1047 -1.82 38.00 -24.92
N ASP A 1048 -2.46 38.49 -25.99
CA ASP A 1048 -3.22 37.92 -27.13
C ASP A 1048 -3.25 36.39 -27.40
N SER A 1049 -3.29 35.54 -26.38
CA SER A 1049 -3.40 34.08 -26.53
C SER A 1049 -4.86 33.69 -26.77
N ARG A 1050 -5.20 33.45 -28.03
CA ARG A 1050 -6.48 32.84 -28.44
C ARG A 1050 -6.69 31.54 -27.68
N VAL A 1051 -7.66 31.56 -26.76
CA VAL A 1051 -8.16 30.42 -25.99
C VAL A 1051 -8.32 29.19 -26.90
N LEU A 1052 -7.54 28.13 -26.67
CA LEU A 1052 -7.58 26.85 -27.39
C LEU A 1052 -8.70 25.92 -26.88
N ILE A 1053 -9.73 26.46 -26.24
CA ILE A 1053 -10.91 25.68 -25.85
C ILE A 1053 -11.91 25.78 -26.99
N ASN A 1054 -12.43 24.62 -27.41
CA ASN A 1054 -13.53 24.56 -28.38
C ASN A 1054 -14.68 25.47 -27.92
N PRO A 1055 -15.12 26.45 -28.73
CA PRO A 1055 -16.21 27.37 -28.39
C PRO A 1055 -17.52 26.65 -28.01
N GLU A 1056 -17.75 25.46 -28.57
CA GLU A 1056 -18.91 24.62 -28.21
C GLU A 1056 -18.81 24.09 -26.78
N ASP A 1057 -17.66 23.56 -26.36
CA ASP A 1057 -17.46 23.03 -25.00
C ASP A 1057 -17.62 24.14 -23.95
N LEU A 1058 -17.08 25.32 -24.26
CA LEU A 1058 -17.20 26.50 -23.42
C LEU A 1058 -18.67 26.93 -23.27
N THR A 1059 -19.45 26.82 -24.35
CA THR A 1059 -20.89 27.13 -24.36
C THR A 1059 -21.70 26.09 -23.57
N ARG A 1060 -21.48 24.79 -23.82
CA ARG A 1060 -22.13 23.66 -23.12
C ARG A 1060 -21.89 23.76 -21.61
N MET A 1061 -20.63 23.85 -21.20
CA MET A 1061 -20.24 23.94 -19.80
C MET A 1061 -20.71 25.24 -19.15
N GLY A 1062 -20.58 26.38 -19.84
CA GLY A 1062 -21.04 27.68 -19.36
C GLY A 1062 -22.55 27.71 -19.08
N ARG A 1063 -23.36 27.15 -19.98
CA ARG A 1063 -24.83 27.06 -19.80
C ARG A 1063 -25.21 26.08 -18.70
N ARG A 1064 -24.53 24.93 -18.57
CA ARG A 1064 -24.71 23.98 -17.45
C ARG A 1064 -24.36 24.61 -16.09
N ILE A 1065 -23.34 25.45 -16.04
CA ILE A 1065 -22.99 26.23 -14.85
C ILE A 1065 -24.09 27.27 -14.57
N ALA A 1066 -24.52 28.02 -15.59
CA ALA A 1066 -25.54 29.04 -15.44
C ALA A 1066 -26.89 28.45 -14.97
N SER A 1067 -27.33 27.31 -15.52
CA SER A 1067 -28.57 26.65 -15.13
C SER A 1067 -28.57 26.22 -13.66
N ASN A 1068 -27.39 25.96 -13.09
CA ASN A 1068 -27.26 25.55 -11.69
C ASN A 1068 -27.04 26.69 -10.71
N PHE A 1069 -26.31 27.72 -11.11
CA PHE A 1069 -25.83 28.75 -10.17
C PHE A 1069 -26.41 30.14 -10.40
N SER A 1070 -26.91 30.44 -11.61
CA SER A 1070 -27.45 31.77 -11.94
C SER A 1070 -28.86 31.98 -11.40
N LYS A 1071 -29.10 33.15 -10.82
CA LYS A 1071 -30.45 33.59 -10.42
C LYS A 1071 -31.18 34.20 -11.62
N LYS A 1072 -32.36 33.67 -11.94
CA LYS A 1072 -33.30 34.24 -12.94
C LYS A 1072 -34.63 34.57 -12.24
N LYS A 1073 -35.41 35.51 -12.79
CA LYS A 1073 -36.75 35.83 -12.27
C LYS A 1073 -37.63 34.58 -12.34
N ASN A 1074 -38.39 34.29 -11.27
CA ASN A 1074 -39.30 33.13 -11.14
C ASN A 1074 -38.63 31.74 -11.19
N LYS A 1075 -37.29 31.66 -11.28
CA LYS A 1075 -36.57 30.40 -11.25
C LYS A 1075 -36.63 29.77 -9.86
N ILE A 1076 -36.95 28.48 -9.82
CA ILE A 1076 -36.80 27.66 -8.62
C ILE A 1076 -35.31 27.37 -8.43
N MET A 1077 -34.71 28.05 -7.45
CA MET A 1077 -33.29 27.88 -7.18
C MET A 1077 -33.02 26.50 -6.59
N ARG A 1078 -32.09 25.77 -7.23
CA ARG A 1078 -31.48 24.60 -6.61
C ARG A 1078 -30.56 25.05 -5.48
N VAL A 1079 -30.55 24.27 -4.41
CA VAL A 1079 -29.58 24.32 -3.32
C VAL A 1079 -28.67 23.13 -3.56
N PRO A 1080 -27.65 23.29 -4.43
CA PRO A 1080 -26.71 22.21 -4.65
C PRO A 1080 -25.99 21.89 -3.33
N PHE A 1081 -25.55 20.63 -3.19
CA PHE A 1081 -24.67 20.18 -2.10
C PHE A 1081 -25.35 19.90 -0.74
N MET A 1082 -26.66 19.61 -0.72
CA MET A 1082 -27.35 19.17 0.49
C MET A 1082 -27.25 17.66 0.69
N ASP A 1083 -26.70 17.22 1.82
CA ASP A 1083 -26.74 15.83 2.26
C ASP A 1083 -28.05 15.54 2.99
N THR A 1084 -29.12 15.24 2.23
CA THR A 1084 -30.42 14.81 2.79
C THR A 1084 -30.70 13.33 2.59
N GLY A 1085 -29.75 12.57 2.03
CA GLY A 1085 -29.98 11.24 1.48
C GLY A 1085 -30.84 11.29 0.20
N SER A 1086 -30.97 10.17 -0.51
CA SER A 1086 -31.83 10.05 -1.69
C SER A 1086 -33.33 10.09 -1.36
N ASP A 1087 -33.70 9.95 -0.08
CA ASP A 1087 -35.09 9.72 0.34
C ASP A 1087 -35.83 10.98 0.82
N GLY A 1088 -35.19 12.16 0.83
CA GLY A 1088 -35.79 13.42 1.29
C GLY A 1088 -36.18 13.40 2.78
N PHE A 1089 -37.08 14.30 3.19
CA PHE A 1089 -37.60 14.32 4.56
C PHE A 1089 -38.78 13.35 4.73
N PRO A 1090 -38.74 12.42 5.70
CA PRO A 1090 -39.86 11.51 5.94
C PRO A 1090 -41.15 12.21 6.36
N ILE A 1091 -41.05 13.35 7.04
CA ILE A 1091 -42.21 14.15 7.45
C ILE A 1091 -42.02 15.58 6.93
N LEU A 1092 -43.07 16.12 6.29
CA LEU A 1092 -43.14 17.51 5.88
C LEU A 1092 -44.42 18.12 6.45
N HIS A 1093 -44.26 19.12 7.32
CA HIS A 1093 -45.36 19.85 7.93
C HIS A 1093 -45.47 21.27 7.39
N MET A 1094 -46.64 21.62 6.83
CA MET A 1094 -46.88 22.91 6.18
C MET A 1094 -47.83 23.79 7.00
N THR A 1095 -47.49 25.06 7.18
CA THR A 1095 -48.31 26.02 7.91
C THR A 1095 -48.38 27.37 7.19
N ALA A 1096 -49.47 28.10 7.37
CA ALA A 1096 -49.66 29.45 6.83
C ALA A 1096 -49.66 30.46 7.96
N GLN A 1097 -48.75 31.44 7.90
CA GLN A 1097 -48.64 32.51 8.88
C GLN A 1097 -49.15 33.82 8.27
N LYS A 1098 -50.15 34.46 8.89
CA LYS A 1098 -50.74 35.71 8.40
C LYS A 1098 -50.62 36.82 9.44
N ALA A 1099 -49.77 37.81 9.17
CA ALA A 1099 -49.73 39.05 9.95
C ALA A 1099 -50.88 39.98 9.52
N PHE A 1100 -51.38 40.82 10.44
CA PHE A 1100 -52.48 41.75 10.17
C PHE A 1100 -52.14 42.66 8.96
N GLY A 1101 -53.05 42.71 7.97
CA GLY A 1101 -52.89 43.50 6.75
C GLY A 1101 -51.89 42.98 5.71
N LYS A 1102 -51.22 41.84 5.92
CA LYS A 1102 -50.25 41.25 4.96
C LYS A 1102 -50.79 39.96 4.32
N ARG A 1103 -50.27 39.63 3.14
CA ARG A 1103 -50.50 38.32 2.49
C ARG A 1103 -49.95 37.18 3.37
N PRO A 1104 -50.58 36.00 3.37
CA PRO A 1104 -50.09 34.85 4.13
C PRO A 1104 -48.70 34.42 3.62
N ILE A 1105 -47.82 34.04 4.54
CA ILE A 1105 -46.52 33.43 4.26
C ILE A 1105 -46.63 31.94 4.59
N TRP A 1106 -46.36 31.11 3.61
CA TRP A 1106 -46.32 29.67 3.73
C TRP A 1106 -44.96 29.22 4.27
N VAL A 1107 -44.99 28.29 5.20
CA VAL A 1107 -43.81 27.75 5.88
C VAL A 1107 -43.87 26.23 5.82
N VAL A 1108 -42.77 25.59 5.44
CA VAL A 1108 -42.63 24.13 5.48
C VAL A 1108 -41.50 23.73 6.43
N ARG A 1109 -41.77 22.73 7.26
CA ARG A 1109 -40.82 22.14 8.21
C ARG A 1109 -40.65 20.65 7.97
N GLY A 1110 -39.44 20.14 8.17
CA GLY A 1110 -39.05 18.75 7.96
C GLY A 1110 -38.68 18.03 9.26
N GLY A 1111 -39.00 16.75 9.35
CA GLY A 1111 -38.71 15.91 10.52
C GLY A 1111 -38.44 14.45 10.17
N SER A 1112 -37.91 13.71 11.14
CA SER A 1112 -37.74 12.25 11.04
C SER A 1112 -39.01 11.49 11.48
N LEU A 1113 -39.13 10.20 11.12
CA LEU A 1113 -40.28 9.36 11.51
C LEU A 1113 -40.48 9.27 13.04
N ALA A 1114 -39.40 9.37 13.83
CA ALA A 1114 -39.47 9.38 15.29
C ALA A 1114 -40.18 10.63 15.85
N GLU A 1115 -40.34 11.68 15.03
CA GLU A 1115 -40.84 12.99 15.43
C GLU A 1115 -42.29 13.22 15.01
N THR A 1116 -42.97 12.19 14.48
CA THR A 1116 -44.37 12.25 14.02
C THR A 1116 -45.35 12.77 15.08
N LYS A 1117 -45.04 12.59 16.37
CA LYS A 1117 -45.86 13.04 17.50
C LYS A 1117 -45.40 14.36 18.14
N LYS A 1118 -44.28 14.94 17.69
CA LYS A 1118 -43.79 16.21 18.24
C LYS A 1118 -44.55 17.39 17.65
N SER A 1119 -44.51 18.55 18.31
CA SER A 1119 -45.13 19.77 17.79
C SER A 1119 -44.45 20.23 16.49
N ALA A 1120 -45.23 20.84 15.60
CA ALA A 1120 -44.77 21.45 14.37
C ALA A 1120 -43.51 22.33 14.54
N GLU A 1121 -43.46 23.09 15.64
CA GLU A 1121 -42.41 24.05 15.95
C GLU A 1121 -41.07 23.41 16.32
N SER A 1122 -41.09 22.14 16.73
CA SER A 1122 -39.89 21.36 17.02
C SER A 1122 -39.22 20.78 15.76
N LEU A 1123 -39.92 20.81 14.62
CA LEU A 1123 -39.41 20.35 13.33
C LEU A 1123 -38.50 21.40 12.67
N GLN A 1124 -37.58 20.96 11.82
CA GLN A 1124 -36.60 21.84 11.18
C GLN A 1124 -37.25 22.75 10.14
N LEU A 1125 -37.01 24.06 10.19
CA LEU A 1125 -37.48 25.00 9.17
C LEU A 1125 -36.76 24.77 7.84
N LEU A 1126 -37.50 24.43 6.78
CA LEU A 1126 -36.93 24.19 5.45
C LEU A 1126 -37.05 25.40 4.54
N HIS A 1127 -38.26 25.96 4.41
CA HIS A 1127 -38.51 27.08 3.48
C HIS A 1127 -39.65 28.00 3.92
N ARG A 1128 -39.63 29.23 3.42
CA ARG A 1128 -40.70 30.22 3.56
C ARG A 1128 -40.98 30.87 2.21
N SER A 1129 -42.24 30.94 1.80
CA SER A 1129 -42.65 31.54 0.53
C SER A 1129 -43.97 32.32 0.66
N GLY A 1130 -44.13 33.38 -0.11
CA GLY A 1130 -45.42 34.07 -0.27
C GLY A 1130 -46.40 33.30 -1.17
N ASP A 1131 -45.90 32.29 -1.89
CA ASP A 1131 -46.65 31.45 -2.82
C ASP A 1131 -46.40 29.97 -2.48
N PRO A 1132 -47.46 29.18 -2.18
CA PRO A 1132 -47.28 27.79 -1.79
C PRO A 1132 -46.79 26.92 -2.95
N VAL A 1133 -47.15 27.21 -4.20
CA VAL A 1133 -46.71 26.40 -5.35
C VAL A 1133 -45.21 26.56 -5.57
N VAL A 1134 -44.67 27.77 -5.41
CA VAL A 1134 -43.22 28.01 -5.43
C VAL A 1134 -42.51 27.17 -4.36
N MET A 1135 -43.10 27.07 -3.16
CA MET A 1135 -42.55 26.25 -2.08
C MET A 1135 -42.60 24.76 -2.40
N LEU A 1136 -43.70 24.25 -2.97
CA LEU A 1136 -43.85 22.85 -3.39
C LEU A 1136 -42.87 22.47 -4.51
N ALA A 1137 -42.78 23.31 -5.55
CA ALA A 1137 -41.82 23.15 -6.63
C ALA A 1137 -40.37 23.18 -6.12
N TRP A 1138 -40.08 24.03 -5.12
CA TRP A 1138 -38.77 24.07 -4.49
C TRP A 1138 -38.43 22.80 -3.70
N LEU A 1139 -39.39 22.20 -2.98
CA LEU A 1139 -39.19 20.91 -2.31
C LEU A 1139 -38.87 19.80 -3.32
N LEU A 1140 -39.55 19.82 -4.47
CA LEU A 1140 -39.35 18.86 -5.54
C LEU A 1140 -37.97 19.01 -6.20
N ALA A 1141 -37.64 20.22 -6.67
CA ALA A 1141 -36.41 20.53 -7.37
C ALA A 1141 -35.14 20.25 -6.55
N ASN A 1142 -35.28 20.20 -5.22
CA ASN A 1142 -34.20 19.97 -4.27
C ASN A 1142 -34.23 18.58 -3.61
N ARG A 1143 -35.06 17.65 -4.11
CA ARG A 1143 -35.21 16.27 -3.58
C ARG A 1143 -35.53 16.22 -2.07
N LEU A 1144 -36.23 17.21 -1.55
CA LEU A 1144 -36.65 17.25 -0.14
C LEU A 1144 -37.98 16.52 0.12
N TYR A 1145 -38.70 16.20 -0.96
CA TYR A 1145 -39.91 15.39 -0.97
C TYR A 1145 -39.68 14.08 -1.71
N ASN A 1146 -40.25 13.00 -1.17
CA ASN A 1146 -40.38 11.69 -1.80
C ASN A 1146 -41.86 11.27 -1.72
N PRO A 1147 -42.41 10.51 -2.68
CA PRO A 1147 -43.73 9.89 -2.56
C PRO A 1147 -44.02 9.17 -1.23
N LYS A 1148 -42.99 8.66 -0.54
CA LYS A 1148 -43.09 8.04 0.79
C LYS A 1148 -43.18 9.04 1.97
N SER A 1149 -42.94 10.34 1.73
CA SER A 1149 -42.99 11.39 2.76
C SER A 1149 -44.41 11.61 3.27
N LEU A 1150 -44.57 11.65 4.59
CA LEU A 1150 -45.83 11.98 5.24
C LEU A 1150 -46.05 13.50 5.19
N LEU A 1151 -47.03 13.92 4.38
CA LEU A 1151 -47.46 15.32 4.29
C LEU A 1151 -48.50 15.63 5.37
N GLN A 1152 -48.22 16.65 6.18
CA GLN A 1152 -49.11 17.17 7.21
C GLN A 1152 -49.29 18.68 7.00
N ALA A 1153 -50.45 19.23 7.40
CA ALA A 1153 -50.63 20.67 7.46
C ALA A 1153 -51.63 21.07 8.55
N ASP A 1154 -51.46 22.28 9.11
CA ASP A 1154 -52.43 22.86 10.05
C ASP A 1154 -53.75 23.19 9.33
N ARG A 1155 -54.87 23.27 10.07
CA ARG A 1155 -56.11 23.89 9.55
C ARG A 1155 -55.85 25.38 9.35
N THR A 1156 -55.38 25.75 8.15
CA THR A 1156 -54.86 27.07 7.81
C THR A 1156 -55.95 28.13 7.58
N ILE A 1157 -55.53 29.39 7.47
CA ILE A 1157 -56.34 30.60 7.18
C ILE A 1157 -56.60 30.74 5.66
N ALA A 1158 -56.22 29.73 4.86
CA ALA A 1158 -56.36 29.67 3.40
C ALA A 1158 -56.89 28.26 3.02
N PRO A 1159 -57.61 28.08 1.91
CA PRO A 1159 -58.30 26.83 1.56
C PRO A 1159 -57.35 25.75 0.97
N LEU A 1160 -56.18 25.54 1.57
CA LEU A 1160 -55.26 24.48 1.15
C LEU A 1160 -55.57 23.18 1.93
N SER A 1161 -56.07 22.15 1.24
CA SER A 1161 -56.40 20.88 1.87
C SER A 1161 -55.21 19.91 1.84
N VAL A 1162 -54.97 19.20 2.95
CA VAL A 1162 -53.91 18.15 3.02
C VAL A 1162 -54.17 17.06 1.98
N ALA A 1163 -55.44 16.73 1.70
CA ALA A 1163 -55.80 15.73 0.71
C ALA A 1163 -55.44 16.17 -0.72
N ASP A 1164 -55.48 17.47 -1.02
CA ASP A 1164 -55.04 18.00 -2.32
C ASP A 1164 -53.52 17.98 -2.42
N LEU A 1165 -52.78 18.31 -1.35
CA LEU A 1165 -51.32 18.17 -1.30
C LEU A 1165 -50.86 16.72 -1.50
N GLN A 1166 -51.55 15.76 -0.88
CA GLN A 1166 -51.29 14.32 -1.01
C GLN A 1166 -51.50 13.78 -2.42
N LYS A 1167 -52.21 14.51 -3.29
CA LYS A 1167 -52.38 14.16 -4.72
C LYS A 1167 -51.49 15.00 -5.63
N LEU A 1168 -51.35 16.29 -5.33
CA LEU A 1168 -50.57 17.23 -6.11
C LEU A 1168 -49.08 16.87 -6.10
N MET A 1169 -48.52 16.60 -4.93
CA MET A 1169 -47.08 16.36 -4.81
C MET A 1169 -46.60 15.10 -5.54
N PRO A 1170 -47.27 13.92 -5.44
CA PRO A 1170 -46.93 12.78 -6.28
C PRO A 1170 -47.09 13.08 -7.77
N ALA A 1171 -48.17 13.75 -8.19
CA ALA A 1171 -48.38 14.08 -9.59
C ALA A 1171 -47.28 15.01 -10.15
N MET A 1172 -46.85 16.02 -9.37
CA MET A 1172 -45.71 16.87 -9.74
C MET A 1172 -44.40 16.09 -9.77
N HIS A 1173 -44.21 15.12 -8.88
CA HIS A 1173 -43.01 14.29 -8.83
C HIS A 1173 -42.89 13.39 -10.05
N ASP A 1174 -43.97 12.70 -10.42
CA ASP A 1174 -44.00 11.82 -11.58
C ASP A 1174 -43.86 12.60 -12.89
N PHE A 1175 -44.41 13.83 -12.95
CA PHE A 1175 -44.34 14.68 -14.14
C PHE A 1175 -43.00 15.40 -14.33
N PHE A 1176 -42.25 15.63 -13.25
CA PHE A 1176 -40.88 16.15 -13.32
C PHE A 1176 -39.88 15.12 -12.77
N PRO A 1177 -39.63 14.01 -13.50
CA PRO A 1177 -38.58 13.07 -13.15
C PRO A 1177 -37.26 13.81 -13.01
N PHE A 1178 -36.56 13.63 -11.88
CA PHE A 1178 -35.43 14.51 -11.56
C PHE A 1178 -34.31 14.43 -12.59
N GLU A 1179 -33.92 13.22 -13.00
CA GLU A 1179 -32.80 13.01 -13.93
C GLU A 1179 -33.10 13.66 -15.29
N GLU A 1180 -34.28 13.43 -15.85
CA GLU A 1180 -34.69 14.06 -17.11
C GLU A 1180 -34.85 15.59 -16.99
N THR A 1181 -35.34 16.08 -15.85
CA THR A 1181 -35.67 17.50 -15.67
C THR A 1181 -34.46 18.36 -15.33
N PHE A 1182 -33.49 17.82 -14.57
CA PHE A 1182 -32.37 18.59 -14.05
C PHE A 1182 -31.00 18.03 -14.44
N GLU A 1183 -30.95 16.84 -15.03
CA GLU A 1183 -29.75 16.22 -15.61
C GLU A 1183 -29.93 15.88 -17.11
N PRO A 1184 -30.41 16.84 -17.94
CA PRO A 1184 -30.43 16.65 -19.38
C PRO A 1184 -29.01 16.46 -19.92
N ASP A 1185 -28.93 15.82 -21.09
CA ASP A 1185 -27.71 15.71 -21.89
C ASP A 1185 -27.03 17.08 -21.99
N ILE A 1186 -25.72 17.13 -21.73
CA ILE A 1186 -24.93 18.37 -21.77
C ILE A 1186 -24.98 19.04 -23.15
N ASN A 1187 -25.27 18.28 -24.21
CA ASN A 1187 -25.41 18.73 -25.59
C ASN A 1187 -26.69 19.56 -25.82
N GLU A 1188 -27.74 19.41 -25.03
CA GLU A 1188 -28.90 20.32 -25.04
C GLU A 1188 -28.49 21.77 -24.70
N GLY A 1189 -27.35 21.92 -24.05
CA GLY A 1189 -26.70 23.21 -23.84
C GLY A 1189 -26.21 23.87 -25.13
N LEU A 1190 -26.17 23.22 -26.30
CA LEU A 1190 -25.88 23.89 -27.58
C LEU A 1190 -27.13 24.55 -28.17
N ASP A 1191 -28.28 23.91 -28.00
CA ASP A 1191 -29.56 24.40 -28.50
C ASP A 1191 -30.06 25.62 -27.72
N ALA A 1192 -30.96 26.39 -28.35
CA ALA A 1192 -31.62 27.52 -27.70
C ALA A 1192 -32.47 27.03 -26.50
N GLU A 1193 -32.51 27.82 -25.43
CA GLU A 1193 -33.35 27.54 -24.25
C GLU A 1193 -34.81 27.47 -24.69
N ARG A 1194 -35.52 26.38 -24.37
CA ARG A 1194 -36.96 26.19 -24.66
C ARG A 1194 -37.67 25.49 -23.51
N VAL A 1195 -38.97 25.74 -23.36
CA VAL A 1195 -39.82 25.03 -22.39
C VAL A 1195 -40.13 23.62 -22.90
N THR A 1196 -39.86 22.60 -22.09
CA THR A 1196 -40.08 21.18 -22.43
C THR A 1196 -41.31 20.60 -21.73
N ARG A 1197 -41.57 21.03 -20.49
CA ARG A 1197 -42.68 20.55 -19.65
C ARG A 1197 -43.33 21.70 -18.89
N ALA A 1198 -44.66 21.69 -18.75
CA ALA A 1198 -45.42 22.68 -17.97
C ALA A 1198 -46.58 22.03 -17.18
N PHE A 1199 -46.47 22.06 -15.85
CA PHE A 1199 -47.48 21.60 -14.91
C PHE A 1199 -48.32 22.79 -14.43
N ILE A 1200 -49.62 22.72 -14.65
CA ILE A 1200 -50.55 23.82 -14.45
C ILE A 1200 -51.48 23.51 -13.28
N ILE A 1201 -51.57 24.41 -12.32
CA ILE A 1201 -52.36 24.26 -11.10
C ILE A 1201 -53.39 25.38 -11.03
N LEU A 1202 -54.68 25.02 -11.02
CA LEU A 1202 -55.77 26.00 -10.94
C LEU A 1202 -56.25 26.18 -9.50
N ASN A 1203 -56.44 27.43 -9.08
CA ASN A 1203 -57.15 27.77 -7.85
C ASN A 1203 -56.68 27.04 -6.59
N LEU A 1204 -55.37 26.83 -6.41
CA LEU A 1204 -54.85 26.11 -5.25
C LEU A 1204 -55.15 26.84 -3.93
N THR A 1205 -55.09 28.17 -3.94
CA THR A 1205 -55.34 29.00 -2.75
C THR A 1205 -56.62 29.82 -2.82
N ALA A 1206 -57.36 29.72 -3.93
CA ALA A 1206 -58.63 30.40 -4.13
C ALA A 1206 -59.77 29.69 -3.36
N ALA A 1207 -60.85 30.43 -3.07
CA ALA A 1207 -62.02 29.86 -2.40
C ALA A 1207 -62.59 28.68 -3.22
N PRO A 1208 -62.89 27.51 -2.62
CA PRO A 1208 -63.37 26.34 -3.34
C PRO A 1208 -64.66 26.60 -4.14
N GLU A 1209 -65.49 27.52 -3.62
CA GLU A 1209 -66.77 27.96 -4.18
C GLU A 1209 -66.63 28.85 -5.43
N SER A 1210 -65.42 29.34 -5.74
CA SER A 1210 -65.23 30.19 -6.91
C SER A 1210 -65.38 29.39 -8.20
N ASN A 1211 -66.30 29.84 -9.06
CA ASN A 1211 -66.55 29.27 -10.38
C ASN A 1211 -65.63 29.85 -11.47
N LYS A 1212 -64.81 30.85 -11.14
CA LYS A 1212 -63.82 31.47 -12.04
C LYS A 1212 -62.43 30.90 -11.78
N ILE A 1213 -61.58 30.92 -12.80
CA ILE A 1213 -60.14 30.69 -12.61
C ILE A 1213 -59.54 31.99 -12.08
N GLU A 1214 -59.34 32.05 -10.76
CA GLU A 1214 -58.76 33.21 -10.07
C GLU A 1214 -57.25 33.14 -10.01
N GLU A 1215 -56.69 31.93 -9.98
CA GLU A 1215 -55.27 31.68 -9.85
C GLU A 1215 -54.85 30.55 -10.80
N VAL A 1216 -53.79 30.79 -11.57
CA VAL A 1216 -53.10 29.76 -12.37
C VAL A 1216 -51.63 29.79 -12.00
N ALA A 1217 -51.17 28.76 -11.31
CA ALA A 1217 -49.75 28.56 -11.07
C ALA A 1217 -49.19 27.61 -12.12
N VAL A 1218 -48.12 28.03 -12.80
CA VAL A 1218 -47.43 27.24 -13.81
C VAL A 1218 -46.03 26.93 -13.31
N VAL A 1219 -45.77 25.65 -13.06
CA VAL A 1219 -44.43 25.12 -12.81
C VAL A 1219 -43.94 24.55 -14.14
N TYR A 1220 -42.78 24.96 -14.62
CA TYR A 1220 -42.29 24.52 -15.94
C TYR A 1220 -40.79 24.28 -15.94
N ALA A 1221 -40.34 23.38 -16.82
CA ALA A 1221 -38.95 23.01 -17.00
C ALA A 1221 -38.43 23.35 -18.41
N THR A 1222 -37.14 23.57 -18.53
CA THR A 1222 -36.46 23.84 -19.81
C THR A 1222 -35.50 22.73 -20.20
N ASN A 1223 -35.15 22.67 -21.48
CA ASN A 1223 -34.14 21.73 -22.01
C ASN A 1223 -32.74 21.94 -21.40
N TRP A 1224 -32.46 23.12 -20.84
CA TRP A 1224 -31.21 23.40 -20.11
C TRP A 1224 -31.19 22.87 -18.67
N GLY A 1225 -32.28 22.25 -18.23
CA GLY A 1225 -32.39 21.67 -16.89
C GLY A 1225 -32.75 22.68 -15.80
N GLU A 1226 -33.50 23.73 -16.14
CA GLU A 1226 -33.99 24.72 -15.18
C GLU A 1226 -35.48 24.54 -14.92
N MET A 1227 -35.90 24.79 -13.67
CA MET A 1227 -37.32 24.83 -13.29
C MET A 1227 -37.72 26.23 -12.86
N PHE A 1228 -38.92 26.64 -13.24
CA PHE A 1228 -39.51 27.93 -12.92
C PHE A 1228 -40.91 27.74 -12.37
N CYS A 1229 -41.38 28.70 -11.58
CA CYS A 1229 -42.76 28.75 -11.10
C CYS A 1229 -43.28 30.18 -11.21
N LYS A 1230 -44.38 30.37 -11.92
CA LYS A 1230 -45.05 31.67 -12.04
C LYS A 1230 -46.55 31.51 -11.81
N THR A 1231 -47.06 32.33 -10.90
CA THR A 1231 -48.49 32.36 -10.56
C THR A 1231 -49.13 33.61 -11.15
N PHE A 1232 -50.20 33.39 -11.91
CA PHE A 1232 -51.00 34.40 -12.58
C PHE A 1232 -52.30 34.58 -11.81
N LEU A 1233 -52.61 35.81 -11.45
CA LEU A 1233 -53.88 36.18 -10.83
C LEU A 1233 -54.82 36.68 -11.92
N SER A 1234 -56.03 36.15 -11.97
CA SER A 1234 -57.07 36.49 -12.95
C SER A 1234 -56.61 36.41 -14.42
N PRO A 1235 -56.16 35.23 -14.91
CA PRO A 1235 -55.59 35.08 -16.25
C PRO A 1235 -56.61 35.28 -17.39
N GLY A 1236 -57.91 35.22 -17.09
CA GLY A 1236 -58.98 35.55 -18.04
C GLY A 1236 -59.18 34.50 -19.14
N ARG A 1237 -60.00 34.86 -20.15
CA ARG A 1237 -60.37 33.95 -21.25
C ARG A 1237 -59.20 33.50 -22.11
N GLU A 1238 -58.16 34.31 -22.21
CA GLU A 1238 -56.96 33.98 -23.01
C GLU A 1238 -56.36 32.64 -22.61
N PHE A 1239 -56.28 32.37 -21.29
CA PHE A 1239 -55.82 31.08 -20.78
C PHE A 1239 -56.88 29.97 -20.91
N GLU A 1240 -58.18 30.30 -20.75
CA GLU A 1240 -59.25 29.31 -20.87
C GLU A 1240 -59.40 28.74 -22.29
N ASP A 1241 -59.19 29.58 -23.31
CA ASP A 1241 -59.42 29.23 -24.71
C ASP A 1241 -58.13 28.72 -25.38
N HIS A 1242 -56.97 29.29 -25.04
CA HIS A 1242 -55.67 28.95 -25.66
C HIS A 1242 -54.52 28.87 -24.64
N PRO A 1243 -54.46 27.81 -23.79
CA PRO A 1243 -53.46 27.68 -22.74
C PRO A 1243 -52.01 27.75 -23.25
N SER A 1244 -51.70 27.07 -24.37
CA SER A 1244 -50.34 27.07 -24.94
C SER A 1244 -49.92 28.46 -25.44
N ALA A 1245 -50.79 29.17 -26.16
CA ALA A 1245 -50.52 30.53 -26.62
C ALA A 1245 -50.41 31.53 -25.46
N PHE A 1246 -51.22 31.33 -24.40
CA PHE A 1246 -51.09 32.09 -23.18
C PHE A 1246 -49.70 31.89 -22.55
N LEU A 1247 -49.20 30.66 -22.48
CA LEU A 1247 -47.86 30.37 -21.95
C LEU A 1247 -46.77 31.03 -22.80
N ASP A 1248 -46.80 30.88 -24.14
CA ASP A 1248 -45.80 31.47 -25.03
C ASP A 1248 -45.69 33.00 -24.86
N LYS A 1249 -46.83 33.68 -24.72
CA LYS A 1249 -46.88 35.13 -24.50
C LYS A 1249 -46.42 35.57 -23.11
N ASN A 1250 -46.61 34.73 -22.09
CA ASN A 1250 -46.50 35.15 -20.68
C ASN A 1250 -45.32 34.53 -19.92
N LEU A 1251 -44.67 33.49 -20.44
CA LEU A 1251 -43.43 32.94 -19.88
C LEU A 1251 -42.22 33.72 -20.38
N ALA A 1252 -41.13 33.69 -19.61
CA ALA A 1252 -39.90 34.39 -19.99
C ALA A 1252 -39.04 33.55 -20.95
N GLN A 1253 -39.22 32.23 -20.92
CA GLN A 1253 -38.55 31.26 -21.77
C GLN A 1253 -39.47 30.92 -22.95
N PRO A 1254 -38.93 30.77 -24.17
CA PRO A 1254 -39.74 30.56 -25.36
C PRO A 1254 -40.39 29.18 -25.35
N VAL A 1255 -41.61 29.11 -25.89
CA VAL A 1255 -42.39 27.89 -26.07
C VAL A 1255 -42.40 27.56 -27.56
N SER A 1256 -41.23 27.25 -28.11
CA SER A 1256 -41.02 27.06 -29.55
C SER A 1256 -41.69 25.79 -30.11
N GLU A 1257 -41.93 24.81 -29.25
CA GLU A 1257 -42.64 23.55 -29.53
C GLU A 1257 -43.70 23.36 -28.43
N THR A 1258 -44.76 22.59 -28.71
CA THR A 1258 -45.81 22.32 -27.72
C THR A 1258 -45.22 21.49 -26.56
N PRO A 1259 -45.10 22.05 -25.34
CA PRO A 1259 -44.48 21.34 -24.24
C PRO A 1259 -45.42 20.24 -23.74
N GLU A 1260 -44.88 19.23 -23.09
CA GLU A 1260 -45.69 18.29 -22.33
C GLU A 1260 -46.45 19.08 -21.24
N MET A 1261 -47.77 18.94 -21.15
CA MET A 1261 -48.58 19.70 -20.21
C MET A 1261 -49.47 18.80 -19.35
N LEU A 1262 -49.57 19.12 -18.06
CA LEU A 1262 -50.48 18.43 -17.14
C LEU A 1262 -51.25 19.45 -16.30
N LEU A 1263 -52.55 19.19 -16.10
CA LEU A 1263 -53.46 20.05 -15.34
C LEU A 1263 -53.82 19.41 -14.00
N PHE A 1264 -53.66 20.16 -12.91
CA PHE A 1264 -54.15 19.81 -11.59
C PHE A 1264 -55.20 20.80 -11.10
N ILE A 1265 -56.31 20.25 -10.60
CA ILE A 1265 -57.41 21.01 -10.02
C ILE A 1265 -57.72 20.41 -8.65
N PRO A 1266 -57.67 21.20 -7.55
CA PRO A 1266 -58.05 20.73 -6.22
C PRO A 1266 -59.46 20.14 -6.22
N LYS A 1267 -59.68 19.06 -5.45
CA LYS A 1267 -60.92 18.28 -5.50
C LYS A 1267 -62.18 19.11 -5.21
N GLY A 1268 -62.05 20.17 -4.40
CA GLY A 1268 -63.14 21.06 -4.02
C GLY A 1268 -63.35 22.28 -4.93
N ALA A 1269 -62.49 22.52 -5.92
CA ALA A 1269 -62.58 23.71 -6.77
C ALA A 1269 -63.70 23.56 -7.82
N GLN A 1270 -64.58 24.56 -7.90
CA GLN A 1270 -65.71 24.60 -8.85
C GLN A 1270 -65.40 25.31 -10.18
N CYS A 1271 -64.14 25.66 -10.44
CA CYS A 1271 -63.75 26.36 -11.66
C CYS A 1271 -63.84 25.47 -12.91
N LYS A 1272 -63.95 26.12 -14.08
CA LYS A 1272 -64.00 25.46 -15.39
C LYS A 1272 -62.77 24.58 -15.60
N ARG A 1273 -62.97 23.30 -15.94
CA ARG A 1273 -61.89 22.41 -16.36
C ARG A 1273 -61.40 22.83 -17.75
N ILE A 1274 -60.10 22.87 -17.93
CA ILE A 1274 -59.46 23.19 -19.22
C ILE A 1274 -59.02 21.90 -19.88
N ASN A 1275 -59.22 21.81 -21.19
CA ASN A 1275 -58.68 20.71 -21.99
C ASN A 1275 -57.31 21.14 -22.50
N LEU A 1276 -56.27 20.45 -22.04
CA LEU A 1276 -54.92 20.57 -22.62
C LEU A 1276 -54.91 19.64 -23.83
N ILE A 1277 -54.92 20.21 -25.04
CA ILE A 1277 -54.76 19.44 -26.29
C ILE A 1277 -53.28 19.30 -26.59
#